data_AF-A0A6S7JYA4-F1
#
_entry.id   AF-A0A6S7JYA4-F1
#
_cell.length_a   1.000
_cell.length_b   1.000
_cell.length_c   1.000
_cell.angle_alpha   90.00
_cell.angle_beta   90.00
_cell.angle_gamma   90.00
#
_symmetry.space_group_name_H-M   'P 1'
#
loop_
_entity.id
_entity.type
_entity.pdbx_description
1 polymer ?
#
loop_
_entity_poly.entity_id
_entity_poly.type
_entity_poly.pdbx_seq_one_letter_code
_entity_poly.pdbx_strand_id
1 'polypeptide(L)'
;MQKLNEFTIGIHTVEIQSTCKLEQVLVNYSLPPCLEVLRISDNTLDEEDIFALIRSLRNMKGLHELDLCCTRFTESSFNCFITVLIKCSDLRRLCLTDNGLTKQDVNYLITAFESLKNLKNLNLSKNNVTETQANDILQKYGEGNSIVSLDLSQNALQGNEIIVRICKLDSLEEVNLSHNHIRFHPLPSLEEGSNKFPINTKIISLSSNHMIPNDICRFLSLIRSDLLKLNLDFNHVGNSIWSLCSLRIFKHLKVLSLASTDICGPAVDGLAILLSSVTELEELNLSSNNLMLEDFRNLQSHLSNLTRLKKLNLSNNNLDGITVILQEILPSLNYLEELRLSNVRLNGDDCNKIYESLKFLRSLKYFDLSINAIGPDGTRALANILKEIPLLEGLDVSKSCIKEYAIDLFCKALVPLNKLRHLNLSGNRIDIEILDDALSLPPNLQELILSDIIHGGKLFVNMIPLQHQLRILHLSKIKLRLCDADRLAAMLSSFRLLQELVLTNVDVADRKCEKIFSAIKLLKNLKKLDLGGMKVNNGKAFIEIFSSLLFLKEIVFPDVLIHDDGVIGCFDALRSLTYLKNLHLGRSTITQTGAVTLANVLPSLQLLEKLVLKKIEFDDECQKHLFHAVGKLKYLKELDLGWSKTTHTGAVTLAEVLPSLQLLEKLVLKKIEFDDECQKHLFHAVGKLKYLKKLDLGWSKITQTGAVTLAEVLPSLQLLEKLVLRDIKFDDEHQKHLFHAVGKLKYLKKLVLRFSKITQTGAVTLAEVLPSLQLLEKLLLEGIIEVDDECQKHLFHAVGKLKYLKKLDLGWSKITQTGAVTLAEVLPSLQLLEKLVLRDIKFDDEHQKHLFHAVGKLKYLKKLVLRFSKITQTGAVTLAEVLPSLQLLEKLLLEGIIEVDDECQKHLFHAVGKLKYLKKLDLGWSKITQTGAVTLAEVLPSLQLLEKLVLQDIEFDDECQKHLFHAVGKLKYLKELDFWYTTITQTGAVILAEVLPSLQLLEKLVLQDIEFDDECQKHLFHAVGKLKYLKELYFWYSTITQTGAVTLAEVLPSLQLLEKLVLNVIEFDDECQKHLFHAVGKLKYLKELDLRWSKITQTGAVTLAEVLPSLQLLEKLVLKKIEFDDECQKHLFHGVRKLKYLNELDFALSEITQTGAVTLAEVLPSLQLLEKLVLKNIEFDDECQKHLFHAVGKLKYLNELDFGLSEITLAGVAALTDVLPSLCNLRWIFLSKIKSDETEISSNEESEENESVEIKTAKSKLEVAARLVPGLQIRWN
;
A
#
# COMPACT_ATOMS: atom_id res chain seq x y z
N MET A 1 -21.83 -44.17 2.49
CA MET A 1 -21.62 -45.41 3.25
C MET A 1 -22.65 -46.50 2.89
N GLN A 2 -23.96 -46.33 3.15
CA GLN A 2 -24.94 -47.40 2.86
C GLN A 2 -25.07 -47.82 1.37
N LYS A 3 -24.79 -46.94 0.39
CA LYS A 3 -24.72 -47.31 -1.05
C LYS A 3 -23.37 -47.87 -1.52
N LEU A 4 -22.35 -47.87 -0.67
CA LEU A 4 -20.98 -48.31 -1.02
C LEU A 4 -20.66 -49.71 -0.48
N ASN A 5 -21.45 -50.25 0.45
CA ASN A 5 -21.28 -51.60 0.99
C ASN A 5 -21.56 -52.72 -0.01
N GLU A 6 -22.08 -52.41 -1.21
CA GLU A 6 -22.25 -53.38 -2.30
C GLU A 6 -20.99 -53.54 -3.18
N PHE A 7 -19.96 -52.70 -3.00
CA PHE A 7 -18.69 -52.82 -3.70
C PHE A 7 -17.56 -53.08 -2.70
N THR A 8 -16.76 -54.11 -2.96
CA THR A 8 -15.48 -54.45 -2.30
C THR A 8 -14.43 -53.34 -2.52
N ILE A 9 -14.66 -52.14 -1.98
CA ILE A 9 -13.72 -51.02 -2.00
C ILE A 9 -13.25 -50.80 -0.57
N GLY A 10 -12.03 -51.23 -0.25
CA GLY A 10 -11.39 -50.92 1.02
C GLY A 10 -11.12 -49.41 1.12
N ILE A 11 -11.71 -48.75 2.11
CA ILE A 11 -11.45 -47.32 2.39
C ILE A 11 -10.24 -47.24 3.32
N HIS A 12 -9.08 -46.90 2.75
CA HIS A 12 -7.80 -46.81 3.45
C HIS A 12 -7.50 -45.39 3.97
N THR A 13 -8.25 -44.38 3.52
CA THR A 13 -8.09 -42.98 3.96
C THR A 13 -9.44 -42.36 4.29
N VAL A 14 -9.53 -41.72 5.45
CA VAL A 14 -10.70 -40.94 5.89
C VAL A 14 -10.23 -39.55 6.25
N GLU A 15 -10.91 -38.55 5.69
CA GLU A 15 -10.63 -37.15 5.93
C GLU A 15 -11.90 -36.45 6.43
N ILE A 16 -11.78 -35.76 7.56
CA ILE A 16 -12.86 -35.06 8.24
C ILE A 16 -12.47 -33.58 8.26
N GLN A 17 -13.07 -32.83 7.34
CA GLN A 17 -12.86 -31.39 7.16
C GLN A 17 -14.18 -30.65 7.37
N SER A 18 -14.31 -29.94 8.50
CA SER A 18 -15.41 -29.02 8.85
C SER A 18 -15.52 -28.97 10.37
N THR A 19 -15.99 -27.86 10.96
CA THR A 19 -16.38 -27.72 12.38
C THR A 19 -17.63 -28.56 12.73
N CYS A 20 -17.58 -29.87 12.49
CA CYS A 20 -18.60 -30.81 12.89
C CYS A 20 -18.21 -31.39 14.25
N LYS A 21 -19.19 -31.64 15.13
CA LYS A 21 -18.94 -32.44 16.33
C LYS A 21 -18.50 -33.83 15.90
N LEU A 22 -17.24 -34.16 16.17
CA LEU A 22 -16.61 -35.39 15.71
C LEU A 22 -17.34 -36.60 16.30
N GLU A 23 -17.84 -36.50 17.53
CA GLU A 23 -18.71 -37.50 18.16
C GLU A 23 -19.91 -37.85 17.26
N GLN A 24 -20.64 -36.87 16.74
CA GLN A 24 -21.82 -37.13 15.91
C GLN A 24 -21.46 -37.82 14.59
N VAL A 25 -20.30 -37.50 14.03
CA VAL A 25 -19.81 -38.13 12.80
C VAL A 25 -19.41 -39.58 13.08
N LEU A 26 -18.66 -39.83 14.15
CA LEU A 26 -18.18 -41.18 14.52
C LEU A 26 -19.29 -42.08 15.05
N VAL A 27 -20.35 -41.52 15.66
CA VAL A 27 -21.56 -42.26 16.08
C VAL A 27 -22.39 -42.68 14.86
N ASN A 28 -22.53 -41.81 13.86
CA ASN A 28 -23.34 -42.09 12.66
C ASN A 28 -22.58 -42.90 11.61
N TYR A 29 -21.25 -42.80 11.59
CA TYR A 29 -20.37 -43.44 10.61
C TYR A 29 -19.21 -44.10 11.35
N SER A 30 -19.25 -45.42 11.49
CA SER A 30 -18.13 -46.18 12.03
C SER A 30 -16.91 -46.06 11.11
N LEU A 31 -15.72 -45.86 11.70
CA LEU A 31 -14.48 -45.86 10.95
C LEU A 31 -14.21 -47.27 10.37
N PRO A 32 -13.77 -47.36 9.11
CA PRO A 32 -13.54 -48.65 8.46
C PRO A 32 -12.39 -49.40 9.15
N PRO A 33 -12.49 -50.73 9.31
CA PRO A 33 -11.45 -51.53 9.99
C PRO A 33 -10.13 -51.61 9.20
N CYS A 34 -10.14 -51.27 7.90
CA CYS A 34 -8.98 -51.25 7.01
C CYS A 34 -8.32 -49.86 6.90
N LEU A 35 -8.63 -48.93 7.83
CA LEU A 35 -8.16 -47.54 7.76
C LEU A 35 -6.66 -47.43 8.03
N GLU A 36 -5.93 -46.83 7.10
CA GLU A 36 -4.49 -46.56 7.22
C GLU A 36 -4.20 -45.09 7.52
N VAL A 37 -5.03 -44.17 7.02
CA VAL A 37 -4.82 -42.71 7.13
C VAL A 37 -6.08 -42.03 7.69
N LEU A 38 -5.94 -41.34 8.81
CA LEU A 38 -6.99 -40.50 9.39
C LEU A 38 -6.53 -39.04 9.39
N ARG A 39 -7.26 -38.17 8.68
CA ARG A 39 -7.04 -36.73 8.69
C ARG A 39 -8.23 -36.02 9.32
N ILE A 40 -7.97 -35.19 10.31
CA ILE A 40 -8.94 -34.31 10.95
C ILE A 40 -8.32 -32.93 10.96
N SER A 41 -8.94 -31.97 10.28
CA SER A 41 -8.38 -30.62 10.20
C SER A 41 -9.45 -29.56 10.38
N ASP A 42 -9.04 -28.36 10.81
CA ASP A 42 -9.91 -27.22 11.10
C ASP A 42 -11.03 -27.54 12.12
N ASN A 43 -10.69 -28.35 13.13
CA ASN A 43 -11.62 -28.78 14.18
C ASN A 43 -11.23 -28.31 15.58
N THR A 44 -12.19 -28.30 16.48
CA THR A 44 -11.97 -28.12 17.92
C THR A 44 -12.39 -29.40 18.61
N LEU A 45 -11.43 -30.16 19.14
CA LEU A 45 -11.71 -31.40 19.85
C LEU A 45 -11.94 -31.10 21.32
N ASP A 46 -13.15 -31.41 21.79
CA ASP A 46 -13.49 -31.45 23.20
C ASP A 46 -13.30 -32.86 23.79
N GLU A 47 -13.63 -33.04 25.07
CA GLU A 47 -13.49 -34.35 25.72
C GLU A 47 -14.41 -35.42 25.11
N GLU A 48 -15.64 -35.06 24.70
CA GLU A 48 -16.62 -35.99 24.12
C GLU A 48 -16.13 -36.51 22.75
N ASP A 49 -15.59 -35.62 21.92
CA ASP A 49 -14.96 -35.94 20.65
C ASP A 49 -13.76 -36.88 20.82
N ILE A 50 -12.95 -36.67 21.86
CA ILE A 50 -11.82 -37.54 22.19
C ILE A 50 -12.31 -38.91 22.68
N PHE A 51 -13.35 -38.97 23.51
CA PHE A 51 -13.93 -40.25 23.92
C PHE A 51 -14.50 -41.03 22.72
N ALA A 52 -15.10 -40.33 21.75
CA ALA A 52 -15.55 -40.93 20.50
C ALA A 52 -14.37 -41.47 19.67
N LEU A 53 -13.25 -40.73 19.59
CA LEU A 53 -12.01 -41.20 18.99
C LEU A 53 -11.44 -42.41 19.72
N ILE A 54 -11.40 -42.40 21.05
CA ILE A 54 -10.94 -43.54 21.87
C ILE A 54 -11.78 -44.78 21.55
N ARG A 55 -13.12 -44.65 21.49
CA ARG A 55 -14.02 -45.78 21.16
C ARG A 55 -13.77 -46.31 19.75
N SER A 56 -13.60 -45.41 18.78
CA SER A 56 -13.47 -45.76 17.36
C SER A 56 -12.08 -46.33 17.01
N LEU A 57 -11.03 -45.85 17.67
CA LEU A 57 -9.64 -46.28 17.45
C LEU A 57 -9.21 -47.46 18.31
N ARG A 58 -10.01 -47.86 19.32
CA ARG A 58 -9.64 -48.91 20.31
C ARG A 58 -9.20 -50.24 19.70
N ASN A 59 -9.76 -50.62 18.55
CA ASN A 59 -9.57 -51.92 17.92
C ASN A 59 -8.92 -51.84 16.53
N MET A 60 -8.45 -50.66 16.10
CA MET A 60 -7.80 -50.49 14.80
C MET A 60 -6.35 -50.95 14.86
N LYS A 61 -6.03 -52.00 14.09
CA LYS A 61 -4.67 -52.51 13.88
C LYS A 61 -4.29 -52.21 12.43
N GLY A 62 -3.71 -51.04 12.17
CA GLY A 62 -3.40 -50.62 10.79
C GLY A 62 -3.27 -49.11 10.56
N LEU A 63 -3.60 -48.26 11.54
CA LEU A 63 -3.46 -46.82 11.35
C LEU A 63 -1.98 -46.41 11.27
N HIS A 64 -1.57 -45.92 10.10
CA HIS A 64 -0.21 -45.52 9.78
C HIS A 64 -0.01 -44.00 9.79
N GLU A 65 -1.03 -43.21 9.48
CA GLU A 65 -0.97 -41.75 9.46
C GLU A 65 -2.12 -41.14 10.24
N LEU A 66 -1.78 -40.23 11.15
CA LEU A 66 -2.72 -39.39 11.88
C LEU A 66 -2.35 -37.93 11.65
N ASP A 67 -3.17 -37.24 10.89
CA ASP A 67 -3.03 -35.82 10.60
C ASP A 67 -4.09 -35.04 11.35
N LEU A 68 -3.65 -34.21 12.29
CA LEU A 68 -4.50 -33.34 13.11
C LEU A 68 -4.16 -31.87 12.86
N CYS A 69 -3.68 -31.50 11.68
CA CYS A 69 -3.30 -30.11 11.36
C CYS A 69 -4.45 -29.12 11.62
N CYS A 70 -4.14 -27.96 12.17
CA CYS A 70 -5.09 -26.90 12.51
C CYS A 70 -6.23 -27.36 13.43
N THR A 71 -5.98 -28.40 14.25
CA THR A 71 -6.97 -28.92 15.20
C THR A 71 -6.63 -28.43 16.59
N ARG A 72 -7.55 -27.66 17.18
CA ARG A 72 -7.39 -27.12 18.54
C ARG A 72 -7.97 -28.08 19.55
N PHE A 73 -7.30 -28.19 20.69
CA PHE A 73 -7.74 -28.98 21.83
C PHE A 73 -8.30 -28.04 22.91
N THR A 74 -9.47 -28.36 23.49
CA THR A 74 -9.98 -27.63 24.66
C THR A 74 -9.11 -27.89 25.89
N GLU A 75 -9.21 -27.05 26.94
CA GLU A 75 -8.43 -27.24 28.18
C GLU A 75 -8.57 -28.69 28.68
N SER A 76 -7.44 -29.32 29.04
CA SER A 76 -7.33 -30.72 29.52
C SER A 76 -7.55 -31.84 28.50
N SER A 77 -8.20 -31.56 27.37
CA SER A 77 -8.55 -32.57 26.35
C SER A 77 -7.30 -33.22 25.71
N PHE A 78 -6.22 -32.48 25.48
CA PHE A 78 -4.99 -33.02 24.89
C PHE A 78 -4.37 -34.16 25.72
N ASN A 79 -4.44 -34.08 27.05
CA ASN A 79 -3.97 -35.15 27.94
C ASN A 79 -4.81 -36.43 27.74
N CYS A 80 -6.12 -36.31 27.62
CA CYS A 80 -6.99 -37.44 27.25
C CYS A 80 -6.65 -37.99 25.86
N PHE A 81 -6.31 -37.12 24.91
CA PHE A 81 -5.89 -37.52 23.56
C PHE A 81 -4.57 -38.32 23.56
N ILE A 82 -3.64 -38.07 24.48
CA ILE A 82 -2.44 -38.92 24.62
C ILE A 82 -2.81 -40.39 24.86
N THR A 83 -3.92 -40.68 25.55
CA THR A 83 -4.40 -42.06 25.73
C THR A 83 -4.85 -42.73 24.43
N VAL A 84 -5.26 -41.94 23.42
CA VAL A 84 -5.52 -42.41 22.04
C VAL A 84 -4.20 -42.73 21.36
N LEU A 85 -3.24 -41.80 21.41
CA LEU A 85 -1.93 -41.97 20.76
C LEU A 85 -1.18 -43.21 21.26
N ILE A 86 -1.18 -43.46 22.58
CA ILE A 86 -0.51 -44.63 23.17
C ILE A 86 -1.07 -45.96 22.61
N LYS A 87 -2.35 -46.00 22.21
CA LYS A 87 -2.96 -47.19 21.61
C LYS A 87 -2.62 -47.36 20.13
N CYS A 88 -2.17 -46.31 19.45
CA CYS A 88 -1.83 -46.29 18.03
C CYS A 88 -0.37 -46.71 17.78
N SER A 89 0.04 -47.88 18.25
CA SER A 89 1.45 -48.31 18.17
C SER A 89 2.00 -48.55 16.76
N ASP A 90 1.13 -48.71 15.74
CA ASP A 90 1.52 -48.88 14.33
C ASP A 90 1.72 -47.56 13.56
N LEU A 91 1.58 -46.41 14.25
CA LEU A 91 1.63 -45.09 13.65
C LEU A 91 3.03 -44.78 13.10
N ARG A 92 3.09 -44.42 11.82
CA ARG A 92 4.31 -44.04 11.10
C ARG A 92 4.44 -42.53 10.90
N ARG A 93 3.32 -41.81 10.78
CA ARG A 93 3.28 -40.36 10.60
C ARG A 93 2.31 -39.70 11.57
N LEU A 94 2.78 -38.66 12.26
CA LEU A 94 1.99 -37.82 13.15
C LEU A 94 2.17 -36.35 12.75
N CYS A 95 1.08 -35.68 12.40
CA CYS A 95 1.06 -34.25 12.11
C CYS A 95 0.18 -33.51 13.12
N LEU A 96 0.79 -32.57 13.85
CA LEU A 96 0.13 -31.70 14.84
C LEU A 96 0.44 -30.22 14.54
N THR A 97 0.45 -29.86 13.26
CA THR A 97 0.80 -28.51 12.80
C THR A 97 -0.27 -27.48 13.22
N ASP A 98 0.15 -26.33 13.76
CA ASP A 98 -0.76 -25.21 14.10
C ASP A 98 -1.90 -25.60 15.05
N ASN A 99 -1.60 -26.44 16.04
CA ASN A 99 -2.58 -26.96 17.00
C ASN A 99 -2.66 -26.13 18.30
N GLY A 100 -1.84 -25.08 18.41
CA GLY A 100 -1.81 -24.22 19.60
C GLY A 100 -1.33 -24.95 20.85
N LEU A 101 -0.48 -25.98 20.70
CA LEU A 101 0.00 -26.80 21.81
C LEU A 101 0.72 -25.95 22.86
N THR A 102 0.30 -26.11 24.12
CA THR A 102 0.98 -25.48 25.25
C THR A 102 2.28 -26.21 25.57
N LYS A 103 3.13 -25.63 26.42
CA LYS A 103 4.35 -26.29 26.88
C LYS A 103 4.04 -27.63 27.59
N GLN A 104 2.95 -27.67 28.35
CA GLN A 104 2.56 -28.88 29.08
C GLN A 104 2.09 -29.99 28.13
N ASP A 105 1.38 -29.63 27.06
CA ASP A 105 0.93 -30.57 26.02
C ASP A 105 2.10 -31.25 25.31
N VAL A 106 3.15 -30.48 24.96
CA VAL A 106 4.37 -31.04 24.37
C VAL A 106 5.07 -32.01 25.33
N ASN A 107 5.08 -31.72 26.64
CA ASN A 107 5.64 -32.64 27.63
C ASN A 107 4.82 -33.95 27.72
N TYR A 108 3.49 -33.87 27.67
CA TYR A 108 2.65 -35.06 27.59
C TYR A 108 2.92 -35.87 26.31
N LEU A 109 3.13 -35.19 25.17
CA LEU A 109 3.51 -35.86 23.93
C LEU A 109 4.86 -36.58 24.03
N ILE A 110 5.86 -35.97 24.69
CA ILE A 110 7.17 -36.58 24.95
C ILE A 110 7.01 -37.88 25.73
N THR A 111 6.14 -37.92 26.75
CA THR A 111 5.86 -39.16 27.50
C THR A 111 5.19 -40.24 26.64
N ALA A 112 4.39 -39.85 25.64
CA ALA A 112 3.71 -40.77 24.74
C ALA A 112 4.67 -41.45 23.74
N PHE A 113 5.79 -40.81 23.40
CA PHE A 113 6.75 -41.32 22.41
C PHE A 113 7.41 -42.65 22.80
N GLU A 114 7.43 -43.02 24.09
CA GLU A 114 7.87 -44.35 24.54
C GLU A 114 7.00 -45.49 23.96
N SER A 115 5.74 -45.20 23.66
CA SER A 115 4.78 -46.16 23.08
C SER A 115 4.75 -46.15 21.55
N LEU A 116 5.21 -45.08 20.90
CA LEU A 116 5.14 -44.87 19.44
C LEU A 116 6.43 -45.32 18.72
N LYS A 117 6.76 -46.61 18.84
CA LYS A 117 8.04 -47.15 18.34
C LYS A 117 8.20 -47.16 16.81
N ASN A 118 7.09 -47.12 16.07
CA ASN A 118 7.08 -47.17 14.60
C ASN A 118 7.05 -45.77 13.94
N LEU A 119 7.06 -44.70 14.73
CA LEU A 119 6.93 -43.34 14.20
C LEU A 119 8.17 -42.92 13.42
N LYS A 120 7.99 -42.62 12.14
CA LYS A 120 9.04 -42.17 11.21
C LYS A 120 8.94 -40.69 10.85
N ASN A 121 7.74 -40.12 10.84
CA ASN A 121 7.52 -38.72 10.43
C ASN A 121 6.78 -37.97 11.55
N LEU A 122 7.37 -36.88 12.03
CA LEU A 122 6.78 -36.02 13.05
C LEU A 122 6.75 -34.58 12.56
N ASN A 123 5.57 -33.97 12.54
CA ASN A 123 5.40 -32.56 12.24
C ASN A 123 4.77 -31.84 13.44
N LEU A 124 5.55 -30.95 14.06
CA LEU A 124 5.16 -30.08 15.16
C LEU A 124 5.30 -28.59 14.77
N SER A 125 5.24 -28.28 13.48
CA SER A 125 5.40 -26.91 13.01
C SER A 125 4.28 -25.99 13.53
N LYS A 126 4.58 -24.68 13.66
CA LYS A 126 3.64 -23.67 14.19
C LYS A 126 3.09 -24.00 15.58
N ASN A 127 3.89 -24.65 16.41
CA ASN A 127 3.60 -24.79 17.82
C ASN A 127 4.56 -23.89 18.61
N ASN A 128 4.33 -23.69 19.91
CA ASN A 128 5.23 -22.87 20.71
C ASN A 128 6.35 -23.74 21.34
N VAL A 129 6.92 -24.67 20.57
CA VAL A 129 7.96 -25.59 21.08
C VAL A 129 9.24 -24.82 21.36
N THR A 130 9.77 -24.96 22.58
CA THR A 130 11.04 -24.34 23.00
C THR A 130 12.24 -25.26 22.72
N GLU A 131 13.46 -24.71 22.72
CA GLU A 131 14.69 -25.48 22.52
C GLU A 131 14.81 -26.70 23.45
N THR A 132 14.54 -26.50 24.75
CA THR A 132 14.58 -27.59 25.75
C THR A 132 13.63 -28.74 25.40
N GLN A 133 12.42 -28.43 24.97
CA GLN A 133 11.42 -29.42 24.61
C GLN A 133 11.79 -30.14 23.33
N ALA A 134 12.33 -29.43 22.34
CA ALA A 134 12.87 -30.05 21.14
C ALA A 134 14.04 -30.99 21.47
N ASN A 135 14.93 -30.60 22.39
CA ASN A 135 16.02 -31.45 22.87
C ASN A 135 15.50 -32.72 23.56
N ASP A 136 14.49 -32.58 24.42
CA ASP A 136 13.86 -33.73 25.11
C ASP A 136 13.19 -34.69 24.11
N ILE A 137 12.51 -34.16 23.09
CA ILE A 137 11.96 -34.95 21.98
C ILE A 137 13.09 -35.74 21.32
N LEU A 138 14.16 -35.07 20.90
CA LEU A 138 15.28 -35.72 20.21
C LEU A 138 16.04 -36.71 21.11
N GLN A 139 16.13 -36.45 22.41
CA GLN A 139 16.73 -37.38 23.37
C GLN A 139 15.97 -38.69 23.44
N LYS A 140 14.64 -38.64 23.48
CA LYS A 140 13.80 -39.85 23.50
C LYS A 140 13.91 -40.68 22.22
N TYR A 141 14.07 -40.04 21.06
CA TYR A 141 14.29 -40.76 19.80
C TYR A 141 15.70 -41.38 19.69
N GLY A 142 16.71 -40.78 20.33
CA GLY A 142 18.10 -41.27 20.30
C GLY A 142 18.35 -42.63 20.98
N GLU A 143 17.39 -43.19 21.73
CA GLU A 143 17.53 -44.44 22.50
C GLU A 143 16.73 -45.63 21.94
N GLY A 144 16.33 -45.62 20.65
CA GLY A 144 15.76 -46.81 20.00
C GLY A 144 14.71 -46.60 18.90
N ASN A 145 14.38 -45.36 18.51
CA ASN A 145 13.39 -45.09 17.46
C ASN A 145 14.04 -44.37 16.25
N SER A 146 13.74 -44.83 15.03
CA SER A 146 14.30 -44.30 13.78
C SER A 146 13.39 -43.25 13.15
N ILE A 147 13.44 -42.02 13.65
CA ILE A 147 12.77 -40.89 12.99
C ILE A 147 13.46 -40.58 11.66
N VAL A 148 12.68 -40.47 10.59
CA VAL A 148 13.11 -40.22 9.20
C VAL A 148 12.86 -38.77 8.80
N SER A 149 11.76 -38.16 9.25
CA SER A 149 11.37 -36.79 8.87
C SER A 149 10.89 -36.02 10.09
N LEU A 150 11.46 -34.83 10.31
CA LEU A 150 11.15 -33.97 11.45
C LEU A 150 10.91 -32.53 10.99
N ASP A 151 9.71 -32.02 11.25
CA ASP A 151 9.37 -30.61 11.02
C ASP A 151 9.10 -29.89 12.35
N LEU A 152 9.98 -28.94 12.66
CA LEU A 152 9.90 -28.02 13.81
C LEU A 152 9.89 -26.57 13.33
N SER A 153 9.44 -26.30 12.09
CA SER A 153 9.40 -24.94 11.56
C SER A 153 8.37 -24.06 12.27
N GLN A 154 8.59 -22.74 12.28
CA GLN A 154 7.70 -21.76 12.93
C GLN A 154 7.46 -22.04 14.42
N ASN A 155 8.51 -22.43 15.13
CA ASN A 155 8.51 -22.61 16.58
C ASN A 155 9.38 -21.51 17.24
N ALA A 156 9.57 -21.59 18.56
CA ALA A 156 10.40 -20.66 19.31
C ALA A 156 11.80 -21.23 19.58
N LEU A 157 12.38 -21.96 18.60
CA LEU A 157 13.70 -22.56 18.76
C LEU A 157 14.78 -21.47 18.71
N GLN A 158 15.59 -21.43 19.76
CA GLN A 158 16.77 -20.59 19.91
C GLN A 158 17.96 -21.53 20.15
N GLY A 159 19.20 -21.12 19.88
CA GLY A 159 20.39 -21.92 20.24
C GLY A 159 20.87 -22.98 19.22
N ASN A 160 21.96 -23.67 19.58
CA ASN A 160 22.71 -24.62 18.74
C ASN A 160 22.70 -26.06 19.27
N GLU A 161 22.16 -26.33 20.46
CA GLU A 161 22.17 -27.68 21.06
C GLU A 161 21.32 -28.66 20.26
N ILE A 162 20.21 -28.18 19.70
CA ILE A 162 19.32 -28.99 18.86
C ILE A 162 20.05 -29.58 17.65
N ILE A 163 20.99 -28.84 17.06
CA ILE A 163 21.77 -29.30 15.90
C ILE A 163 22.72 -30.42 16.32
N VAL A 164 23.42 -30.27 17.46
CA VAL A 164 24.30 -31.31 18.00
C VAL A 164 23.52 -32.59 18.26
N ARG A 165 22.25 -32.47 18.69
CA ARG A 165 21.38 -33.64 18.92
C ARG A 165 20.84 -34.24 17.62
N ILE A 166 20.51 -33.43 16.62
CA ILE A 166 20.16 -33.90 15.27
C ILE A 166 21.31 -34.70 14.65
N CYS A 167 22.57 -34.30 14.87
CA CYS A 167 23.75 -35.05 14.41
C CYS A 167 23.85 -36.46 14.99
N LYS A 168 23.13 -36.78 16.08
CA LYS A 168 23.11 -38.12 16.71
C LYS A 168 22.00 -39.02 16.14
N LEU A 169 21.20 -38.53 15.19
CA LEU A 169 20.07 -39.28 14.62
C LEU A 169 20.46 -39.85 13.25
N ASP A 170 21.00 -41.07 13.24
CA ASP A 170 21.52 -41.71 12.02
C ASP A 170 20.44 -42.01 10.96
N SER A 171 19.17 -42.10 11.38
CA SER A 171 18.02 -42.43 10.52
C SER A 171 17.31 -41.23 9.89
N LEU A 172 17.67 -40.00 10.30
CA LEU A 172 16.96 -38.79 9.87
C LEU A 172 17.35 -38.45 8.43
N GLU A 173 16.37 -38.47 7.51
CA GLU A 173 16.54 -38.08 6.11
C GLU A 173 16.04 -36.66 5.83
N GLU A 174 15.04 -36.15 6.55
CA GLU A 174 14.45 -34.84 6.31
C GLU A 174 14.34 -34.01 7.59
N VAL A 175 14.79 -32.76 7.55
CA VAL A 175 14.67 -31.84 8.67
C VAL A 175 14.26 -30.45 8.20
N ASN A 176 13.18 -29.92 8.79
CA ASN A 176 12.72 -28.56 8.56
C ASN A 176 12.74 -27.76 9.87
N LEU A 177 13.64 -26.78 9.93
CA LEU A 177 13.82 -25.88 11.06
C LEU A 177 13.55 -24.42 10.67
N SER A 178 12.81 -24.20 9.58
CA SER A 178 12.58 -22.87 9.03
C SER A 178 11.80 -21.95 9.98
N HIS A 179 11.95 -20.64 9.86
CA HIS A 179 11.21 -19.64 10.65
C HIS A 179 11.36 -19.83 12.16
N ASN A 180 12.59 -20.12 12.61
CA ASN A 180 12.98 -20.13 14.01
C ASN A 180 14.03 -19.02 14.25
N HIS A 181 14.71 -19.05 15.40
CA HIS A 181 15.79 -18.12 15.76
C HIS A 181 17.10 -18.86 16.02
N ILE A 182 17.44 -19.81 15.15
CA ILE A 182 18.65 -20.63 15.27
C ILE A 182 19.87 -19.75 14.97
N ARG A 183 20.77 -19.62 15.96
CA ARG A 183 22.03 -18.89 15.85
C ARG A 183 23.18 -19.78 16.32
N PHE A 184 24.34 -19.67 15.67
CA PHE A 184 25.50 -20.49 16.01
C PHE A 184 26.51 -19.68 16.84
N HIS A 185 26.48 -19.86 18.15
CA HIS A 185 27.62 -19.52 19.02
C HIS A 185 28.76 -20.53 18.82
N PRO A 186 30.01 -20.25 19.25
CA PRO A 186 31.09 -21.23 19.19
C PRO A 186 30.61 -22.53 19.83
N LEU A 187 30.71 -23.64 19.10
CA LEU A 187 30.37 -24.96 19.63
C LEU A 187 31.17 -25.12 20.93
N PRO A 188 30.54 -25.52 22.06
CA PRO A 188 31.32 -25.97 23.21
C PRO A 188 32.27 -27.05 22.69
N SER A 189 33.54 -26.97 23.09
CA SER A 189 34.64 -27.84 22.65
C SER A 189 34.15 -29.27 22.49
N LEU A 190 33.80 -29.64 21.26
CA LEU A 190 33.54 -31.00 20.87
C LEU A 190 34.88 -31.68 21.03
N GLU A 191 35.00 -32.52 22.05
CA GLU A 191 36.24 -33.18 22.44
C GLU A 191 37.01 -33.64 21.20
N GLU A 192 38.24 -33.13 21.09
CA GLU A 192 39.22 -33.52 20.09
C GLU A 192 39.42 -35.03 20.18
N GLY A 193 38.73 -35.80 19.32
CA GLY A 193 38.88 -37.26 19.36
C GLY A 193 37.91 -38.09 18.53
N SER A 194 36.75 -37.57 18.10
CA SER A 194 35.79 -38.38 17.32
C SER A 194 35.65 -37.91 15.87
N ASN A 195 36.37 -38.57 14.98
CA ASN A 195 35.83 -38.83 13.64
C ASN A 195 34.47 -39.56 13.83
N LYS A 196 33.35 -38.88 13.51
CA LYS A 196 32.00 -39.39 13.16
C LYS A 196 30.86 -38.86 14.04
N PHE A 197 30.17 -37.81 13.55
CA PHE A 197 28.70 -37.69 13.63
C PHE A 197 28.21 -36.89 12.40
N PRO A 198 28.20 -37.51 11.22
CA PRO A 198 27.75 -36.84 10.00
C PRO A 198 26.24 -36.61 10.04
N ILE A 199 25.77 -35.39 9.74
CA ILE A 199 24.34 -35.19 9.44
C ILE A 199 24.04 -36.03 8.18
N ASN A 200 23.20 -37.06 8.30
CA ASN A 200 22.80 -37.98 7.24
C ASN A 200 21.45 -37.62 6.59
N THR A 201 21.10 -36.33 6.60
CA THR A 201 19.84 -35.86 6.02
C THR A 201 19.98 -35.54 4.55
N LYS A 202 18.99 -35.95 3.76
CA LYS A 202 18.84 -35.65 2.33
C LYS A 202 18.12 -34.31 2.11
N ILE A 203 17.25 -33.88 3.02
CA ILE A 203 16.48 -32.64 2.88
C ILE A 203 16.68 -31.77 4.12
N ILE A 204 17.16 -30.55 3.91
CA ILE A 204 17.37 -29.56 4.98
C ILE A 204 16.71 -28.24 4.58
N SER A 205 15.87 -27.72 5.47
CA SER A 205 15.32 -26.37 5.34
C SER A 205 15.61 -25.55 6.59
N LEU A 206 16.38 -24.47 6.41
CA LEU A 206 16.78 -23.50 7.43
C LEU A 206 16.30 -22.08 7.07
N SER A 207 15.33 -21.95 6.16
CA SER A 207 14.86 -20.64 5.71
C SER A 207 14.37 -19.75 6.87
N SER A 208 14.56 -18.44 6.76
CA SER A 208 14.08 -17.44 7.72
C SER A 208 14.54 -17.67 9.16
N ASN A 209 15.82 -18.04 9.38
CA ASN A 209 16.41 -18.18 10.72
C ASN A 209 17.26 -16.97 11.14
N HIS A 210 17.41 -15.97 10.26
CA HIS A 210 18.31 -14.83 10.45
C HIS A 210 19.77 -15.26 10.70
N MET A 211 20.21 -16.37 10.09
CA MET A 211 21.58 -16.85 10.22
C MET A 211 22.56 -15.88 9.56
N ILE A 212 23.72 -15.70 10.19
CA ILE A 212 24.85 -14.94 9.62
C ILE A 212 25.82 -15.87 8.86
N PRO A 213 26.71 -15.35 8.00
CA PRO A 213 27.58 -16.19 7.17
C PRO A 213 28.40 -17.22 7.96
N ASN A 214 28.89 -16.85 9.13
CA ASN A 214 29.70 -17.72 9.99
C ASN A 214 28.88 -18.90 10.56
N ASP A 215 27.59 -18.69 10.81
CA ASP A 215 26.68 -19.70 11.31
C ASP A 215 26.41 -20.75 10.24
N ILE A 216 26.23 -20.28 9.01
CA ILE A 216 26.07 -21.12 7.82
C ILE A 216 27.34 -21.93 7.59
N CYS A 217 28.54 -21.32 7.60
CA CYS A 217 29.80 -22.06 7.44
C CYS A 217 29.94 -23.20 8.47
N ARG A 218 29.62 -22.93 9.74
CA ARG A 218 29.68 -23.93 10.81
C ARG A 218 28.67 -25.04 10.61
N PHE A 219 27.42 -24.71 10.29
CA PHE A 219 26.38 -25.71 10.01
C PHE A 219 26.80 -26.63 8.85
N LEU A 220 27.27 -26.04 7.76
CA LEU A 220 27.65 -26.77 6.57
C LEU A 220 28.86 -27.70 6.80
N SER A 221 29.80 -27.31 7.69
CA SER A 221 30.93 -28.17 8.06
C SER A 221 30.52 -29.49 8.73
N LEU A 222 29.30 -29.55 9.30
CA LEU A 222 28.73 -30.74 9.94
C LEU A 222 28.04 -31.67 8.94
N ILE A 223 27.77 -31.21 7.72
CA ILE A 223 27.13 -32.01 6.67
C ILE A 223 28.19 -32.85 5.97
N ARG A 224 27.98 -34.15 5.93
CA ARG A 224 28.91 -35.14 5.33
C ARG A 224 28.18 -36.15 4.43
N SER A 225 26.87 -35.97 4.18
CA SER A 225 26.00 -36.86 3.40
C SER A 225 25.49 -36.20 2.12
N ASP A 226 25.18 -37.01 1.09
CA ASP A 226 24.69 -36.54 -0.21
C ASP A 226 23.31 -35.88 -0.08
N LEU A 227 23.31 -34.54 -0.04
CA LEU A 227 22.11 -33.74 0.13
C LEU A 227 21.31 -33.66 -1.18
N LEU A 228 20.01 -33.90 -1.12
CA LEU A 228 19.06 -33.75 -2.25
C LEU A 228 18.40 -32.38 -2.28
N LYS A 229 18.10 -31.77 -1.13
CA LYS A 229 17.44 -30.46 -1.05
C LYS A 229 18.02 -29.59 0.05
N LEU A 230 18.39 -28.36 -0.32
CA LEU A 230 18.86 -27.32 0.58
C LEU A 230 18.03 -26.05 0.40
N ASN A 231 17.42 -25.58 1.48
CA ASN A 231 16.74 -24.29 1.50
C ASN A 231 17.34 -23.39 2.58
N LEU A 232 17.97 -22.29 2.16
CA LEU A 232 18.56 -21.27 3.03
C LEU A 232 17.92 -19.90 2.85
N ASP A 233 16.74 -19.81 2.22
CA ASP A 233 16.07 -18.54 1.92
C ASP A 233 15.98 -17.61 3.14
N PHE A 234 16.08 -16.30 2.93
CA PHE A 234 15.96 -15.27 3.99
C PHE A 234 16.98 -15.42 5.14
N ASN A 235 18.21 -15.85 4.83
CA ASN A 235 19.37 -15.83 5.72
C ASN A 235 20.52 -15.05 5.09
N HIS A 236 21.44 -14.50 5.87
CA HIS A 236 22.61 -13.79 5.32
C HIS A 236 23.71 -14.78 4.92
N VAL A 237 23.65 -15.33 3.70
CA VAL A 237 24.66 -16.26 3.17
C VAL A 237 25.88 -15.49 2.69
N GLY A 238 25.71 -14.58 1.71
CA GLY A 238 26.81 -13.83 1.11
C GLY A 238 28.02 -14.70 0.78
N ASN A 239 29.23 -14.30 1.22
CA ASN A 239 30.48 -15.00 0.95
C ASN A 239 30.62 -16.39 1.60
N SER A 240 29.74 -16.79 2.54
CA SER A 240 29.78 -18.15 3.11
C SER A 240 29.49 -19.26 2.10
N ILE A 241 28.97 -18.90 0.92
CA ILE A 241 28.80 -19.83 -0.20
C ILE A 241 30.13 -20.49 -0.63
N TRP A 242 31.27 -19.85 -0.38
CA TRP A 242 32.58 -20.46 -0.66
C TRP A 242 32.87 -21.70 0.21
N SER A 243 32.31 -21.75 1.41
CA SER A 243 32.37 -22.93 2.26
C SER A 243 31.50 -24.08 1.72
N LEU A 244 30.40 -23.78 1.01
CA LEU A 244 29.63 -24.81 0.28
C LEU A 244 30.46 -25.44 -0.84
N CYS A 245 31.25 -24.63 -1.56
CA CYS A 245 32.10 -25.12 -2.65
C CYS A 245 33.16 -26.13 -2.18
N SER A 246 33.63 -25.96 -0.95
CA SER A 246 34.68 -26.80 -0.35
C SER A 246 34.17 -28.20 0.02
N LEU A 247 32.85 -28.36 0.15
CA LEU A 247 32.18 -29.60 0.51
C LEU A 247 31.80 -30.33 -0.78
N ARG A 248 32.60 -31.31 -1.22
CA ARG A 248 32.39 -32.14 -2.43
C ARG A 248 31.14 -33.06 -2.38
N ILE A 249 30.13 -32.66 -1.62
CA ILE A 249 29.02 -33.47 -1.10
C ILE A 249 27.69 -33.17 -1.84
N PHE A 250 27.65 -32.15 -2.70
CA PHE A 250 26.42 -31.69 -3.37
C PHE A 250 26.16 -32.31 -4.75
N LYS A 251 26.90 -33.36 -5.17
CA LYS A 251 26.79 -33.91 -6.54
C LYS A 251 25.38 -34.36 -6.92
N HIS A 252 24.59 -34.80 -5.94
CA HIS A 252 23.22 -35.29 -6.10
C HIS A 252 22.15 -34.26 -5.71
N LEU A 253 22.54 -32.99 -5.52
CA LEU A 253 21.61 -31.94 -5.11
C LEU A 253 20.60 -31.67 -6.23
N LYS A 254 19.31 -31.82 -5.90
CA LYS A 254 18.17 -31.59 -6.78
C LYS A 254 17.51 -30.24 -6.57
N VAL A 255 17.48 -29.73 -5.34
CA VAL A 255 16.81 -28.46 -5.03
C VAL A 255 17.74 -27.56 -4.24
N LEU A 256 17.99 -26.37 -4.77
CA LEU A 256 18.77 -25.32 -4.12
C LEU A 256 17.98 -24.02 -4.09
N SER A 257 17.59 -23.60 -2.89
CA SER A 257 16.90 -22.33 -2.67
C SER A 257 17.76 -21.39 -1.85
N LEU A 258 18.08 -20.24 -2.45
CA LEU A 258 18.94 -19.19 -1.91
C LEU A 258 18.28 -17.80 -2.10
N ALA A 259 16.95 -17.72 -2.01
CA ALA A 259 16.24 -16.46 -2.19
C ALA A 259 16.49 -15.50 -1.03
N SER A 260 16.72 -14.21 -1.32
CA SER A 260 17.03 -13.20 -0.30
C SER A 260 18.17 -13.62 0.63
N THR A 261 19.29 -14.06 0.04
CA THR A 261 20.46 -14.51 0.79
C THR A 261 21.72 -13.65 0.61
N ASP A 262 21.56 -12.47 0.02
CA ASP A 262 22.62 -11.50 -0.27
C ASP A 262 23.76 -12.09 -1.15
N ILE A 263 23.43 -13.03 -2.03
CA ILE A 263 24.38 -13.58 -3.00
C ILE A 263 24.51 -12.60 -4.17
N CYS A 264 25.45 -11.68 -4.07
CA CYS A 264 25.82 -10.73 -5.14
C CYS A 264 27.32 -10.40 -5.08
N GLY A 265 27.88 -9.89 -6.17
CA GLY A 265 29.29 -9.52 -6.24
C GLY A 265 30.22 -10.73 -6.01
N PRO A 266 31.25 -10.64 -5.13
CA PRO A 266 32.25 -11.70 -4.96
C PRO A 266 31.69 -13.08 -4.56
N ALA A 267 30.52 -13.12 -3.91
CA ALA A 267 29.87 -14.38 -3.55
C ALA A 267 29.43 -15.19 -4.79
N VAL A 268 29.22 -14.52 -5.92
CA VAL A 268 28.75 -15.14 -7.16
C VAL A 268 29.81 -16.06 -7.77
N ASP A 269 31.09 -15.75 -7.59
CA ASP A 269 32.17 -16.65 -8.02
C ASP A 269 32.14 -17.97 -7.24
N GLY A 270 31.81 -17.92 -5.96
CA GLY A 270 31.52 -19.12 -5.16
C GLY A 270 30.29 -19.86 -5.68
N LEU A 271 29.19 -19.14 -5.96
CA LEU A 271 28.00 -19.77 -6.54
C LEU A 271 28.31 -20.44 -7.89
N ALA A 272 29.12 -19.83 -8.75
CA ALA A 272 29.54 -20.39 -10.03
C ALA A 272 30.28 -21.73 -9.84
N ILE A 273 31.23 -21.78 -8.90
CA ILE A 273 31.96 -23.00 -8.55
C ILE A 273 30.99 -24.06 -8.00
N LEU A 274 30.05 -23.68 -7.13
CA LEU A 274 29.04 -24.61 -6.62
C LEU A 274 28.19 -25.19 -7.75
N LEU A 275 27.65 -24.34 -8.64
CA LEU A 275 26.83 -24.74 -9.79
C LEU A 275 27.57 -25.67 -10.75
N SER A 276 28.90 -25.50 -10.90
CA SER A 276 29.73 -26.43 -11.70
C SER A 276 29.72 -27.87 -11.18
N SER A 277 29.47 -28.04 -9.87
CA SER A 277 29.47 -29.34 -9.20
C SER A 277 28.09 -29.98 -9.06
N VAL A 278 27.00 -29.22 -9.24
CA VAL A 278 25.61 -29.65 -9.01
C VAL A 278 24.81 -29.82 -10.30
N THR A 279 25.28 -30.67 -11.21
CA THR A 279 24.65 -30.84 -12.54
C THR A 279 23.31 -31.58 -12.52
N GLU A 280 22.95 -32.26 -11.42
CA GLU A 280 21.65 -32.95 -11.26
C GLU A 280 20.51 -32.05 -10.75
N LEU A 281 20.75 -30.74 -10.66
CA LEU A 281 19.79 -29.79 -10.09
C LEU A 281 18.49 -29.69 -10.91
N GLU A 282 17.36 -29.88 -10.23
CA GLU A 282 15.99 -29.78 -10.77
C GLU A 282 15.33 -28.45 -10.41
N GLU A 283 15.64 -27.82 -9.27
CA GLU A 283 15.06 -26.53 -8.86
C GLU A 283 16.15 -25.57 -8.34
N LEU A 284 16.17 -24.35 -8.89
CA LEU A 284 17.07 -23.27 -8.48
C LEU A 284 16.28 -21.98 -8.24
N ASN A 285 16.41 -21.45 -7.02
CA ASN A 285 15.80 -20.17 -6.66
C ASN A 285 16.88 -19.18 -6.20
N LEU A 286 17.11 -18.15 -7.01
CA LEU A 286 18.05 -17.06 -6.76
C LEU A 286 17.32 -15.71 -6.66
N SER A 287 16.01 -15.73 -6.38
CA SER A 287 15.21 -14.51 -6.35
C SER A 287 15.64 -13.54 -5.24
N SER A 288 15.46 -12.24 -5.47
CA SER A 288 15.69 -11.19 -4.47
C SER A 288 17.11 -11.14 -3.89
N ASN A 289 18.14 -11.49 -4.68
CA ASN A 289 19.56 -11.41 -4.28
C ASN A 289 20.27 -10.15 -4.78
N ASN A 290 19.54 -9.26 -5.50
CA ASN A 290 20.11 -8.07 -6.13
C ASN A 290 21.26 -8.39 -7.11
N LEU A 291 21.18 -9.53 -7.80
CA LEU A 291 22.13 -9.90 -8.85
C LEU A 291 22.08 -8.88 -10.00
N MET A 292 23.25 -8.51 -10.51
CA MET A 292 23.45 -7.57 -11.62
C MET A 292 23.99 -8.29 -12.87
N LEU A 293 24.16 -7.56 -13.98
CA LEU A 293 24.62 -8.10 -15.26
C LEU A 293 25.98 -8.85 -15.15
N GLU A 294 26.95 -8.29 -14.44
CA GLU A 294 28.28 -8.89 -14.27
C GLU A 294 28.22 -10.23 -13.53
N ASP A 295 27.37 -10.31 -12.50
CA ASP A 295 27.14 -11.54 -11.75
C ASP A 295 26.62 -12.66 -12.68
N PHE A 296 25.67 -12.34 -13.55
CA PHE A 296 25.14 -13.31 -14.49
C PHE A 296 26.12 -13.71 -15.60
N ARG A 297 27.06 -12.84 -15.99
CA ARG A 297 28.16 -13.23 -16.89
C ARG A 297 29.02 -14.32 -16.27
N ASN A 298 29.31 -14.22 -14.97
CA ASN A 298 30.07 -15.23 -14.25
C ASN A 298 29.27 -16.55 -14.10
N LEU A 299 27.95 -16.46 -13.97
CA LEU A 299 27.06 -17.64 -13.88
C LEU A 299 26.69 -18.26 -15.23
N GLN A 300 26.93 -17.58 -16.35
CA GLN A 300 26.40 -17.94 -17.67
C GLN A 300 26.72 -19.38 -18.09
N SER A 301 28.00 -19.73 -18.15
CA SER A 301 28.44 -21.07 -18.53
C SER A 301 27.96 -22.15 -17.55
N HIS A 302 27.90 -21.81 -16.26
CA HIS A 302 27.50 -22.73 -15.20
C HIS A 302 26.01 -23.03 -15.22
N LEU A 303 25.16 -22.02 -15.41
CA LEU A 303 23.71 -22.18 -15.55
C LEU A 303 23.37 -22.95 -16.82
N SER A 304 24.10 -22.72 -17.93
CA SER A 304 23.86 -23.43 -19.19
C SER A 304 24.08 -24.95 -19.08
N ASN A 305 24.89 -25.40 -18.11
CA ASN A 305 25.17 -26.82 -17.86
C ASN A 305 24.09 -27.53 -17.01
N LEU A 306 23.14 -26.80 -16.43
CA LEU A 306 22.08 -27.37 -15.58
C LEU A 306 20.91 -27.92 -16.40
N THR A 307 21.19 -28.83 -17.34
CA THR A 307 20.19 -29.29 -18.31
C THR A 307 19.02 -30.07 -17.70
N ARG A 308 19.10 -30.49 -16.43
CA ARG A 308 18.00 -31.16 -15.71
C ARG A 308 17.06 -30.21 -14.96
N LEU A 309 17.30 -28.89 -15.07
CA LEU A 309 16.55 -27.89 -14.33
C LEU A 309 15.09 -27.83 -14.81
N LYS A 310 14.16 -28.02 -13.88
CA LYS A 310 12.71 -27.91 -14.05
C LYS A 310 12.16 -26.58 -13.55
N LYS A 311 12.74 -25.98 -12.51
CA LYS A 311 12.28 -24.69 -11.97
C LYS A 311 13.42 -23.72 -11.82
N LEU A 312 13.23 -22.52 -12.37
CA LEU A 312 14.18 -21.42 -12.27
C LEU A 312 13.46 -20.14 -11.84
N ASN A 313 13.85 -19.60 -10.70
CA ASN A 313 13.33 -18.34 -10.19
C ASN A 313 14.45 -17.30 -10.07
N LEU A 314 14.38 -16.26 -10.89
CA LEU A 314 15.31 -15.12 -10.91
C LEU A 314 14.61 -13.80 -10.56
N SER A 315 13.37 -13.83 -10.08
CA SER A 315 12.55 -12.65 -9.79
C SER A 315 13.23 -11.68 -8.81
N ASN A 316 12.90 -10.39 -8.90
CA ASN A 316 13.42 -9.32 -8.03
C ASN A 316 14.96 -9.18 -8.05
N ASN A 317 15.60 -9.48 -9.18
CA ASN A 317 17.00 -9.14 -9.44
C ASN A 317 17.08 -8.00 -10.48
N ASN A 318 18.21 -7.28 -10.53
CA ASN A 318 18.37 -6.19 -11.49
C ASN A 318 18.94 -6.74 -12.81
N LEU A 319 18.05 -7.23 -13.67
CA LEU A 319 18.45 -7.92 -14.91
C LEU A 319 18.54 -6.99 -16.14
N ASP A 320 18.77 -5.70 -15.93
CA ASP A 320 18.90 -4.73 -17.03
C ASP A 320 20.08 -5.08 -17.95
N GLY A 321 19.82 -5.24 -19.26
CA GLY A 321 20.81 -5.64 -20.26
C GLY A 321 21.21 -7.13 -20.29
N ILE A 322 20.54 -8.01 -19.53
CA ILE A 322 20.90 -9.44 -19.43
C ILE A 322 20.52 -10.27 -20.67
N THR A 323 19.77 -9.71 -21.60
CA THR A 323 19.02 -10.50 -22.59
C THR A 323 19.88 -11.33 -23.52
N VAL A 324 21.12 -10.91 -23.76
CA VAL A 324 22.12 -11.70 -24.48
C VAL A 324 22.51 -12.97 -23.69
N ILE A 325 22.64 -12.87 -22.37
CA ILE A 325 23.03 -13.99 -21.50
C ILE A 325 21.87 -14.96 -21.35
N LEU A 326 20.64 -14.47 -21.12
CA LEU A 326 19.45 -15.33 -21.08
C LEU A 326 19.19 -16.01 -22.43
N GLN A 327 19.50 -15.34 -23.55
CA GLN A 327 19.41 -15.94 -24.87
C GLN A 327 20.30 -17.18 -25.02
N GLU A 328 21.48 -17.18 -24.38
CA GLU A 328 22.41 -18.30 -24.43
C GLU A 328 22.11 -19.39 -23.39
N ILE A 329 21.59 -19.03 -22.21
CA ILE A 329 21.27 -20.00 -21.15
C ILE A 329 19.98 -20.77 -21.44
N LEU A 330 18.90 -20.09 -21.80
CA LEU A 330 17.57 -20.72 -21.88
C LEU A 330 17.47 -21.90 -22.88
N PRO A 331 18.15 -21.89 -24.05
CA PRO A 331 18.06 -23.01 -24.99
C PRO A 331 18.57 -24.35 -24.44
N SER A 332 19.49 -24.34 -23.47
CA SER A 332 20.00 -25.57 -22.87
C SER A 332 19.10 -26.14 -21.76
N LEU A 333 18.11 -25.36 -21.29
CA LEU A 333 17.19 -25.72 -20.21
C LEU A 333 15.85 -26.29 -20.74
N ASN A 334 15.91 -27.25 -21.66
CA ASN A 334 14.73 -27.80 -22.37
C ASN A 334 13.69 -28.54 -21.49
N TYR A 335 14.05 -28.94 -20.27
CA TYR A 335 13.14 -29.55 -19.29
C TYR A 335 12.51 -28.55 -18.31
N LEU A 336 12.72 -27.24 -18.51
CA LEU A 336 12.18 -26.22 -17.63
C LEU A 336 10.65 -26.20 -17.68
N GLU A 337 10.02 -26.46 -16.54
CA GLU A 337 8.56 -26.43 -16.31
C GLU A 337 8.11 -25.09 -15.71
N GLU A 338 8.95 -24.39 -14.97
CA GLU A 338 8.61 -23.12 -14.32
C GLU A 338 9.73 -22.09 -14.47
N LEU A 339 9.39 -20.93 -15.04
CA LEU A 339 10.29 -19.80 -15.20
C LEU A 339 9.66 -18.56 -14.56
N ARG A 340 10.33 -17.99 -13.56
CA ARG A 340 9.92 -16.73 -12.93
C ARG A 340 10.93 -15.63 -13.15
N LEU A 341 10.46 -14.57 -13.81
CA LEU A 341 11.18 -13.35 -14.17
C LEU A 341 10.32 -12.14 -13.76
N SER A 342 9.77 -12.14 -12.55
CA SER A 342 8.99 -11.01 -12.03
C SER A 342 9.90 -9.89 -11.55
N ASN A 343 9.55 -8.63 -11.86
CA ASN A 343 10.26 -7.43 -11.39
C ASN A 343 11.77 -7.47 -11.66
N VAL A 344 12.13 -7.84 -12.90
CA VAL A 344 13.52 -7.91 -13.36
C VAL A 344 13.90 -6.78 -14.30
N ARG A 345 12.97 -5.84 -14.55
CA ARG A 345 13.10 -4.67 -15.44
C ARG A 345 13.20 -5.01 -16.93
N LEU A 346 12.64 -6.13 -17.38
CA LEU A 346 12.58 -6.46 -18.82
C LEU A 346 11.76 -5.42 -19.60
N ASN A 347 12.26 -5.00 -20.75
CA ASN A 347 11.54 -4.13 -21.70
C ASN A 347 11.10 -4.89 -22.97
N GLY A 348 10.49 -4.19 -23.94
CA GLY A 348 9.97 -4.81 -25.16
C GLY A 348 11.04 -5.40 -26.09
N ASP A 349 12.17 -4.72 -26.24
CA ASP A 349 13.29 -5.22 -27.05
C ASP A 349 13.91 -6.45 -26.42
N ASP A 350 13.96 -6.47 -25.10
CA ASP A 350 14.44 -7.59 -24.30
C ASP A 350 13.52 -8.82 -24.43
N CYS A 351 12.20 -8.64 -24.46
CA CYS A 351 11.27 -9.71 -24.77
C CYS A 351 11.41 -10.24 -26.21
N ASN A 352 11.65 -9.36 -27.20
CA ASN A 352 11.95 -9.79 -28.58
C ASN A 352 13.24 -10.60 -28.67
N LYS A 353 14.26 -10.23 -27.88
CA LYS A 353 15.52 -10.97 -27.81
C LYS A 353 15.32 -12.34 -27.15
N ILE A 354 14.70 -12.38 -25.98
CA ILE A 354 14.49 -13.63 -25.24
C ILE A 354 13.56 -14.60 -25.98
N TYR A 355 12.64 -14.09 -26.82
CA TYR A 355 11.73 -14.90 -27.66
C TYR A 355 12.45 -16.02 -28.44
N GLU A 356 13.56 -15.71 -29.09
CA GLU A 356 14.30 -16.68 -29.92
C GLU A 356 14.80 -17.89 -29.11
N SER A 357 14.93 -17.74 -27.79
CA SER A 357 15.41 -18.78 -26.89
C SER A 357 14.28 -19.47 -26.11
N LEU A 358 13.13 -18.83 -25.93
CA LEU A 358 11.97 -19.42 -25.25
C LEU A 358 11.28 -20.50 -26.08
N LYS A 359 11.41 -20.50 -27.41
CA LYS A 359 10.86 -21.55 -28.30
C LYS A 359 11.38 -22.96 -28.00
N PHE A 360 12.52 -23.06 -27.30
CA PHE A 360 13.11 -24.33 -26.90
C PHE A 360 12.53 -24.89 -25.59
N LEU A 361 11.82 -24.06 -24.80
CA LEU A 361 11.24 -24.45 -23.50
C LEU A 361 9.85 -25.11 -23.66
N ARG A 362 9.78 -26.22 -24.40
CA ARG A 362 8.50 -26.89 -24.70
C ARG A 362 7.80 -27.52 -23.49
N SER A 363 8.54 -27.71 -22.40
CA SER A 363 8.04 -28.29 -21.15
C SER A 363 7.43 -27.25 -20.19
N LEU A 364 7.45 -25.96 -20.56
CA LEU A 364 7.07 -24.86 -19.68
C LEU A 364 5.57 -24.90 -19.35
N LYS A 365 5.27 -25.01 -18.06
CA LYS A 365 3.93 -25.01 -17.46
C LYS A 365 3.59 -23.71 -16.76
N TYR A 366 4.56 -22.99 -16.21
CA TYR A 366 4.31 -21.72 -15.52
C TYR A 366 5.31 -20.65 -15.94
N PHE A 367 4.79 -19.49 -16.34
CA PHE A 367 5.61 -18.36 -16.77
C PHE A 367 5.15 -17.06 -16.10
N ASP A 368 6.04 -16.46 -15.33
CA ASP A 368 5.80 -15.20 -14.62
C ASP A 368 6.74 -14.11 -15.16
N LEU A 369 6.13 -13.09 -15.76
CA LEU A 369 6.76 -11.88 -16.29
C LEU A 369 6.19 -10.62 -15.62
N SER A 370 5.52 -10.76 -14.49
CA SER A 370 4.87 -9.64 -13.81
C SER A 370 5.82 -8.52 -13.42
N ILE A 371 5.31 -7.29 -13.31
CA ILE A 371 6.06 -6.11 -12.85
C ILE A 371 7.28 -5.82 -13.75
N ASN A 372 7.13 -5.99 -15.07
CA ASN A 372 8.15 -5.61 -16.06
C ASN A 372 7.66 -4.44 -16.94
N ALA A 373 8.50 -3.93 -17.83
CA ALA A 373 8.19 -2.83 -18.75
C ALA A 373 8.08 -3.33 -20.20
N ILE A 374 7.39 -4.46 -20.42
CA ILE A 374 7.34 -5.20 -21.69
C ILE A 374 6.87 -4.33 -22.85
N GLY A 375 5.87 -3.48 -22.63
CA GLY A 375 5.37 -2.61 -23.69
C GLY A 375 4.75 -3.38 -24.87
N PRO A 376 4.44 -2.70 -25.98
CA PRO A 376 3.72 -3.30 -27.09
C PRO A 376 4.55 -4.22 -27.99
N ASP A 377 5.81 -3.87 -28.29
CA ASP A 377 6.68 -4.75 -29.09
C ASP A 377 6.98 -6.06 -28.37
N GLY A 378 7.19 -6.01 -27.06
CA GLY A 378 7.30 -7.20 -26.23
C GLY A 378 5.98 -7.99 -26.14
N THR A 379 4.82 -7.33 -26.16
CA THR A 379 3.51 -8.00 -26.21
C THR A 379 3.37 -8.83 -27.50
N ARG A 380 3.82 -8.30 -28.64
CA ARG A 380 3.85 -9.06 -29.91
C ARG A 380 4.82 -10.26 -29.82
N ALA A 381 5.98 -10.08 -29.18
CA ALA A 381 6.91 -11.18 -28.93
C ALA A 381 6.25 -12.29 -28.11
N LEU A 382 5.57 -11.93 -27.00
CA LEU A 382 4.84 -12.87 -26.15
C LEU A 382 3.75 -13.61 -26.91
N ALA A 383 2.98 -12.92 -27.74
CA ALA A 383 1.95 -13.54 -28.58
C ALA A 383 2.54 -14.63 -29.50
N ASN A 384 3.75 -14.44 -30.01
CA ASN A 384 4.42 -15.45 -30.82
C ASN A 384 4.99 -16.59 -29.97
N ILE A 385 5.57 -16.30 -28.80
CA ILE A 385 6.06 -17.32 -27.86
C ILE A 385 4.95 -18.27 -27.45
N LEU A 386 3.78 -17.74 -27.09
CA LEU A 386 2.66 -18.53 -26.56
C LEU A 386 2.21 -19.65 -27.53
N LYS A 387 2.41 -19.47 -28.85
CA LYS A 387 2.12 -20.52 -29.85
C LYS A 387 3.07 -21.71 -29.75
N GLU A 388 4.30 -21.47 -29.28
CA GLU A 388 5.38 -22.47 -29.18
C GLU A 388 5.42 -23.19 -27.82
N ILE A 389 4.66 -22.72 -26.81
CA ILE A 389 4.58 -23.31 -25.45
C ILE A 389 3.17 -23.82 -25.09
N PRO A 390 2.66 -24.86 -25.77
CA PRO A 390 1.27 -25.31 -25.64
C PRO A 390 0.91 -25.97 -24.29
N LEU A 391 1.90 -26.33 -23.48
CA LEU A 391 1.71 -26.98 -22.18
C LEU A 391 1.53 -25.98 -21.02
N LEU A 392 1.49 -24.68 -21.32
CA LEU A 392 1.39 -23.64 -20.29
C LEU A 392 0.08 -23.76 -19.49
N GLU A 393 0.21 -23.90 -18.17
CA GLU A 393 -0.86 -23.96 -17.17
C GLU A 393 -1.08 -22.63 -16.44
N GLY A 394 -0.05 -21.78 -16.32
CA GLY A 394 -0.18 -20.47 -15.68
C GLY A 394 0.67 -19.38 -16.33
N LEU A 395 0.06 -18.20 -16.51
CA LEU A 395 0.70 -17.02 -17.07
C LEU A 395 0.38 -15.78 -16.20
N ASP A 396 1.43 -15.17 -15.66
CA ASP A 396 1.32 -13.86 -14.99
C ASP A 396 2.09 -12.80 -15.78
N VAL A 397 1.35 -11.83 -16.31
CA VAL A 397 1.90 -10.65 -17.00
C VAL A 397 1.34 -9.37 -16.38
N SER A 398 0.99 -9.41 -15.10
CA SER A 398 0.43 -8.26 -14.40
C SER A 398 1.44 -7.11 -14.31
N LYS A 399 0.96 -5.87 -14.39
CA LYS A 399 1.77 -4.64 -14.32
C LYS A 399 2.96 -4.64 -15.29
N SER A 400 2.75 -5.19 -16.49
CA SER A 400 3.78 -5.37 -17.52
C SER A 400 3.71 -4.35 -18.66
N CYS A 401 2.81 -3.36 -18.56
CA CYS A 401 2.56 -2.35 -19.60
C CYS A 401 2.14 -2.94 -20.96
N ILE A 402 1.27 -3.95 -20.97
CA ILE A 402 0.67 -4.48 -22.21
C ILE A 402 -0.24 -3.40 -22.83
N LYS A 403 0.14 -2.87 -24.01
CA LYS A 403 -0.56 -1.76 -24.69
C LYS A 403 -1.40 -2.21 -25.90
N GLU A 404 -2.35 -1.35 -26.26
CA GLU A 404 -3.53 -1.57 -27.11
C GLU A 404 -3.32 -2.22 -28.49
N TYR A 405 -2.32 -1.82 -29.29
CA TYR A 405 -2.27 -2.28 -30.69
C TYR A 405 -1.76 -3.73 -30.88
N ALA A 406 -1.17 -4.36 -29.87
CA ALA A 406 -0.64 -5.73 -29.94
C ALA A 406 -1.48 -6.76 -29.16
N ILE A 407 -2.56 -6.33 -28.50
CA ILE A 407 -3.34 -7.21 -27.62
C ILE A 407 -4.19 -8.21 -28.39
N ASP A 408 -4.69 -7.85 -29.57
CA ASP A 408 -5.49 -8.76 -30.41
C ASP A 408 -4.69 -10.01 -30.80
N LEU A 409 -3.43 -9.82 -31.19
CA LEU A 409 -2.48 -10.89 -31.45
C LEU A 409 -2.22 -11.76 -30.22
N PHE A 410 -2.06 -11.13 -29.05
CA PHE A 410 -1.84 -11.83 -27.79
C PHE A 410 -3.05 -12.67 -27.38
N CYS A 411 -4.26 -12.11 -27.45
CA CYS A 411 -5.50 -12.81 -27.15
C CYS A 411 -5.75 -14.00 -28.08
N LYS A 412 -5.51 -13.83 -29.39
CA LYS A 412 -5.57 -14.93 -30.37
C LYS A 412 -4.56 -16.04 -30.07
N ALA A 413 -3.40 -15.70 -29.51
CA ALA A 413 -2.39 -16.67 -29.13
C ALA A 413 -2.73 -17.44 -27.84
N LEU A 414 -3.62 -16.93 -26.97
CA LEU A 414 -4.07 -17.62 -25.76
C LEU A 414 -5.08 -18.74 -26.05
N VAL A 415 -5.88 -18.61 -27.11
CA VAL A 415 -6.93 -19.58 -27.49
C VAL A 415 -6.43 -21.03 -27.57
N PRO A 416 -5.33 -21.35 -28.27
CA PRO A 416 -4.84 -22.73 -28.39
C PRO A 416 -4.26 -23.31 -27.09
N LEU A 417 -4.08 -22.51 -26.02
CA LEU A 417 -3.51 -22.95 -24.75
C LEU A 417 -4.53 -23.69 -23.88
N ASN A 418 -4.90 -24.89 -24.31
CA ASN A 418 -5.93 -25.71 -23.65
C ASN A 418 -5.55 -26.18 -22.23
N LYS A 419 -4.29 -26.02 -21.82
CA LYS A 419 -3.82 -26.36 -20.47
C LYS A 419 -3.84 -25.17 -19.52
N LEU A 420 -4.07 -23.94 -20.01
CA LEU A 420 -4.01 -22.73 -19.19
C LEU A 420 -5.16 -22.69 -18.17
N ARG A 421 -4.78 -22.62 -16.89
CA ARG A 421 -5.68 -22.56 -15.72
C ARG A 421 -5.61 -21.22 -15.01
N HIS A 422 -4.45 -20.56 -15.01
CA HIS A 422 -4.23 -19.31 -14.28
C HIS A 422 -3.80 -18.20 -15.24
N LEU A 423 -4.54 -17.10 -15.27
CA LEU A 423 -4.22 -15.94 -16.11
C LEU A 423 -4.38 -14.64 -15.31
N ASN A 424 -3.29 -13.90 -15.18
CA ASN A 424 -3.27 -12.58 -14.54
C ASN A 424 -2.83 -11.50 -15.53
N LEU A 425 -3.75 -10.61 -15.88
CA LEU A 425 -3.52 -9.46 -16.77
C LEU A 425 -3.67 -8.12 -16.03
N SER A 426 -3.77 -8.12 -14.70
CA SER A 426 -4.02 -6.90 -13.92
C SER A 426 -2.93 -5.83 -14.08
N GLY A 427 -3.32 -4.56 -13.98
CA GLY A 427 -2.40 -3.42 -13.93
C GLY A 427 -1.76 -3.04 -15.26
N ASN A 428 -2.31 -3.53 -16.38
CA ASN A 428 -1.80 -3.25 -17.72
C ASN A 428 -2.48 -2.05 -18.44
N ARG A 429 -3.50 -1.42 -17.84
CA ARG A 429 -4.28 -0.31 -18.45
C ARG A 429 -4.74 -0.63 -19.89
N ILE A 430 -5.34 -1.80 -20.07
CA ILE A 430 -5.78 -2.30 -21.38
C ILE A 430 -7.10 -1.63 -21.75
N ASP A 431 -7.18 -1.01 -22.93
CA ASP A 431 -8.48 -0.61 -23.52
C ASP A 431 -9.25 -1.85 -23.98
N ILE A 432 -10.50 -1.92 -23.53
CA ILE A 432 -11.32 -3.10 -23.64
C ILE A 432 -12.18 -3.07 -24.89
N GLU A 433 -12.28 -1.97 -25.63
CA GLU A 433 -12.91 -2.05 -26.97
C GLU A 433 -12.13 -3.01 -27.88
N ILE A 434 -10.80 -3.05 -27.74
CA ILE A 434 -9.93 -3.99 -28.46
C ILE A 434 -9.97 -5.39 -27.84
N LEU A 435 -10.09 -5.50 -26.51
CA LEU A 435 -10.24 -6.77 -25.81
C LEU A 435 -11.61 -7.43 -26.10
N ASP A 436 -12.66 -6.64 -26.23
CA ASP A 436 -14.04 -7.05 -26.48
C ASP A 436 -14.19 -7.78 -27.83
N ASP A 437 -13.41 -7.39 -28.84
CA ASP A 437 -13.38 -8.02 -30.17
C ASP A 437 -12.34 -9.17 -30.27
N ALA A 438 -11.33 -9.20 -29.41
CA ALA A 438 -10.20 -10.12 -29.50
C ALA A 438 -10.19 -11.27 -28.46
N LEU A 439 -10.85 -11.12 -27.32
CA LEU A 439 -10.70 -12.06 -26.19
C LEU A 439 -11.56 -13.31 -26.38
N SER A 440 -11.00 -14.30 -27.05
CA SER A 440 -11.41 -15.70 -26.89
C SER A 440 -10.52 -16.31 -25.79
N LEU A 441 -11.09 -16.54 -24.60
CA LEU A 441 -10.33 -17.11 -23.48
C LEU A 441 -10.17 -18.63 -23.62
N PRO A 442 -9.06 -19.21 -23.12
CA PRO A 442 -8.86 -20.65 -23.14
C PRO A 442 -9.93 -21.35 -22.28
N PRO A 443 -10.50 -22.48 -22.74
CA PRO A 443 -11.71 -23.07 -22.17
C PRO A 443 -11.55 -23.66 -20.75
N ASN A 444 -10.31 -23.96 -20.33
CA ASN A 444 -10.02 -24.63 -19.06
C ASN A 444 -9.55 -23.68 -17.95
N LEU A 445 -9.77 -22.38 -18.12
CA LEU A 445 -9.33 -21.36 -17.16
C LEU A 445 -10.07 -21.49 -15.82
N GLN A 446 -9.32 -21.53 -14.72
CA GLN A 446 -9.82 -21.64 -13.35
C GLN A 446 -9.69 -20.32 -12.57
N GLU A 447 -8.69 -19.50 -12.90
CA GLU A 447 -8.42 -18.22 -12.27
C GLU A 447 -8.18 -17.13 -13.32
N LEU A 448 -8.96 -16.04 -13.20
CA LEU A 448 -8.83 -14.87 -14.05
C LEU A 448 -8.77 -13.61 -13.19
N ILE A 449 -7.68 -12.86 -13.36
CA ILE A 449 -7.46 -11.60 -12.66
C ILE A 449 -7.31 -10.47 -13.68
N LEU A 450 -8.22 -9.49 -13.59
CA LEU A 450 -8.27 -8.30 -14.42
C LEU A 450 -8.43 -7.04 -13.55
N SER A 451 -7.76 -5.95 -13.94
CA SER A 451 -7.94 -4.64 -13.31
C SER A 451 -7.91 -3.49 -14.31
N ASP A 452 -8.46 -2.35 -13.90
CA ASP A 452 -8.52 -1.10 -14.67
C ASP A 452 -9.34 -1.26 -15.97
N ILE A 453 -10.52 -1.88 -15.87
CA ILE A 453 -11.41 -2.10 -17.02
C ILE A 453 -12.30 -0.87 -17.25
N ILE A 454 -12.10 -0.12 -18.33
CA ILE A 454 -12.89 1.07 -18.66
C ILE A 454 -14.30 0.74 -19.20
N HIS A 455 -14.52 -0.29 -20.03
CA HIS A 455 -15.85 -0.71 -20.56
C HIS A 455 -15.83 -2.21 -20.95
N GLY A 456 -16.76 -3.08 -20.51
CA GLY A 456 -16.60 -4.56 -20.66
C GLY A 456 -17.70 -5.33 -21.38
N GLY A 457 -18.40 -4.67 -22.31
CA GLY A 457 -19.67 -5.16 -22.84
C GLY A 457 -19.64 -6.53 -23.52
N LYS A 458 -18.69 -6.78 -24.42
CA LYS A 458 -18.57 -8.09 -25.12
C LYS A 458 -17.72 -9.08 -24.30
N LEU A 459 -16.77 -8.59 -23.52
CA LEU A 459 -15.93 -9.37 -22.60
C LEU A 459 -16.76 -10.32 -21.72
N PHE A 460 -17.80 -9.80 -21.05
CA PHE A 460 -18.63 -10.63 -20.17
C PHE A 460 -19.40 -11.73 -20.92
N VAL A 461 -19.74 -11.50 -22.19
CA VAL A 461 -20.39 -12.52 -23.04
C VAL A 461 -19.38 -13.58 -23.44
N ASN A 462 -18.17 -13.17 -23.84
CA ASN A 462 -17.08 -14.07 -24.23
C ASN A 462 -16.54 -14.90 -23.05
N MET A 463 -16.84 -14.50 -21.80
CA MET A 463 -16.49 -15.24 -20.59
C MET A 463 -17.50 -16.33 -20.20
N ILE A 464 -18.73 -16.31 -20.73
CA ILE A 464 -19.78 -17.32 -20.42
C ILE A 464 -19.29 -18.78 -20.62
N PRO A 465 -18.51 -19.12 -21.67
CA PRO A 465 -17.98 -20.47 -21.85
C PRO A 465 -17.15 -21.00 -20.66
N LEU A 466 -16.60 -20.13 -19.81
CA LEU A 466 -15.80 -20.50 -18.64
C LEU A 466 -16.64 -20.89 -17.41
N GLN A 467 -17.97 -20.81 -17.49
CA GLN A 467 -18.90 -21.02 -16.38
C GLN A 467 -18.74 -22.34 -15.61
N HIS A 468 -18.19 -23.37 -16.26
CA HIS A 468 -18.01 -24.71 -15.67
C HIS A 468 -16.62 -24.95 -15.07
N GLN A 469 -15.68 -24.00 -15.20
CA GLN A 469 -14.29 -24.17 -14.78
C GLN A 469 -13.81 -23.07 -13.83
N LEU A 470 -14.30 -21.83 -14.01
CA LEU A 470 -13.80 -20.68 -13.26
C LEU A 470 -14.15 -20.75 -11.77
N ARG A 471 -13.12 -20.63 -10.91
CA ARG A 471 -13.21 -20.64 -9.45
C ARG A 471 -12.88 -19.28 -8.84
N ILE A 472 -11.96 -18.53 -9.45
CA ILE A 472 -11.50 -17.23 -8.95
C ILE A 472 -11.69 -16.19 -10.04
N LEU A 473 -12.43 -15.13 -9.72
CA LEU A 473 -12.66 -14.01 -10.62
C LEU A 473 -12.36 -12.69 -9.88
N HIS A 474 -11.27 -12.05 -10.27
CA HIS A 474 -10.91 -10.74 -9.73
C HIS A 474 -11.07 -9.67 -10.79
N LEU A 475 -11.91 -8.70 -10.47
CA LEU A 475 -12.33 -7.60 -11.31
C LEU A 475 -12.20 -6.32 -10.47
N SER A 476 -11.20 -5.49 -10.78
CA SER A 476 -10.94 -4.27 -9.99
C SER A 476 -10.85 -3.02 -10.84
N LYS A 477 -11.33 -1.89 -10.30
CA LYS A 477 -11.42 -0.58 -10.95
C LYS A 477 -12.12 -0.66 -12.31
N ILE A 478 -13.36 -1.12 -12.30
CA ILE A 478 -14.15 -1.26 -13.52
C ILE A 478 -15.13 -0.10 -13.64
N LYS A 479 -15.12 0.64 -14.75
CA LYS A 479 -16.19 1.59 -15.10
C LYS A 479 -17.22 0.83 -15.94
N LEU A 480 -18.44 0.63 -15.45
CA LEU A 480 -19.47 -0.08 -16.22
C LEU A 480 -20.42 0.90 -16.89
N ARG A 481 -20.65 0.76 -18.21
CA ARG A 481 -21.81 1.43 -18.85
C ARG A 481 -23.10 0.75 -18.41
N LEU A 482 -24.22 1.45 -18.56
CA LEU A 482 -25.54 0.94 -18.21
C LEU A 482 -25.89 -0.41 -18.89
N CYS A 483 -25.39 -0.69 -20.09
CA CYS A 483 -25.62 -1.95 -20.81
C CYS A 483 -24.71 -3.11 -20.35
N ASP A 484 -23.55 -2.81 -19.78
CA ASP A 484 -22.53 -3.81 -19.45
C ASP A 484 -22.82 -4.49 -18.10
N ALA A 485 -23.51 -3.78 -17.19
CA ALA A 485 -23.96 -4.32 -15.90
C ALA A 485 -24.95 -5.49 -16.03
N ASP A 486 -25.88 -5.43 -17.00
CA ASP A 486 -26.83 -6.53 -17.27
C ASP A 486 -26.10 -7.79 -17.75
N ARG A 487 -25.06 -7.60 -18.58
CA ARG A 487 -24.25 -8.70 -19.12
C ARG A 487 -23.35 -9.31 -18.05
N LEU A 488 -22.76 -8.49 -17.19
CA LEU A 488 -22.03 -8.97 -16.01
C LEU A 488 -22.94 -9.80 -15.10
N ALA A 489 -24.16 -9.33 -14.83
CA ALA A 489 -25.13 -10.09 -14.03
C ALA A 489 -25.50 -11.43 -14.69
N ALA A 490 -25.76 -11.43 -16.01
CA ALA A 490 -26.03 -12.66 -16.75
C ALA A 490 -24.85 -13.64 -16.69
N MET A 491 -23.62 -13.18 -16.88
CA MET A 491 -22.40 -13.98 -16.77
C MET A 491 -22.27 -14.57 -15.35
N LEU A 492 -22.34 -13.74 -14.31
CA LEU A 492 -22.22 -14.20 -12.92
C LEU A 492 -23.28 -15.24 -12.56
N SER A 493 -24.52 -15.08 -13.05
CA SER A 493 -25.60 -16.04 -12.77
C SER A 493 -25.32 -17.46 -13.27
N SER A 494 -24.40 -17.59 -14.24
CA SER A 494 -24.00 -18.88 -14.81
C SER A 494 -22.83 -19.56 -14.07
N PHE A 495 -22.04 -18.82 -13.27
CA PHE A 495 -20.76 -19.28 -12.70
C PHE A 495 -20.93 -20.03 -11.36
N ARG A 496 -21.61 -21.17 -11.36
CA ARG A 496 -21.98 -21.88 -10.12
C ARG A 496 -20.83 -22.44 -9.27
N LEU A 497 -19.61 -22.55 -9.82
CA LEU A 497 -18.44 -23.09 -9.13
C LEU A 497 -17.51 -22.01 -8.55
N LEU A 498 -17.87 -20.73 -8.68
CA LEU A 498 -17.05 -19.62 -8.22
C LEU A 498 -16.88 -19.64 -6.69
N GLN A 499 -15.63 -19.54 -6.23
CA GLN A 499 -15.23 -19.52 -4.83
C GLN A 499 -14.78 -18.13 -4.37
N GLU A 500 -14.16 -17.34 -5.26
CA GLU A 500 -13.70 -15.99 -4.93
C GLU A 500 -14.17 -15.00 -5.99
N LEU A 501 -14.85 -13.95 -5.52
CA LEU A 501 -15.32 -12.85 -6.35
C LEU A 501 -14.84 -11.54 -5.73
N VAL A 502 -14.00 -10.83 -6.48
CA VAL A 502 -13.53 -9.49 -6.12
C VAL A 502 -14.07 -8.52 -7.16
N LEU A 503 -14.88 -7.56 -6.73
CA LEU A 503 -15.47 -6.46 -7.49
C LEU A 503 -15.13 -5.15 -6.78
N THR A 504 -13.88 -4.69 -6.88
CA THR A 504 -13.43 -3.47 -6.19
C THR A 504 -13.49 -2.25 -7.10
N ASN A 505 -13.91 -1.10 -6.56
CA ASN A 505 -14.05 0.17 -7.31
C ASN A 505 -14.81 -0.01 -8.64
N VAL A 506 -15.91 -0.76 -8.61
CA VAL A 506 -16.80 -0.91 -9.76
C VAL A 506 -17.84 0.22 -9.70
N ASP A 507 -17.79 1.14 -10.66
CA ASP A 507 -18.75 2.25 -10.77
C ASP A 507 -20.00 1.76 -11.50
N VAL A 508 -21.10 1.61 -10.76
CA VAL A 508 -22.38 1.10 -11.28
C VAL A 508 -23.50 2.05 -10.87
N ALA A 509 -24.36 2.44 -11.80
CA ALA A 509 -25.55 3.22 -11.48
C ALA A 509 -26.55 2.41 -10.64
N ASP A 510 -27.06 3.00 -9.55
CA ASP A 510 -27.86 2.36 -8.49
C ASP A 510 -28.96 1.39 -8.99
N ARG A 511 -29.69 1.75 -10.05
CA ARG A 511 -30.85 0.97 -10.56
C ARG A 511 -30.50 -0.40 -11.16
N LYS A 512 -29.22 -0.71 -11.43
CA LYS A 512 -28.82 -2.02 -12.00
C LYS A 512 -27.88 -2.84 -11.12
N CYS A 513 -27.45 -2.31 -9.97
CA CYS A 513 -26.77 -3.10 -8.93
C CYS A 513 -27.62 -4.28 -8.46
N GLU A 514 -28.95 -4.13 -8.43
CA GLU A 514 -29.90 -5.18 -8.04
C GLU A 514 -29.74 -6.47 -8.86
N LYS A 515 -29.50 -6.34 -10.17
CA LYS A 515 -29.33 -7.51 -11.04
C LYS A 515 -28.01 -8.22 -10.77
N ILE A 516 -26.92 -7.48 -10.57
CA ILE A 516 -25.62 -8.06 -10.20
C ILE A 516 -25.74 -8.79 -8.86
N PHE A 517 -26.41 -8.18 -7.87
CA PHE A 517 -26.63 -8.81 -6.58
C PHE A 517 -27.55 -10.04 -6.64
N SER A 518 -28.60 -10.01 -7.48
CA SER A 518 -29.45 -11.16 -7.74
C SER A 518 -28.68 -12.32 -8.38
N ALA A 519 -27.66 -12.02 -9.19
CA ALA A 519 -26.78 -13.03 -9.77
C ALA A 519 -25.80 -13.58 -8.72
N ILE A 520 -25.23 -12.72 -7.87
CA ILE A 520 -24.31 -13.12 -6.78
C ILE A 520 -25.00 -14.09 -5.80
N LYS A 521 -26.29 -13.89 -5.53
CA LYS A 521 -27.11 -14.81 -4.72
C LYS A 521 -27.05 -16.27 -5.17
N LEU A 522 -26.86 -16.52 -6.47
CA LEU A 522 -26.81 -17.87 -7.04
C LEU A 522 -25.45 -18.57 -6.83
N LEU A 523 -24.42 -17.85 -6.39
CA LEU A 523 -23.05 -18.32 -6.23
C LEU A 523 -22.82 -19.04 -4.89
N LYS A 524 -23.52 -20.15 -4.65
CA LYS A 524 -23.52 -20.84 -3.34
C LYS A 524 -22.16 -21.32 -2.81
N ASN A 525 -21.16 -21.45 -3.68
CA ASN A 525 -19.81 -21.91 -3.33
C ASN A 525 -18.85 -20.77 -2.95
N LEU A 526 -19.34 -19.53 -2.92
CA LEU A 526 -18.53 -18.35 -2.68
C LEU A 526 -18.01 -18.32 -1.23
N LYS A 527 -16.69 -18.24 -1.09
CA LYS A 527 -15.96 -18.12 0.18
C LYS A 527 -15.47 -16.70 0.43
N LYS A 528 -15.16 -15.95 -0.63
CA LYS A 528 -14.69 -14.56 -0.53
C LYS A 528 -15.49 -13.65 -1.45
N LEU A 529 -16.02 -12.58 -0.87
CA LEU A 529 -16.74 -11.53 -1.57
C LEU A 529 -16.16 -10.17 -1.19
N ASP A 530 -15.46 -9.53 -2.14
CA ASP A 530 -14.95 -8.18 -1.95
C ASP A 530 -15.70 -7.22 -2.86
N LEU A 531 -16.46 -6.30 -2.27
CA LEU A 531 -17.22 -5.26 -2.98
C LEU A 531 -16.66 -3.85 -2.68
N GLY A 532 -15.44 -3.76 -2.16
CA GLY A 532 -14.88 -2.51 -1.63
C GLY A 532 -14.84 -1.38 -2.66
N GLY A 533 -15.34 -0.21 -2.28
CA GLY A 533 -15.37 0.98 -3.15
C GLY A 533 -16.44 0.96 -4.25
N MET A 534 -17.37 0.00 -4.27
CA MET A 534 -18.62 0.17 -5.04
C MET A 534 -19.53 1.16 -4.30
N LYS A 535 -20.19 2.05 -5.03
CA LYS A 535 -21.23 2.94 -4.49
C LYS A 535 -22.58 2.22 -4.60
N VAL A 536 -23.20 1.92 -3.45
CA VAL A 536 -24.46 1.17 -3.41
C VAL A 536 -25.39 1.79 -2.39
N ASN A 537 -26.62 2.13 -2.83
CA ASN A 537 -27.63 2.78 -2.00
C ASN A 537 -28.80 1.86 -1.58
N ASN A 538 -28.88 0.61 -2.08
CA ASN A 538 -29.98 -0.33 -1.79
C ASN A 538 -29.57 -1.47 -0.82
N GLY A 539 -30.07 -1.42 0.42
CA GLY A 539 -29.81 -2.42 1.46
C GLY A 539 -30.53 -3.76 1.29
N LYS A 540 -31.68 -3.83 0.59
CA LYS A 540 -32.50 -5.05 0.48
C LYS A 540 -31.79 -6.19 -0.25
N ALA A 541 -31.00 -5.87 -1.26
CA ALA A 541 -30.26 -6.85 -2.04
C ALA A 541 -29.23 -7.62 -1.20
N PHE A 542 -28.62 -6.97 -0.19
CA PHE A 542 -27.66 -7.60 0.70
C PHE A 542 -28.31 -8.61 1.66
N ILE A 543 -29.55 -8.33 2.11
CA ILE A 543 -30.33 -9.26 2.94
C ILE A 543 -30.44 -10.61 2.24
N GLU A 544 -30.79 -10.60 0.96
CA GLU A 544 -30.95 -11.81 0.17
C GLU A 544 -29.61 -12.52 -0.11
N ILE A 545 -28.54 -11.76 -0.33
CA ILE A 545 -27.19 -12.32 -0.54
C ILE A 545 -26.72 -13.05 0.71
N PHE A 546 -26.72 -12.39 1.87
CA PHE A 546 -26.20 -12.97 3.11
C PHE A 546 -27.05 -14.14 3.60
N SER A 547 -28.37 -14.09 3.38
CA SER A 547 -29.26 -15.21 3.67
C SER A 547 -28.99 -16.44 2.77
N SER A 548 -28.36 -16.25 1.61
CA SER A 548 -28.12 -17.32 0.63
C SER A 548 -26.68 -17.85 0.64
N LEU A 549 -25.70 -17.02 1.00
CA LEU A 549 -24.26 -17.33 0.91
C LEU A 549 -23.64 -17.69 2.27
N LEU A 550 -24.12 -18.77 2.88
CA LEU A 550 -23.80 -19.16 4.26
C LEU A 550 -22.33 -19.57 4.51
N PHE A 551 -21.56 -19.88 3.46
CA PHE A 551 -20.17 -20.34 3.55
C PHE A 551 -19.12 -19.24 3.34
N LEU A 552 -19.53 -17.96 3.34
CA LEU A 552 -18.62 -16.83 3.21
C LEU A 552 -17.65 -16.74 4.41
N LYS A 553 -16.36 -16.67 4.10
CA LYS A 553 -15.25 -16.49 5.06
C LYS A 553 -14.73 -15.06 5.08
N GLU A 554 -14.80 -14.34 3.96
CA GLU A 554 -14.31 -12.95 3.88
C GLU A 554 -15.31 -12.07 3.14
N ILE A 555 -15.65 -10.95 3.78
CA ILE A 555 -16.52 -9.92 3.21
C ILE A 555 -15.85 -8.55 3.39
N VAL A 556 -15.70 -7.86 2.27
CA VAL A 556 -15.39 -6.43 2.26
C VAL A 556 -16.61 -5.69 1.75
N PHE A 557 -17.21 -4.90 2.64
CA PHE A 557 -18.39 -4.12 2.30
C PHE A 557 -18.05 -2.99 1.32
N PRO A 558 -19.02 -2.60 0.47
CA PRO A 558 -18.88 -1.44 -0.39
C PRO A 558 -18.78 -0.12 0.39
N ASP A 559 -18.44 0.97 -0.31
CA ASP A 559 -18.54 2.32 0.25
C ASP A 559 -20.03 2.72 0.20
N VAL A 560 -20.75 2.55 1.31
CA VAL A 560 -22.21 2.52 1.32
C VAL A 560 -22.87 3.75 1.98
N LEU A 561 -23.94 4.23 1.35
CA LEU A 561 -24.96 5.17 1.87
C LEU A 561 -26.32 4.42 1.94
N ILE A 562 -26.47 3.42 2.83
CA ILE A 562 -27.76 2.74 3.02
C ILE A 562 -28.60 3.56 4.02
N HIS A 563 -29.85 3.86 3.65
CA HIS A 563 -30.87 4.43 4.55
C HIS A 563 -31.24 3.47 5.70
N ASP A 564 -31.59 4.01 6.87
CA ASP A 564 -31.82 3.28 8.14
C ASP A 564 -32.57 1.93 8.00
N ASP A 565 -33.69 1.90 7.27
CA ASP A 565 -34.54 0.70 7.13
C ASP A 565 -33.85 -0.47 6.41
N GLY A 566 -32.88 -0.18 5.54
CA GLY A 566 -32.12 -1.19 4.81
C GLY A 566 -30.91 -1.73 5.58
N VAL A 567 -30.34 -0.93 6.50
CA VAL A 567 -29.15 -1.30 7.28
C VAL A 567 -29.48 -2.39 8.29
N ILE A 568 -30.62 -2.22 8.99
CA ILE A 568 -31.06 -3.14 10.05
C ILE A 568 -31.21 -4.56 9.49
N GLY A 569 -32.00 -4.73 8.42
CA GLY A 569 -32.19 -6.05 7.82
C GLY A 569 -30.90 -6.64 7.22
N CYS A 570 -30.01 -5.80 6.68
CA CYS A 570 -28.73 -6.22 6.11
C CYS A 570 -27.77 -6.76 7.17
N PHE A 571 -27.63 -6.04 8.30
CA PHE A 571 -26.81 -6.50 9.41
C PHE A 571 -27.43 -7.65 10.18
N ASP A 572 -28.74 -7.69 10.36
CA ASP A 572 -29.43 -8.87 10.91
C ASP A 572 -29.16 -10.12 10.08
N ALA A 573 -29.10 -9.99 8.74
CA ALA A 573 -28.76 -11.11 7.87
C ALA A 573 -27.33 -11.63 8.05
N LEU A 574 -26.38 -10.81 8.54
CA LEU A 574 -25.02 -11.27 8.86
C LEU A 574 -25.01 -12.35 9.95
N ARG A 575 -26.04 -12.43 10.80
CA ARG A 575 -26.18 -13.46 11.84
C ARG A 575 -26.13 -14.89 11.28
N SER A 576 -26.52 -15.04 10.02
CA SER A 576 -26.50 -16.33 9.32
C SER A 576 -25.10 -16.77 8.86
N LEU A 577 -24.12 -15.85 8.82
CA LEU A 577 -22.78 -16.07 8.29
C LEU A 577 -21.78 -16.51 9.37
N THR A 578 -22.04 -17.65 10.01
CA THR A 578 -21.24 -18.13 11.15
C THR A 578 -19.80 -18.51 10.80
N TYR A 579 -19.48 -18.71 9.52
CA TYR A 579 -18.12 -19.04 9.03
C TYR A 579 -17.25 -17.81 8.70
N LEU A 580 -17.76 -16.60 8.94
CA LEU A 580 -17.08 -15.37 8.59
C LEU A 580 -15.84 -15.14 9.47
N LYS A 581 -14.68 -15.00 8.82
CA LYS A 581 -13.38 -14.69 9.44
C LYS A 581 -12.99 -13.22 9.31
N ASN A 582 -13.27 -12.61 8.15
CA ASN A 582 -12.84 -11.24 7.86
C ASN A 582 -14.07 -10.39 7.52
N LEU A 583 -14.31 -9.35 8.32
CA LEU A 583 -15.38 -8.37 8.09
C LEU A 583 -14.80 -6.97 8.01
N HIS A 584 -14.86 -6.37 6.83
CA HIS A 584 -14.49 -4.98 6.66
C HIS A 584 -15.72 -4.13 6.37
N LEU A 585 -16.03 -3.23 7.28
CA LEU A 585 -17.03 -2.17 7.13
C LEU A 585 -16.26 -0.84 7.00
N GLY A 586 -15.68 -0.59 5.81
CA GLY A 586 -14.96 0.65 5.52
C GLY A 586 -15.89 1.75 5.00
N ARG A 587 -15.54 3.03 5.22
CA ARG A 587 -16.09 4.29 4.62
C ARG A 587 -17.61 4.43 4.48
N SER A 588 -18.38 3.49 5.03
CA SER A 588 -19.82 3.46 4.98
C SER A 588 -20.36 4.33 6.10
N THR A 589 -21.35 5.16 5.80
CA THR A 589 -22.10 5.89 6.83
C THR A 589 -23.05 4.90 7.49
N ILE A 590 -22.57 4.19 8.52
CA ILE A 590 -23.43 3.35 9.36
C ILE A 590 -24.24 4.29 10.26
N THR A 591 -25.56 4.16 10.24
CA THR A 591 -26.45 4.91 11.12
C THR A 591 -26.44 4.33 12.56
N GLN A 592 -26.90 5.10 13.54
CA GLN A 592 -26.92 4.67 14.96
C GLN A 592 -27.70 3.36 15.15
N THR A 593 -28.87 3.24 14.52
CA THR A 593 -29.70 2.02 14.56
C THR A 593 -28.96 0.82 13.97
N GLY A 594 -28.27 1.00 12.84
CA GLY A 594 -27.40 -0.01 12.24
C GLY A 594 -26.25 -0.45 13.15
N ALA A 595 -25.67 0.47 13.91
CA ALA A 595 -24.61 0.15 14.88
C ALA A 595 -25.10 -0.76 16.01
N VAL A 596 -26.30 -0.49 16.55
CA VAL A 596 -26.94 -1.33 17.56
C VAL A 596 -27.26 -2.71 17.01
N THR A 597 -27.80 -2.80 15.79
CA THR A 597 -28.04 -4.09 15.13
C THR A 597 -26.74 -4.87 14.93
N LEU A 598 -25.68 -4.20 14.46
CA LEU A 598 -24.36 -4.83 14.32
C LEU A 598 -23.85 -5.34 15.69
N ALA A 599 -24.00 -4.55 16.75
CA ALA A 599 -23.64 -4.96 18.11
C ALA A 599 -24.41 -6.21 18.57
N ASN A 600 -25.68 -6.35 18.19
CA ASN A 600 -26.47 -7.54 18.50
C ASN A 600 -26.04 -8.76 17.68
N VAL A 601 -25.47 -8.56 16.49
CA VAL A 601 -25.10 -9.63 15.56
C VAL A 601 -23.65 -10.10 15.75
N LEU A 602 -22.71 -9.21 16.05
CA LEU A 602 -21.29 -9.57 16.27
C LEU A 602 -21.08 -10.78 17.19
N PRO A 603 -21.81 -10.95 18.31
CA PRO A 603 -21.65 -12.12 19.19
C PRO A 603 -22.00 -13.45 18.53
N SER A 604 -22.72 -13.47 17.40
CA SER A 604 -22.96 -14.69 16.62
C SER A 604 -21.79 -15.06 15.70
N LEU A 605 -20.91 -14.12 15.37
CA LEU A 605 -19.77 -14.28 14.46
C LEU A 605 -18.51 -14.71 15.21
N GLN A 606 -18.57 -15.86 15.88
CA GLN A 606 -17.50 -16.30 16.79
C GLN A 606 -16.16 -16.52 16.10
N LEU A 607 -16.12 -16.87 14.81
CA LEU A 607 -14.89 -17.17 14.07
C LEU A 607 -14.18 -15.93 13.48
N LEU A 608 -14.62 -14.72 13.83
CA LEU A 608 -14.08 -13.48 13.27
C LEU A 608 -12.62 -13.22 13.73
N GLU A 609 -11.69 -13.21 12.78
CA GLU A 609 -10.27 -12.92 12.96
C GLU A 609 -9.94 -11.44 12.68
N LYS A 610 -10.72 -10.76 11.84
CA LYS A 610 -10.46 -9.36 11.49
C LYS A 610 -11.73 -8.53 11.40
N LEU A 611 -11.73 -7.41 12.12
CA LEU A 611 -12.79 -6.41 12.12
C LEU A 611 -12.21 -5.03 11.82
N VAL A 612 -12.69 -4.42 10.73
CA VAL A 612 -12.29 -3.07 10.31
C VAL A 612 -13.52 -2.17 10.29
N LEU A 613 -13.52 -1.14 11.15
CA LEU A 613 -14.56 -0.13 11.29
C LEU A 613 -13.91 1.25 11.09
N LYS A 614 -13.88 1.76 9.86
CA LYS A 614 -13.18 3.01 9.52
C LYS A 614 -14.13 4.14 9.18
N LYS A 615 -13.89 5.31 9.80
CA LYS A 615 -14.61 6.57 9.51
C LYS A 615 -16.11 6.45 9.78
N ILE A 616 -16.47 5.82 10.90
CA ILE A 616 -17.87 5.68 11.33
C ILE A 616 -18.07 6.54 12.59
N GLU A 617 -19.14 7.32 12.60
CA GLU A 617 -19.53 8.13 13.75
C GLU A 617 -20.63 7.41 14.53
N PHE A 618 -20.41 7.17 15.82
CA PHE A 618 -21.35 6.50 16.72
C PHE A 618 -21.61 7.38 17.93
N ASP A 619 -22.82 7.33 18.50
CA ASP A 619 -23.09 7.92 19.81
C ASP A 619 -22.57 7.05 20.96
N ASP A 620 -22.64 7.58 22.19
CA ASP A 620 -22.16 6.95 23.42
C ASP A 620 -22.77 5.56 23.68
N GLU A 621 -24.09 5.44 23.56
CA GLU A 621 -24.80 4.18 23.83
C GLU A 621 -24.48 3.15 22.75
N CYS A 622 -24.44 3.52 21.47
CA CYS A 622 -24.08 2.63 20.38
C CYS A 622 -22.66 2.09 20.53
N GLN A 623 -21.70 2.93 20.92
CA GLN A 623 -20.32 2.52 21.15
C GLN A 623 -20.20 1.53 22.30
N LYS A 624 -20.91 1.78 23.40
CA LYS A 624 -20.97 0.88 24.54
C LYS A 624 -21.48 -0.51 24.13
N HIS A 625 -22.61 -0.56 23.42
CA HIS A 625 -23.18 -1.83 22.96
C HIS A 625 -22.23 -2.54 21.98
N LEU A 626 -21.67 -1.80 21.02
CA LEU A 626 -20.76 -2.35 20.01
C LEU A 626 -19.48 -2.90 20.61
N PHE A 627 -18.81 -2.16 21.50
CA PHE A 627 -17.57 -2.62 22.12
C PHE A 627 -17.80 -3.79 23.07
N HIS A 628 -18.88 -3.79 23.85
CA HIS A 628 -19.23 -4.96 24.66
C HIS A 628 -19.48 -6.21 23.79
N ALA A 629 -20.07 -6.03 22.61
CA ALA A 629 -20.22 -7.11 21.63
C ALA A 629 -18.88 -7.57 21.03
N VAL A 630 -17.98 -6.63 20.71
CA VAL A 630 -16.62 -6.94 20.23
C VAL A 630 -15.86 -7.79 21.25
N GLY A 631 -16.05 -7.56 22.56
CA GLY A 631 -15.43 -8.37 23.61
C GLY A 631 -15.82 -9.83 23.65
N LYS A 632 -16.90 -10.20 22.96
CA LYS A 632 -17.32 -11.60 22.81
C LYS A 632 -16.59 -12.31 21.65
N LEU A 633 -15.78 -11.60 20.86
CA LEU A 633 -15.03 -12.11 19.71
C LEU A 633 -13.63 -12.61 20.10
N LYS A 634 -13.56 -13.79 20.71
CA LYS A 634 -12.30 -14.31 21.30
C LYS A 634 -11.18 -14.60 20.28
N TYR A 635 -11.51 -14.78 19.00
CA TYR A 635 -10.56 -15.12 17.94
C TYR A 635 -10.04 -13.92 17.13
N LEU A 636 -10.39 -12.69 17.54
CA LEU A 636 -10.03 -11.48 16.82
C LEU A 636 -8.53 -11.19 16.90
N LYS A 637 -7.88 -11.11 15.73
CA LYS A 637 -6.45 -10.79 15.53
C LYS A 637 -6.23 -9.34 15.09
N GLU A 638 -7.15 -8.75 14.34
CA GLU A 638 -7.03 -7.36 13.88
C GLU A 638 -8.30 -6.57 14.21
N LEU A 639 -8.12 -5.46 14.94
CA LEU A 639 -9.14 -4.46 15.23
C LEU A 639 -8.65 -3.09 14.74
N ASP A 640 -9.33 -2.54 13.74
CA ASP A 640 -9.03 -1.21 13.19
C ASP A 640 -10.25 -0.30 13.36
N LEU A 641 -10.17 0.60 14.34
CA LEU A 641 -11.20 1.62 14.64
C LEU A 641 -10.77 3.02 14.16
N GLY A 642 -9.77 3.11 13.28
CA GLY A 642 -9.16 4.40 12.93
C GLY A 642 -10.13 5.37 12.27
N TRP A 643 -10.05 6.65 12.67
CA TRP A 643 -10.87 7.77 12.16
C TRP A 643 -12.36 7.72 12.56
N SER A 644 -12.72 6.87 13.51
CA SER A 644 -14.04 6.84 14.14
C SER A 644 -14.01 7.73 15.38
N LYS A 645 -15.00 8.61 15.57
CA LYS A 645 -15.08 9.48 16.76
C LYS A 645 -15.51 8.62 17.95
N THR A 646 -14.55 8.10 18.72
CA THR A 646 -14.86 7.37 19.96
C THR A 646 -15.17 8.37 21.07
N THR A 647 -16.26 8.14 21.80
CA THR A 647 -16.68 8.98 22.93
C THR A 647 -16.08 8.45 24.23
N HIS A 648 -16.17 9.23 25.31
CA HIS A 648 -15.61 8.85 26.62
C HIS A 648 -16.16 7.49 27.11
N THR A 649 -17.47 7.30 27.06
CA THR A 649 -18.17 6.07 27.47
C THR A 649 -17.77 4.87 26.60
N GLY A 650 -17.64 5.07 25.28
CA GLY A 650 -17.14 4.07 24.36
C GLY A 650 -15.71 3.65 24.69
N ALA A 651 -14.82 4.60 24.97
CA ALA A 651 -13.43 4.30 25.26
C ALA A 651 -13.24 3.58 26.61
N VAL A 652 -14.04 3.89 27.64
CA VAL A 652 -14.09 3.12 28.90
C VAL A 652 -14.55 1.69 28.64
N THR A 653 -15.62 1.51 27.86
CA THR A 653 -16.14 0.18 27.53
C THR A 653 -15.12 -0.63 26.72
N LEU A 654 -14.39 0.03 25.80
CA LEU A 654 -13.29 -0.59 25.07
C LEU A 654 -12.17 -1.03 26.01
N ALA A 655 -11.80 -0.21 27.01
CA ALA A 655 -10.81 -0.58 28.01
C ALA A 655 -11.23 -1.78 28.86
N GLU A 656 -12.50 -1.90 29.24
CA GLU A 656 -13.04 -3.07 29.94
C GLU A 656 -12.98 -4.34 29.08
N VAL A 657 -13.18 -4.18 27.77
CA VAL A 657 -13.32 -5.27 26.82
C VAL A 657 -11.98 -5.77 26.27
N LEU A 658 -11.02 -4.90 25.97
CA LEU A 658 -9.73 -5.28 25.35
C LEU A 658 -9.03 -6.47 26.02
N PRO A 659 -9.03 -6.63 27.37
CA PRO A 659 -8.43 -7.79 28.02
C PRO A 659 -9.05 -9.13 27.64
N SER A 660 -10.26 -9.16 27.09
CA SER A 660 -10.88 -10.39 26.58
C SER A 660 -10.30 -10.85 25.23
N LEU A 661 -9.68 -9.93 24.46
CA LEU A 661 -9.18 -10.14 23.10
C LEU A 661 -7.72 -10.60 23.08
N GLN A 662 -7.44 -11.73 23.72
CA GLN A 662 -6.06 -12.19 23.96
C GLN A 662 -5.25 -12.48 22.68
N LEU A 663 -5.89 -12.75 21.54
CA LEU A 663 -5.23 -13.07 20.27
C LEU A 663 -4.98 -11.86 19.38
N LEU A 664 -5.21 -10.63 19.87
CA LEU A 664 -5.11 -9.42 19.06
C LEU A 664 -3.65 -9.10 18.69
N GLU A 665 -3.35 -9.13 17.40
CA GLU A 665 -2.03 -8.80 16.82
C GLU A 665 -1.94 -7.34 16.36
N LYS A 666 -3.06 -6.72 15.98
CA LYS A 666 -3.07 -5.35 15.46
C LYS A 666 -4.22 -4.54 16.03
N LEU A 667 -3.87 -3.42 16.63
CA LEU A 667 -4.79 -2.43 17.17
C LEU A 667 -4.50 -1.06 16.53
N VAL A 668 -5.52 -0.45 15.94
CA VAL A 668 -5.43 0.89 15.34
C VAL A 668 -6.50 1.79 15.95
N LEU A 669 -6.03 2.83 16.66
CA LEU A 669 -6.83 3.80 17.39
C LEU A 669 -6.35 5.21 17.01
N LYS A 670 -6.82 5.72 15.86
CA LYS A 670 -6.39 7.01 15.30
C LYS A 670 -7.41 8.10 15.54
N LYS A 671 -6.95 9.27 15.98
CA LYS A 671 -7.77 10.47 16.21
C LYS A 671 -8.89 10.19 17.22
N ILE A 672 -8.54 9.56 18.33
CA ILE A 672 -9.46 9.39 19.45
C ILE A 672 -9.14 10.45 20.50
N GLU A 673 -10.20 11.14 20.96
CA GLU A 673 -10.14 12.05 22.10
C GLU A 673 -10.38 11.25 23.37
N PHE A 674 -9.43 11.28 24.29
CA PHE A 674 -9.53 10.62 25.58
C PHE A 674 -9.27 11.64 26.70
N ASP A 675 -9.92 11.46 27.84
CA ASP A 675 -9.52 12.09 29.09
C ASP A 675 -8.46 11.23 29.82
N ASP A 676 -7.89 11.78 30.89
CA ASP A 676 -6.78 11.17 31.64
C ASP A 676 -7.14 9.80 32.23
N GLU A 677 -8.33 9.68 32.83
CA GLU A 677 -8.79 8.44 33.43
C GLU A 677 -9.06 7.37 32.37
N CYS A 678 -9.67 7.72 31.23
CA CYS A 678 -9.89 6.75 30.16
C CYS A 678 -8.56 6.26 29.56
N GLN A 679 -7.57 7.14 29.35
CA GLN A 679 -6.26 6.73 28.85
C GLN A 679 -5.57 5.73 29.79
N LYS A 680 -5.65 5.97 31.10
CA LYS A 680 -5.10 5.08 32.11
C LYS A 680 -5.74 3.70 32.03
N HIS A 681 -7.06 3.62 32.01
CA HIS A 681 -7.78 2.34 31.92
C HIS A 681 -7.49 1.63 30.58
N LEU A 682 -7.51 2.36 29.46
CA LEU A 682 -7.26 1.83 28.14
C LEU A 682 -5.84 1.28 27.98
N PHE A 683 -4.82 2.03 28.38
CA PHE A 683 -3.44 1.57 28.24
C PHE A 683 -3.14 0.40 29.16
N HIS A 684 -3.64 0.40 30.41
CA HIS A 684 -3.53 -0.77 31.27
C HIS A 684 -4.19 -2.02 30.66
N ALA A 685 -5.33 -1.84 29.96
CA ALA A 685 -5.98 -2.91 29.22
C ALA A 685 -5.16 -3.37 28.00
N VAL A 686 -4.58 -2.44 27.23
CA VAL A 686 -3.67 -2.75 26.12
C VAL A 686 -2.47 -3.56 26.60
N GLY A 687 -1.97 -3.31 27.80
CA GLY A 687 -0.84 -4.06 28.37
C GLY A 687 -1.10 -5.54 28.64
N LYS A 688 -2.37 -5.96 28.64
CA LYS A 688 -2.76 -7.37 28.75
C LYS A 688 -2.73 -8.08 27.39
N LEU A 689 -2.52 -7.37 26.28
CA LEU A 689 -2.49 -7.91 24.90
C LEU A 689 -1.09 -8.40 24.50
N LYS A 690 -0.68 -9.56 24.99
CA LYS A 690 0.70 -10.06 24.82
C LYS A 690 1.11 -10.38 23.37
N TYR A 691 0.14 -10.59 22.48
CA TYR A 691 0.38 -10.94 21.07
C TYR A 691 0.40 -9.72 20.13
N LEU A 692 0.30 -8.51 20.66
CA LEU A 692 0.20 -7.30 19.85
C LEU A 692 1.51 -7.01 19.10
N LYS A 693 1.46 -7.08 17.76
CA LYS A 693 2.56 -6.76 16.84
C LYS A 693 2.50 -5.32 16.35
N LYS A 694 1.31 -4.71 16.29
CA LYS A 694 1.15 -3.33 15.82
C LYS A 694 0.19 -2.54 16.68
N LEU A 695 0.70 -1.40 17.16
CA LEU A 695 -0.06 -0.38 17.89
C LEU A 695 0.05 0.95 17.15
N ASP A 696 -1.08 1.50 16.74
CA ASP A 696 -1.15 2.78 16.02
C ASP A 696 -2.08 3.75 16.78
N LEU A 697 -1.47 4.67 17.53
CA LEU A 697 -2.13 5.71 18.34
C LEU A 697 -2.01 7.11 17.69
N GLY A 698 -1.70 7.18 16.39
CA GLY A 698 -1.37 8.45 15.74
C GLY A 698 -2.54 9.44 15.74
N TRP A 699 -2.24 10.72 16.00
CA TRP A 699 -3.19 11.84 16.04
C TRP A 699 -4.22 11.74 17.18
N SER A 700 -3.97 10.88 18.16
CA SER A 700 -4.75 10.82 19.40
C SER A 700 -4.07 11.72 20.43
N LYS A 701 -4.85 12.54 21.15
CA LYS A 701 -4.33 13.46 22.16
C LYS A 701 -3.98 12.70 23.43
N ILE A 702 -2.79 12.11 23.49
CA ILE A 702 -2.29 11.43 24.70
C ILE A 702 -1.91 12.48 25.74
N THR A 703 -2.44 12.36 26.96
CA THR A 703 -2.15 13.25 28.09
C THR A 703 -0.94 12.74 28.88
N GLN A 704 -0.47 13.51 29.86
CA GLN A 704 0.69 13.15 30.69
C GLN A 704 0.46 11.83 31.44
N THR A 705 -0.69 11.71 32.12
CA THR A 705 -1.10 10.50 32.83
C THR A 705 -1.17 9.28 31.91
N GLY A 706 -1.73 9.44 30.71
CA GLY A 706 -1.73 8.42 29.68
C GLY A 706 -0.32 8.01 29.21
N ALA A 707 0.62 8.94 29.14
CA ALA A 707 2.01 8.67 28.79
C ALA A 707 2.72 7.79 29.84
N VAL A 708 2.50 8.06 31.14
CA VAL A 708 3.04 7.23 32.24
C VAL A 708 2.50 5.81 32.12
N THR A 709 1.18 5.67 32.01
CA THR A 709 0.56 4.34 31.96
C THR A 709 0.99 3.59 30.70
N LEU A 710 1.13 4.27 29.57
CA LEU A 710 1.69 3.66 28.36
C LEU A 710 3.14 3.22 28.58
N ALA A 711 3.97 4.02 29.24
CA ALA A 711 5.35 3.66 29.58
C ALA A 711 5.45 2.44 30.53
N GLU A 712 4.55 2.34 31.51
CA GLU A 712 4.47 1.17 32.40
C GLU A 712 4.07 -0.10 31.63
N VAL A 713 3.25 0.06 30.60
CA VAL A 713 2.63 -1.04 29.85
C VAL A 713 3.48 -1.52 28.68
N LEU A 714 4.14 -0.64 27.92
CA LEU A 714 4.92 -1.01 26.74
C LEU A 714 5.88 -2.20 26.97
N PRO A 715 6.56 -2.34 28.13
CA PRO A 715 7.44 -3.49 28.40
C PRO A 715 6.72 -4.84 28.42
N SER A 716 5.39 -4.90 28.58
CA SER A 716 4.64 -6.16 28.48
C SER A 716 4.40 -6.60 27.03
N LEU A 717 4.50 -5.68 26.06
CA LEU A 717 4.21 -5.89 24.63
C LEU A 717 5.46 -6.35 23.86
N GLN A 718 6.04 -7.47 24.26
CA GLN A 718 7.34 -7.92 23.74
C GLN A 718 7.35 -8.23 22.24
N LEU A 719 6.20 -8.53 21.62
CA LEU A 719 6.09 -8.87 20.20
C LEU A 719 5.82 -7.64 19.29
N LEU A 720 5.87 -6.42 19.83
CA LEU A 720 5.52 -5.21 19.08
C LEU A 720 6.56 -4.87 18.00
N GLU A 721 6.16 -4.98 16.73
CA GLU A 721 6.98 -4.65 15.56
C GLU A 721 6.80 -3.20 15.10
N LYS A 722 5.63 -2.60 15.35
CA LYS A 722 5.32 -1.25 14.89
C LYS A 722 4.60 -0.44 15.95
N LEU A 723 5.23 0.68 16.32
CA LEU A 723 4.67 1.70 17.20
C LEU A 723 4.54 3.01 16.44
N VAL A 724 3.33 3.59 16.45
CA VAL A 724 3.07 4.90 15.84
C VAL A 724 2.50 5.84 16.89
N LEU A 725 3.29 6.87 17.17
CA LEU A 725 2.95 8.01 18.01
C LEU A 725 3.13 9.26 17.12
N ARG A 726 2.10 10.09 16.98
CA ARG A 726 2.18 11.28 16.12
C ARG A 726 1.45 12.43 16.79
N ASP A 727 2.07 13.61 16.75
CA ASP A 727 1.54 14.85 17.32
C ASP A 727 1.20 14.72 18.81
N ILE A 728 2.19 14.24 19.59
CA ILE A 728 2.02 14.08 21.04
C ILE A 728 2.87 15.09 21.79
N LYS A 729 2.24 15.81 22.72
CA LYS A 729 2.89 16.75 23.63
C LYS A 729 3.19 16.04 24.95
N PHE A 730 4.47 15.90 25.27
CA PHE A 730 4.94 15.32 26.54
C PHE A 730 5.91 16.30 27.21
N ASP A 731 6.01 16.25 28.53
CA ASP A 731 7.09 16.91 29.29
C ASP A 731 8.32 16.00 29.46
N ASP A 732 9.37 16.52 30.11
CA ASP A 732 10.67 15.87 30.29
C ASP A 732 10.62 14.51 30.99
N GLU A 733 9.95 14.43 32.14
CA GLU A 733 9.89 13.20 32.94
C GLU A 733 9.08 12.12 32.23
N HIS A 734 7.95 12.50 31.60
CA HIS A 734 7.09 11.56 30.89
C HIS A 734 7.77 11.01 29.62
N GLN A 735 8.55 11.81 28.90
CA GLN A 735 9.34 11.34 27.76
C GLN A 735 10.42 10.36 28.18
N LYS A 736 11.12 10.63 29.29
CA LYS A 736 12.14 9.74 29.85
C LYS A 736 11.54 8.36 30.16
N HIS A 737 10.41 8.31 30.86
CA HIS A 737 9.73 7.05 31.16
C HIS A 737 9.29 6.31 29.89
N LEU A 738 8.68 7.02 28.94
CA LEU A 738 8.19 6.43 27.69
C LEU A 738 9.33 5.86 26.84
N PHE A 739 10.41 6.60 26.62
CA PHE A 739 11.51 6.13 25.78
C PHE A 739 12.28 4.99 26.43
N HIS A 740 12.51 5.02 27.75
CA HIS A 740 13.09 3.88 28.46
C HIS A 740 12.24 2.61 28.32
N ALA A 741 10.91 2.76 28.31
CA ALA A 741 10.00 1.66 28.04
C ALA A 741 10.07 1.16 26.59
N VAL A 742 10.16 2.07 25.61
CA VAL A 742 10.35 1.72 24.19
C VAL A 742 11.63 0.90 23.99
N GLY A 743 12.70 1.16 24.74
CA GLY A 743 13.94 0.37 24.64
C GLY A 743 13.84 -1.09 25.06
N LYS A 744 12.76 -1.45 25.77
CA LYS A 744 12.49 -2.84 26.11
C LYS A 744 11.82 -3.61 24.96
N LEU A 745 11.45 -2.94 23.86
CA LEU A 745 10.77 -3.52 22.69
C LEU A 745 11.77 -4.03 21.64
N LYS A 746 12.42 -5.16 21.91
CA LYS A 746 13.51 -5.69 21.07
C LYS A 746 13.11 -6.05 19.63
N TYR A 747 11.83 -6.27 19.36
CA TYR A 747 11.30 -6.67 18.03
C TYR A 747 10.79 -5.49 17.19
N LEU A 748 10.97 -4.25 17.65
CA LEU A 748 10.45 -3.06 16.99
C LEU A 748 11.18 -2.79 15.66
N LYS A 749 10.45 -2.93 14.53
CA LYS A 749 10.93 -2.64 13.17
C LYS A 749 10.61 -1.22 12.72
N LYS A 750 9.55 -0.61 13.25
CA LYS A 750 9.13 0.74 12.85
C LYS A 750 8.69 1.59 14.04
N LEU A 751 9.41 2.70 14.22
CA LEU A 751 9.11 3.74 15.19
C LEU A 751 8.77 5.03 14.44
N VAL A 752 7.59 5.58 14.74
CA VAL A 752 7.12 6.85 14.17
C VAL A 752 6.82 7.77 15.33
N LEU A 753 7.49 8.93 15.38
CA LEU A 753 7.32 9.97 16.42
C LEU A 753 6.99 11.36 15.83
N ARG A 754 6.48 11.43 14.60
CA ARG A 754 6.37 12.72 13.85
C ARG A 754 5.54 13.79 14.56
N PHE A 755 6.00 15.03 14.50
CA PHE A 755 5.37 16.23 15.08
C PHE A 755 5.18 16.17 16.61
N SER A 756 5.88 15.27 17.30
CA SER A 756 5.93 15.26 18.77
C SER A 756 7.12 16.08 19.23
N LYS A 757 6.91 17.09 20.08
CA LYS A 757 7.99 17.91 20.65
C LYS A 757 8.81 17.06 21.62
N ILE A 758 10.03 16.63 21.23
CA ILE A 758 10.95 15.93 22.14
C ILE A 758 11.77 16.96 22.91
N THR A 759 11.90 16.77 24.21
CA THR A 759 12.68 17.63 25.09
C THR A 759 14.12 17.11 25.21
N GLN A 760 15.02 17.90 25.80
CA GLN A 760 16.45 17.52 25.93
C GLN A 760 16.62 16.16 26.62
N THR A 761 15.95 15.98 27.77
CA THR A 761 15.89 14.73 28.55
C THR A 761 15.31 13.58 27.75
N GLY A 762 14.27 13.84 26.95
CA GLY A 762 13.69 12.85 26.04
C GLY A 762 14.69 12.39 24.96
N ALA A 763 15.44 13.31 24.36
CA ALA A 763 16.43 12.99 23.33
C ALA A 763 17.60 12.18 23.88
N VAL A 764 18.13 12.52 25.07
CA VAL A 764 19.17 11.73 25.74
C VAL A 764 18.67 10.32 26.02
N THR A 765 17.48 10.18 26.59
CA THR A 765 16.92 8.86 26.90
C THR A 765 16.68 8.04 25.64
N LEU A 766 16.20 8.69 24.56
CA LEU A 766 16.07 8.03 23.26
C LEU A 766 17.44 7.59 22.73
N ALA A 767 18.48 8.40 22.87
CA ALA A 767 19.84 8.05 22.47
C ALA A 767 20.40 6.84 23.25
N GLU A 768 20.14 6.75 24.56
CA GLU A 768 20.52 5.58 25.37
C GLU A 768 19.79 4.31 24.91
N VAL A 769 18.55 4.47 24.47
CA VAL A 769 17.64 3.38 24.14
C VAL A 769 17.79 2.87 22.72
N LEU A 770 17.98 3.73 21.70
CA LEU A 770 18.05 3.33 20.29
C LEU A 770 19.02 2.15 20.02
N PRO A 771 20.20 2.04 20.67
CA PRO A 771 21.11 0.92 20.46
C PRO A 771 20.52 -0.43 20.88
N SER A 772 19.49 -0.48 21.71
CA SER A 772 18.78 -1.73 22.06
C SER A 772 17.85 -2.21 20.95
N LEU A 773 17.41 -1.31 20.04
CA LEU A 773 16.43 -1.58 18.99
C LEU A 773 17.10 -2.03 17.68
N GLN A 774 17.85 -3.13 17.75
CA GLN A 774 18.69 -3.60 16.64
C GLN A 774 17.92 -3.97 15.37
N LEU A 775 16.61 -4.27 15.46
CA LEU A 775 15.78 -4.65 14.32
C LEU A 775 15.05 -3.46 13.65
N LEU A 776 15.35 -2.22 14.04
CA LEU A 776 14.64 -1.04 13.56
C LEU A 776 14.99 -0.72 12.10
N GLU A 777 14.00 -0.84 11.21
CA GLU A 777 14.13 -0.51 9.78
C GLU A 777 13.73 0.93 9.45
N LYS A 778 12.80 1.52 10.21
CA LYS A 778 12.21 2.83 9.89
C LYS A 778 12.11 3.69 11.14
N LEU A 779 12.88 4.78 11.15
CA LEU A 779 12.88 5.79 12.20
C LEU A 779 12.40 7.11 11.61
N LEU A 780 11.24 7.58 12.04
CA LEU A 780 10.63 8.82 11.54
C LEU A 780 10.55 9.86 12.65
N LEU A 781 11.43 10.87 12.57
CA LEU A 781 11.59 11.94 13.55
C LEU A 781 11.28 13.35 13.00
N GLU A 782 10.28 13.48 12.12
CA GLU A 782 9.92 14.76 11.47
C GLU A 782 9.39 15.79 12.47
N GLY A 783 9.98 17.00 12.53
CA GLY A 783 9.52 18.11 13.37
C GLY A 783 9.90 18.02 14.86
N ILE A 784 10.99 17.33 15.20
CA ILE A 784 11.23 16.82 16.57
C ILE A 784 12.44 17.44 17.29
N ILE A 785 13.56 17.65 16.60
CA ILE A 785 14.84 17.93 17.25
C ILE A 785 14.98 19.44 17.49
N GLU A 786 14.54 19.91 18.66
CA GLU A 786 14.89 21.24 19.23
C GLU A 786 15.71 21.05 20.51
N VAL A 787 16.75 20.22 20.45
CA VAL A 787 17.62 19.89 21.59
C VAL A 787 19.03 20.45 21.38
N ASP A 788 19.80 20.55 22.47
CA ASP A 788 21.15 21.10 22.44
C ASP A 788 22.15 20.19 21.70
N ASP A 789 23.34 20.74 21.47
CA ASP A 789 24.44 20.12 20.72
C ASP A 789 24.86 18.75 21.25
N GLU A 790 25.01 18.61 22.58
CA GLU A 790 25.39 17.35 23.21
C GLU A 790 24.29 16.29 23.08
N CYS A 791 23.01 16.66 23.25
CA CYS A 791 21.89 15.73 23.03
C CYS A 791 21.85 15.23 21.58
N GLN A 792 22.05 16.12 20.60
CA GLN A 792 22.06 15.73 19.18
C GLN A 792 23.23 14.78 18.87
N LYS A 793 24.41 15.06 19.41
CA LYS A 793 25.58 14.19 19.29
C LYS A 793 25.30 12.79 19.84
N HIS A 794 24.75 12.69 21.05
CA HIS A 794 24.38 11.41 21.63
C HIS A 794 23.34 10.67 20.78
N LEU A 795 22.30 11.38 20.32
CA LEU A 795 21.22 10.80 19.52
C LEU A 795 21.74 10.26 18.18
N PHE A 796 22.52 11.02 17.43
CA PHE A 796 23.02 10.57 16.13
C PHE A 796 24.05 9.45 16.27
N HIS A 797 24.94 9.50 17.26
CA HIS A 797 25.85 8.38 17.54
C HIS A 797 25.08 7.09 17.86
N ALA A 798 23.94 7.20 18.55
CA ALA A 798 23.04 6.07 18.80
C ALA A 798 22.34 5.58 17.53
N VAL A 799 21.86 6.48 16.68
CA VAL A 799 21.29 6.14 15.36
C VAL A 799 22.29 5.34 14.52
N GLY A 800 23.59 5.65 14.61
CA GLY A 800 24.63 4.91 13.88
C GLY A 800 24.82 3.47 14.27
N LYS A 801 24.28 3.05 15.41
CA LYS A 801 24.27 1.65 15.83
C LYS A 801 23.12 0.84 15.21
N LEU A 802 22.20 1.49 14.47
CA LEU A 802 21.04 0.87 13.83
C LEU A 802 21.35 0.35 12.42
N LYS A 803 22.08 -0.77 12.33
CA LYS A 803 22.59 -1.30 11.05
C LYS A 803 21.51 -1.70 10.03
N TYR A 804 20.28 -1.97 10.47
CA TYR A 804 19.17 -2.40 9.61
C TYR A 804 18.27 -1.25 9.14
N LEU A 805 18.64 0.00 9.41
CA LEU A 805 17.81 1.16 9.11
C LEU A 805 17.73 1.41 7.59
N LYS A 806 16.53 1.26 7.02
CA LYS A 806 16.21 1.51 5.60
C LYS A 806 15.66 2.91 5.34
N LYS A 807 15.01 3.52 6.34
CA LYS A 807 14.48 4.88 6.21
C LYS A 807 14.76 5.71 7.46
N LEU A 808 15.41 6.84 7.24
CA LEU A 808 15.64 7.89 8.22
C LEU A 808 14.97 9.19 7.74
N ASP A 809 14.18 9.79 8.62
CA ASP A 809 13.41 10.99 8.31
C ASP A 809 13.60 12.01 9.43
N LEU A 810 14.39 13.05 9.16
CA LEU A 810 14.75 14.12 10.08
C LEU A 810 14.24 15.48 9.57
N GLY A 811 13.24 15.50 8.69
CA GLY A 811 12.73 16.76 8.12
C GLY A 811 12.17 17.71 9.19
N TRP A 812 12.29 19.02 8.96
CA TRP A 812 11.80 20.08 9.85
C TRP A 812 12.40 20.01 11.27
N SER A 813 13.58 19.40 11.40
CA SER A 813 14.30 19.29 12.67
C SER A 813 15.39 20.35 12.73
N LYS A 814 15.53 21.05 13.85
CA LYS A 814 16.58 22.05 14.07
C LYS A 814 17.89 21.36 14.43
N ILE A 815 18.55 20.78 13.43
CA ILE A 815 19.86 20.13 13.60
C ILE A 815 20.93 21.22 13.81
N THR A 816 21.72 21.10 14.87
CA THR A 816 22.83 22.01 15.17
C THR A 816 24.11 21.57 14.43
N GLN A 817 25.14 22.42 14.44
CA GLN A 817 26.41 22.16 13.76
C GLN A 817 27.06 20.86 14.24
N THR A 818 27.24 20.71 15.55
CA THR A 818 27.79 19.49 16.18
C THR A 818 26.95 18.24 15.88
N GLY A 819 25.62 18.39 15.84
CA GLY A 819 24.70 17.35 15.40
C GLY A 819 24.95 16.92 13.95
N ALA A 820 25.21 17.87 13.05
CA ALA A 820 25.53 17.61 11.65
C ALA A 820 26.85 16.86 11.46
N VAL A 821 27.91 17.22 12.19
CA VAL A 821 29.20 16.47 12.17
C VAL A 821 28.96 15.03 12.60
N THR A 822 28.27 14.85 13.72
CA THR A 822 28.03 13.52 14.26
C THR A 822 27.17 12.68 13.32
N LEU A 823 26.16 13.29 12.68
CA LEU A 823 25.38 12.63 11.65
C LEU A 823 26.25 12.22 10.46
N ALA A 824 27.17 13.08 10.00
CA ALA A 824 28.11 12.77 8.93
C ALA A 824 29.07 11.62 9.29
N GLU A 825 29.57 11.56 10.52
CA GLU A 825 30.40 10.45 11.00
C GLU A 825 29.63 9.11 11.01
N VAL A 826 28.33 9.20 11.30
CA VAL A 826 27.44 8.06 11.51
C VAL A 826 26.84 7.51 10.23
N LEU A 827 26.42 8.36 9.28
CA LEU A 827 25.76 7.92 8.04
C LEU A 827 26.47 6.75 7.32
N PRO A 828 27.82 6.70 7.24
CA PRO A 828 28.52 5.59 6.60
C PRO A 828 28.30 4.22 7.29
N SER A 829 27.85 4.16 8.54
CA SER A 829 27.51 2.89 9.18
C SER A 829 26.14 2.34 8.73
N LEU A 830 25.28 3.20 8.17
CA LEU A 830 23.89 2.88 7.76
C LEU A 830 23.83 2.40 6.31
N GLN A 831 24.54 1.32 6.00
CA GLN A 831 24.71 0.83 4.63
C GLN A 831 23.40 0.42 3.94
N LEU A 832 22.36 0.05 4.69
CA LEU A 832 21.05 -0.36 4.14
C LEU A 832 20.06 0.79 3.92
N LEU A 833 20.49 2.05 4.08
CA LEU A 833 19.60 3.21 4.00
C LEU A 833 19.14 3.48 2.56
N GLU A 834 17.85 3.27 2.29
CA GLU A 834 17.24 3.52 0.98
C GLU A 834 16.68 4.94 0.86
N LYS A 835 16.27 5.55 1.97
CA LYS A 835 15.65 6.87 1.98
C LYS A 835 16.15 7.73 3.13
N LEU A 836 16.72 8.87 2.76
CA LEU A 836 17.15 9.94 3.66
C LEU A 836 16.33 11.20 3.38
N VAL A 837 15.73 11.77 4.42
CA VAL A 837 14.98 13.02 4.34
C VAL A 837 15.56 14.02 5.32
N LEU A 838 16.09 15.11 4.77
CA LEU A 838 16.68 16.25 5.44
C LEU A 838 16.03 17.52 4.86
N ARG A 839 14.88 17.93 5.41
CA ARG A 839 14.14 19.10 4.91
C ARG A 839 14.31 20.27 5.87
N ASP A 840 14.54 21.46 5.34
CA ASP A 840 14.65 22.72 6.08
C ASP A 840 15.68 22.64 7.22
N ILE A 841 16.89 22.18 6.89
CA ILE A 841 18.00 22.13 7.83
C ILE A 841 19.07 23.15 7.43
N LYS A 842 19.52 23.94 8.39
CA LYS A 842 20.57 24.95 8.21
C LYS A 842 21.93 24.33 8.54
N PHE A 843 22.83 24.26 7.55
CA PHE A 843 24.20 23.81 7.71
C PHE A 843 25.17 24.88 7.20
N ASP A 844 26.37 24.97 7.75
CA ASP A 844 27.47 25.77 7.19
C ASP A 844 28.35 24.96 6.22
N ASP A 845 29.36 25.61 5.64
CA ASP A 845 30.26 25.08 4.61
C ASP A 845 30.98 23.78 5.00
N GLU A 846 31.65 23.74 6.16
CA GLU A 846 32.42 22.58 6.58
C GLU A 846 31.49 21.40 6.92
N HIS A 847 30.35 21.69 7.54
CA HIS A 847 29.39 20.66 7.93
C HIS A 847 28.69 20.04 6.71
N GLN A 848 28.36 20.84 5.69
CA GLN A 848 27.83 20.31 4.43
C GLN A 848 28.82 19.43 3.70
N LYS A 849 30.10 19.82 3.66
CA LYS A 849 31.17 19.00 3.09
C LYS A 849 31.26 17.64 3.76
N HIS A 850 31.31 17.61 5.10
CA HIS A 850 31.35 16.34 5.84
C HIS A 850 30.09 15.49 5.60
N LEU A 851 28.91 16.11 5.67
CA LEU A 851 27.63 15.42 5.49
C LEU A 851 27.49 14.82 4.08
N PHE A 852 27.79 15.57 3.03
CA PHE A 852 27.65 15.07 1.66
C PHE A 852 28.69 14.01 1.33
N HIS A 853 29.94 14.17 1.77
CA HIS A 853 30.93 13.10 1.64
C HIS A 853 30.49 11.79 2.33
N ALA A 854 29.81 11.91 3.48
CA ALA A 854 29.21 10.77 4.16
C ALA A 854 28.02 10.17 3.41
N VAL A 855 27.13 11.01 2.85
CA VAL A 855 26.01 10.58 2.00
C VAL A 855 26.53 9.77 0.80
N GLY A 856 27.68 10.13 0.23
CA GLY A 856 28.28 9.40 -0.89
C GLY A 856 28.71 7.97 -0.61
N LYS A 857 28.81 7.60 0.67
CA LYS A 857 29.08 6.22 1.08
C LYS A 857 27.81 5.36 1.16
N LEU A 858 26.62 5.95 0.97
CA LEU A 858 25.32 5.27 1.01
C LEU A 858 24.92 4.71 -0.36
N LYS A 859 25.56 3.61 -0.78
CA LYS A 859 25.39 3.04 -2.13
C LYS A 859 23.96 2.58 -2.46
N TYR A 860 23.14 2.29 -1.45
CA TYR A 860 21.76 1.79 -1.61
C TYR A 860 20.69 2.90 -1.57
N LEU A 861 21.09 4.17 -1.53
CA LEU A 861 20.17 5.30 -1.42
C LEU A 861 19.36 5.49 -2.71
N LYS A 862 18.03 5.31 -2.62
CA LYS A 862 17.08 5.49 -3.73
C LYS A 862 16.43 6.87 -3.71
N LYS A 863 16.30 7.49 -2.54
CA LYS A 863 15.65 8.80 -2.40
C LYS A 863 16.41 9.70 -1.43
N LEU A 864 16.88 10.82 -1.96
CA LEU A 864 17.48 11.93 -1.23
C LEU A 864 16.57 13.15 -1.32
N VAL A 865 16.19 13.70 -0.15
CA VAL A 865 15.36 14.89 -0.05
C VAL A 865 16.09 15.92 0.77
N LEU A 866 16.49 17.03 0.14
CA LEU A 866 17.20 18.14 0.79
C LEU A 866 16.38 19.45 0.86
N ARG A 867 15.11 19.46 0.40
CA ARG A 867 14.27 20.67 0.21
C ARG A 867 14.42 21.75 1.31
N PHE A 868 14.54 23.01 0.90
CA PHE A 868 14.68 24.21 1.75
C PHE A 868 15.90 24.21 2.69
N SER A 869 16.86 23.30 2.49
CA SER A 869 18.13 23.31 3.23
C SER A 869 19.15 24.11 2.43
N LYS A 870 19.48 25.34 2.85
CA LYS A 870 20.42 26.22 2.11
C LYS A 870 21.75 25.48 1.85
N ILE A 871 22.08 25.20 0.58
CA ILE A 871 23.37 24.58 0.20
C ILE A 871 24.37 25.70 -0.12
N THR A 872 25.56 25.59 0.43
CA THR A 872 26.65 26.54 0.19
C THR A 872 27.54 26.10 -0.97
N GLN A 873 28.46 26.94 -1.43
CA GLN A 873 29.35 26.64 -2.57
C GLN A 873 30.15 25.35 -2.34
N THR A 874 30.79 25.23 -1.18
CA THR A 874 31.55 24.02 -0.79
C THR A 874 30.66 22.78 -0.69
N GLY A 875 29.43 22.95 -0.18
CA GLY A 875 28.42 21.90 -0.15
C GLY A 875 28.02 21.40 -1.53
N ALA A 876 27.81 22.31 -2.49
CA ALA A 876 27.46 21.96 -3.87
C ALA A 876 28.60 21.22 -4.59
N VAL A 877 29.86 21.66 -4.44
CA VAL A 877 31.02 20.96 -5.01
C VAL A 877 31.13 19.56 -4.43
N THR A 878 31.01 19.42 -3.11
CA THR A 878 31.12 18.11 -2.46
C THR A 878 29.97 17.19 -2.87
N LEU A 879 28.75 17.74 -3.00
CA LEU A 879 27.61 16.99 -3.50
C LEU A 879 27.86 16.55 -4.95
N ALA A 880 28.43 17.41 -5.80
CA ALA A 880 28.80 17.08 -7.18
C ALA A 880 29.84 15.96 -7.27
N GLU A 881 30.84 15.94 -6.39
CA GLU A 881 31.83 14.86 -6.31
C GLU A 881 31.19 13.52 -5.90
N VAL A 882 30.16 13.60 -5.07
CA VAL A 882 29.51 12.47 -4.42
C VAL A 882 28.38 11.86 -5.24
N LEU A 883 27.53 12.66 -5.89
CA LEU A 883 26.37 12.16 -6.65
C LEU A 883 26.71 11.00 -7.60
N PRO A 884 27.86 10.95 -8.30
CA PRO A 884 28.23 9.84 -9.16
C PRO A 884 28.40 8.50 -8.42
N SER A 885 28.59 8.47 -7.11
CA SER A 885 28.62 7.22 -6.34
C SER A 885 27.22 6.65 -6.06
N LEU A 886 26.17 7.48 -6.13
CA LEU A 886 24.78 7.15 -5.80
C LEU A 886 24.02 6.59 -7.02
N GLN A 887 24.54 5.53 -7.62
CA GLN A 887 24.02 4.98 -8.88
C GLN A 887 22.56 4.48 -8.79
N LEU A 888 22.04 4.16 -7.60
CA LEU A 888 20.68 3.68 -7.40
C LEU A 888 19.65 4.80 -7.11
N LEU A 889 20.05 6.07 -7.20
CA LEU A 889 19.19 7.20 -6.84
C LEU A 889 18.07 7.40 -7.87
N GLU A 890 16.82 7.21 -7.44
CA GLU A 890 15.62 7.40 -8.27
C GLU A 890 15.01 8.80 -8.11
N LYS A 891 15.18 9.43 -6.95
CA LYS A 891 14.54 10.72 -6.62
C LYS A 891 15.52 11.64 -5.91
N LEU A 892 15.82 12.76 -6.56
CA LEU A 892 16.64 13.85 -6.03
C LEU A 892 15.77 15.10 -5.93
N LEU A 893 15.54 15.57 -4.70
CA LEU A 893 14.71 16.75 -4.44
C LEU A 893 15.55 17.85 -3.78
N LEU A 894 15.86 18.90 -4.55
CA LEU A 894 16.69 20.04 -4.16
C LEU A 894 15.92 21.40 -4.18
N GLU A 895 14.61 21.38 -3.98
CA GLU A 895 13.75 22.58 -4.02
C GLU A 895 14.16 23.64 -2.99
N GLY A 896 14.37 24.91 -3.38
CA GLY A 896 14.60 26.03 -2.44
C GLY A 896 16.04 26.18 -1.94
N ILE A 897 17.04 25.69 -2.69
CA ILE A 897 18.35 25.35 -2.09
C ILE A 897 19.58 25.98 -2.77
N ILE A 898 19.63 25.98 -4.10
CA ILE A 898 20.88 26.24 -4.83
C ILE A 898 21.07 27.76 -4.93
N GLU A 899 21.99 28.31 -4.13
CA GLU A 899 22.48 29.69 -4.23
C GLU A 899 24.01 29.65 -4.31
N VAL A 900 24.52 29.05 -5.40
CA VAL A 900 25.96 28.80 -5.62
C VAL A 900 26.40 29.40 -6.96
N ASP A 901 27.71 29.62 -7.13
CA ASP A 901 28.26 30.21 -8.35
C ASP A 901 28.16 29.29 -9.57
N ASP A 902 28.41 29.88 -10.74
CA ASP A 902 28.34 29.22 -12.04
C ASP A 902 29.17 27.94 -12.15
N GLU A 903 30.40 27.96 -11.64
CA GLU A 903 31.30 26.79 -11.70
C GLU A 903 30.80 25.66 -10.79
N CYS A 904 30.30 25.97 -9.59
CA CYS A 904 29.68 24.97 -8.72
C CYS A 904 28.42 24.35 -9.36
N GLN A 905 27.58 25.16 -10.01
CA GLN A 905 26.40 24.67 -10.71
C GLN A 905 26.77 23.77 -11.89
N LYS A 906 27.78 24.14 -12.68
CA LYS A 906 28.31 23.28 -13.76
C LYS A 906 28.73 21.91 -13.24
N HIS A 907 29.54 21.89 -12.18
CA HIS A 907 29.99 20.63 -11.57
C HIS A 907 28.81 19.80 -11.06
N LEU A 908 27.87 20.42 -10.36
CA LEU A 908 26.69 19.74 -9.81
C LEU A 908 25.82 19.12 -10.90
N PHE A 909 25.50 19.87 -11.96
CA PHE A 909 24.64 19.35 -13.03
C PHE A 909 25.36 18.28 -13.87
N HIS A 910 26.65 18.42 -14.18
CA HIS A 910 27.42 17.33 -14.80
C HIS A 910 27.40 16.06 -13.94
N ALA A 911 27.46 16.18 -12.62
CA ALA A 911 27.34 15.05 -11.71
C ALA A 911 25.93 14.44 -11.71
N VAL A 912 24.88 15.26 -11.71
CA VAL A 912 23.48 14.80 -11.85
C VAL A 912 23.32 13.99 -13.13
N GLY A 913 24.00 14.36 -14.22
CA GLY A 913 23.98 13.63 -15.49
C GLY A 913 24.49 12.20 -15.47
N LYS A 914 25.25 11.83 -14.43
CA LYS A 914 25.74 10.48 -14.23
C LYS A 914 24.69 9.58 -13.54
N LEU A 915 23.56 10.13 -13.08
CA LEU A 915 22.49 9.42 -12.37
C LEU A 915 21.48 8.80 -13.36
N LYS A 916 21.87 7.70 -14.02
CA LYS A 916 21.07 7.08 -15.10
C LYS A 916 19.68 6.57 -14.66
N TYR A 917 19.48 6.30 -13.37
CA TYR A 917 18.22 5.76 -12.82
C TYR A 917 17.28 6.84 -12.25
N LEU A 918 17.62 8.12 -12.43
CA LEU A 918 16.84 9.23 -11.87
C LEU A 918 15.48 9.35 -12.57
N LYS A 919 14.40 9.19 -11.79
CA LYS A 919 13.01 9.31 -12.24
C LYS A 919 12.38 10.65 -11.90
N LYS A 920 12.83 11.28 -10.81
CA LYS A 920 12.34 12.59 -10.39
C LYS A 920 13.50 13.50 -10.03
N LEU A 921 13.57 14.63 -10.73
CA LEU A 921 14.45 15.75 -10.45
C LEU A 921 13.59 16.98 -10.12
N ASP A 922 13.89 17.60 -8.99
CA ASP A 922 13.11 18.72 -8.48
C ASP A 922 14.07 19.80 -8.01
N LEU A 923 14.16 20.88 -8.79
CA LEU A 923 15.07 22.00 -8.57
C LEU A 923 14.31 23.33 -8.39
N GLY A 924 13.00 23.29 -8.17
CA GLY A 924 12.19 24.50 -8.06
C GLY A 924 12.63 25.43 -6.93
N TRP A 925 12.34 26.73 -7.05
CA TRP A 925 12.68 27.78 -6.09
C TRP A 925 14.18 27.88 -5.81
N SER A 926 15.02 27.44 -6.75
CA SER A 926 16.48 27.49 -6.64
C SER A 926 17.03 28.55 -7.58
N LYS A 927 18.03 29.33 -7.16
CA LYS A 927 18.71 30.33 -8.01
C LYS A 927 19.69 29.63 -8.97
N ILE A 928 19.16 29.06 -10.05
CA ILE A 928 19.98 28.51 -11.13
C ILE A 928 20.48 29.66 -12.01
N THR A 929 21.78 29.72 -12.26
CA THR A 929 22.37 30.74 -13.15
C THR A 929 22.27 30.31 -14.61
N GLN A 930 22.44 31.24 -15.54
CA GLN A 930 22.33 30.96 -16.98
C GLN A 930 23.30 29.85 -17.42
N THR A 931 24.56 29.93 -17.00
CA THR A 931 25.56 28.88 -17.32
C THR A 931 25.22 27.53 -16.69
N GLY A 932 24.64 27.53 -15.48
CA GLY A 932 24.10 26.33 -14.84
C GLY A 932 22.95 25.72 -15.64
N ALA A 933 22.03 26.54 -16.17
CA ALA A 933 20.92 26.12 -17.01
C ALA A 933 21.38 25.47 -18.31
N VAL A 934 22.37 26.05 -19.00
CA VAL A 934 22.98 25.45 -20.21
C VAL A 934 23.59 24.09 -19.88
N THR A 935 24.31 23.99 -18.77
CA THR A 935 24.94 22.71 -18.36
C THR A 935 23.89 21.66 -18.01
N LEU A 936 22.80 22.07 -17.34
CA LEU A 936 21.65 21.20 -17.11
C LEU A 936 21.07 20.72 -18.44
N ALA A 937 20.93 21.60 -19.44
CA ALA A 937 20.46 21.26 -20.77
C ALA A 937 21.37 20.26 -21.50
N GLU A 938 22.69 20.39 -21.41
CA GLU A 938 23.63 19.42 -21.97
C GLU A 938 23.48 18.04 -21.34
N VAL A 939 23.10 18.01 -20.07
CA VAL A 939 23.04 16.82 -19.25
C VAL A 939 21.68 16.11 -19.32
N LEU A 940 20.56 16.83 -19.39
CA LEU A 940 19.21 16.24 -19.40
C LEU A 940 19.06 15.06 -20.38
N PRO A 941 19.65 15.07 -21.60
CA PRO A 941 19.55 13.93 -22.52
C PRO A 941 20.18 12.63 -21.99
N SER A 942 21.04 12.66 -20.97
CA SER A 942 21.54 11.42 -20.34
C SER A 942 20.52 10.79 -19.39
N LEU A 943 19.53 11.55 -18.91
CA LEU A 943 18.52 11.13 -17.92
C LEU A 943 17.27 10.53 -18.59
N GLN A 944 17.47 9.46 -19.37
CA GLN A 944 16.41 8.86 -20.19
C GLN A 944 15.21 8.33 -19.40
N LEU A 945 15.37 8.03 -18.11
CA LEU A 945 14.30 7.51 -17.25
C LEU A 945 13.54 8.59 -16.46
N LEU A 946 13.78 9.88 -16.75
CA LEU A 946 13.18 10.98 -16.01
C LEU A 946 11.66 11.08 -16.32
N GLU A 947 10.84 10.88 -15.29
CA GLU A 947 9.38 10.97 -15.36
C GLU A 947 8.86 12.35 -14.91
N LYS A 948 9.58 13.04 -14.04
CA LYS A 948 9.17 14.34 -13.50
C LYS A 948 10.35 15.31 -13.41
N LEU A 949 10.21 16.45 -14.06
CA LEU A 949 11.13 17.59 -14.02
C LEU A 949 10.37 18.82 -13.48
N VAL A 950 10.87 19.37 -12.38
CA VAL A 950 10.32 20.57 -11.75
C VAL A 950 11.38 21.65 -11.72
N LEU A 951 11.10 22.75 -12.42
CA LEU A 951 11.92 23.95 -12.57
C LEU A 951 11.01 25.15 -12.30
N GLN A 952 10.68 25.39 -11.03
CA GLN A 952 9.82 26.50 -10.63
C GLN A 952 10.66 27.71 -10.21
N ASP A 953 10.18 28.94 -10.43
CA ASP A 953 10.81 30.19 -9.98
C ASP A 953 12.31 30.27 -10.35
N ILE A 954 12.60 30.15 -11.65
CA ILE A 954 13.94 30.28 -12.22
C ILE A 954 13.87 31.27 -13.40
N GLU A 955 14.82 32.19 -13.48
CA GLU A 955 14.93 33.13 -14.61
C GLU A 955 15.90 32.57 -15.66
N PHE A 956 15.44 32.39 -16.90
CA PHE A 956 16.27 31.92 -18.02
C PHE A 956 16.32 32.95 -19.15
N ASP A 957 17.49 33.16 -19.74
CA ASP A 957 17.64 33.93 -20.99
C ASP A 957 17.29 33.10 -22.24
N ASP A 958 17.17 33.76 -23.39
CA ASP A 958 16.79 33.14 -24.67
C ASP A 958 17.69 31.96 -25.07
N GLU A 959 19.01 32.11 -24.92
CA GLU A 959 19.95 31.06 -25.29
C GLU A 959 19.83 29.86 -24.34
N CYS A 960 19.65 30.06 -23.04
CA CYS A 960 19.43 29.00 -22.06
C CYS A 960 18.14 28.24 -22.34
N GLN A 961 17.04 28.95 -22.60
CA GLN A 961 15.76 28.33 -22.93
C GLN A 961 15.85 27.48 -24.21
N LYS A 962 16.55 27.97 -25.23
CA LYS A 962 16.80 27.23 -26.46
C LYS A 962 17.50 25.90 -26.20
N HIS A 963 18.59 25.91 -25.43
CA HIS A 963 19.30 24.69 -25.10
C HIS A 963 18.44 23.76 -24.22
N LEU A 964 17.79 24.31 -23.19
CA LEU A 964 16.99 23.56 -22.22
C LEU A 964 15.80 22.87 -22.88
N PHE A 965 15.02 23.57 -23.70
CA PHE A 965 13.83 22.98 -24.34
C PHE A 965 14.21 21.95 -25.40
N HIS A 966 15.24 22.16 -26.22
CA HIS A 966 15.74 21.12 -27.12
C HIS A 966 16.21 19.87 -26.36
N ALA A 967 16.79 20.04 -25.18
CA ALA A 967 17.19 18.92 -24.33
C ALA A 967 15.99 18.20 -23.71
N VAL A 968 15.00 18.96 -23.20
CA VAL A 968 13.73 18.41 -22.68
C VAL A 968 13.03 17.56 -23.73
N GLY A 969 13.08 17.95 -25.01
CA GLY A 969 12.49 17.18 -26.11
C GLY A 969 13.06 15.78 -26.34
N LYS A 970 14.23 15.49 -25.77
CA LYS A 970 14.86 14.17 -25.81
C LYS A 970 14.37 13.26 -24.67
N LEU A 971 13.62 13.78 -23.70
CA LEU A 971 13.09 13.05 -22.53
C LEU A 971 11.76 12.34 -22.84
N LYS A 972 11.83 11.21 -23.54
CA LYS A 972 10.64 10.49 -24.04
C LYS A 972 9.70 9.95 -22.94
N TYR A 973 10.19 9.79 -21.71
CA TYR A 973 9.44 9.22 -20.59
C TYR A 973 8.86 10.28 -19.63
N LEU A 974 9.00 11.56 -19.96
CA LEU A 974 8.54 12.65 -19.11
C LEU A 974 7.00 12.69 -19.03
N LYS A 975 6.48 12.68 -17.80
CA LYS A 975 5.04 12.74 -17.48
C LYS A 975 4.65 14.06 -16.86
N GLU A 976 5.54 14.71 -16.12
CA GLU A 976 5.26 16.00 -15.50
C GLU A 976 6.41 16.97 -15.79
N LEU A 977 6.05 18.10 -16.41
CA LEU A 977 6.92 19.21 -16.70
C LEU A 977 6.33 20.46 -16.04
N ASP A 978 7.06 21.01 -15.09
CA ASP A 978 6.58 22.08 -14.23
C ASP A 978 7.52 23.29 -14.28
N PHE A 979 7.07 24.37 -14.95
CA PHE A 979 7.75 25.66 -15.10
C PHE A 979 7.01 26.80 -14.36
N TRP A 980 6.35 26.49 -13.24
CA TRP A 980 5.64 27.50 -12.48
C TRP A 980 6.55 28.70 -12.12
N TYR A 981 6.09 29.93 -12.33
CA TYR A 981 6.82 31.16 -12.06
C TYR A 981 8.19 31.28 -12.77
N THR A 982 8.37 30.58 -13.90
CA THR A 982 9.56 30.69 -14.75
C THR A 982 9.18 31.48 -15.99
N THR A 983 9.86 32.60 -16.24
CA THR A 983 9.61 33.42 -17.43
C THR A 983 10.07 32.66 -18.68
N ILE A 984 9.18 32.49 -19.64
CA ILE A 984 9.49 31.86 -20.93
C ILE A 984 9.47 32.95 -22.00
N THR A 985 10.57 33.12 -22.71
CA THR A 985 10.67 34.13 -23.77
C THR A 985 10.05 33.62 -25.07
N GLN A 986 9.78 34.53 -26.00
CA GLN A 986 9.20 34.20 -27.31
C GLN A 986 10.04 33.14 -28.05
N THR A 987 11.36 33.31 -28.07
CA THR A 987 12.30 32.36 -28.68
C THR A 987 12.20 30.97 -28.03
N GLY A 988 12.12 30.93 -26.70
CA GLY A 988 11.95 29.70 -25.94
C GLY A 988 10.61 29.02 -26.22
N ALA A 989 9.53 29.77 -26.30
CA ALA A 989 8.19 29.25 -26.55
C ALA A 989 8.03 28.61 -27.94
N VAL A 990 8.65 29.18 -28.99
CA VAL A 990 8.68 28.57 -30.33
C VAL A 990 9.37 27.20 -30.30
N ILE A 991 10.52 27.11 -29.64
CA ILE A 991 11.27 25.86 -29.52
C ILE A 991 10.49 24.84 -28.68
N LEU A 992 9.87 25.30 -27.59
CA LEU A 992 8.99 24.46 -26.79
C LEU A 992 7.83 23.92 -27.65
N ALA A 993 7.23 24.73 -28.52
CA ALA A 993 6.19 24.29 -29.45
C ALA A 993 6.69 23.24 -30.46
N GLU A 994 7.91 23.36 -30.97
CA GLU A 994 8.53 22.34 -31.82
C GLU A 994 8.77 21.02 -31.08
N VAL A 995 9.10 21.12 -29.79
CA VAL A 995 9.53 20.02 -28.93
C VAL A 995 8.36 19.26 -28.29
N LEU A 996 7.32 19.95 -27.81
CA LEU A 996 6.18 19.33 -27.11
C LEU A 996 5.61 18.08 -27.83
N PRO A 997 5.48 18.04 -29.17
CA PRO A 997 5.01 16.85 -29.87
C PRO A 997 5.88 15.61 -29.69
N SER A 998 7.13 15.71 -29.26
CA SER A 998 7.97 14.54 -28.92
C SER A 998 7.61 13.94 -27.55
N LEU A 999 6.99 14.71 -26.65
CA LEU A 999 6.66 14.34 -25.27
C LEU A 999 5.30 13.66 -25.16
N GLN A 1000 5.12 12.56 -25.90
CA GLN A 1000 3.83 11.87 -26.03
C GLN A 1000 3.27 11.30 -24.72
N LEU A 1001 4.08 11.18 -23.66
CA LEU A 1001 3.66 10.64 -22.35
C LEU A 1001 3.35 11.72 -21.30
N LEU A 1002 3.36 13.00 -21.69
CA LEU A 1002 3.14 14.11 -20.76
C LEU A 1002 1.70 14.12 -20.23
N GLU A 1003 1.55 13.99 -18.91
CA GLU A 1003 0.27 14.01 -18.19
C GLU A 1003 0.00 15.39 -17.56
N LYS A 1004 1.03 16.14 -17.17
CA LYS A 1004 0.92 17.46 -16.55
C LYS A 1004 1.91 18.45 -17.16
N LEU A 1005 1.38 19.58 -17.62
CA LEU A 1005 2.14 20.71 -18.15
C LEU A 1005 1.76 21.98 -17.40
N VAL A 1006 2.76 22.62 -16.79
CA VAL A 1006 2.59 23.88 -16.07
C VAL A 1006 3.44 24.95 -16.73
N LEU A 1007 2.75 25.99 -17.22
CA LEU A 1007 3.34 27.15 -17.87
C LEU A 1007 2.80 28.42 -17.21
N GLN A 1008 3.67 29.40 -17.02
CA GLN A 1008 3.34 30.69 -16.41
C GLN A 1008 4.12 31.82 -17.09
N ASP A 1009 3.52 33.01 -17.14
CA ASP A 1009 4.17 34.28 -17.54
C ASP A 1009 4.95 34.18 -18.86
N ILE A 1010 4.23 33.77 -19.91
CA ILE A 1010 4.78 33.74 -21.27
C ILE A 1010 4.29 34.97 -22.02
N GLU A 1011 5.22 35.84 -22.40
CA GLU A 1011 4.99 37.01 -23.26
C GLU A 1011 5.06 36.56 -24.73
N PHE A 1012 3.98 36.73 -25.49
CA PHE A 1012 3.85 36.18 -26.83
C PHE A 1012 3.47 37.22 -27.89
N ASP A 1013 3.80 36.91 -29.15
CA ASP A 1013 3.04 37.34 -30.32
C ASP A 1013 2.01 36.28 -30.76
N ASP A 1014 1.08 36.67 -31.63
CA ASP A 1014 -0.01 35.83 -32.11
C ASP A 1014 0.44 34.50 -32.74
N GLU A 1015 1.52 34.53 -33.52
CA GLU A 1015 2.02 33.33 -34.22
C GLU A 1015 2.67 32.33 -33.25
N CYS A 1016 3.38 32.78 -32.22
CA CYS A 1016 3.97 31.88 -31.23
C CYS A 1016 2.89 31.15 -30.41
N GLN A 1017 1.82 31.84 -30.01
CA GLN A 1017 0.70 31.20 -29.31
C GLN A 1017 0.03 30.13 -30.17
N LYS A 1018 -0.19 30.44 -31.45
CA LYS A 1018 -0.77 29.50 -32.41
C LYS A 1018 0.07 28.23 -32.55
N HIS A 1019 1.38 28.39 -32.70
CA HIS A 1019 2.30 27.25 -32.76
C HIS A 1019 2.30 26.42 -31.48
N LEU A 1020 2.37 27.08 -30.30
CA LEU A 1020 2.38 26.40 -29.01
C LEU A 1020 1.09 25.64 -28.75
N PHE A 1021 -0.08 26.25 -28.95
CA PHE A 1021 -1.35 25.58 -28.72
C PHE A 1021 -1.57 24.43 -29.69
N HIS A 1022 -1.24 24.57 -30.97
CA HIS A 1022 -1.32 23.47 -31.92
C HIS A 1022 -0.38 22.31 -31.53
N ALA A 1023 0.77 22.60 -30.92
CA ALA A 1023 1.67 21.59 -30.36
C ALA A 1023 1.08 20.92 -29.12
N VAL A 1024 0.50 21.67 -28.19
CA VAL A 1024 -0.22 21.16 -27.01
C VAL A 1024 -1.35 20.21 -27.45
N GLY A 1025 -2.04 20.53 -28.54
CA GLY A 1025 -3.10 19.68 -29.10
C GLY A 1025 -2.69 18.29 -29.55
N LYS A 1026 -1.39 18.06 -29.74
CA LYS A 1026 -0.83 16.74 -30.07
C LYS A 1026 -0.57 15.89 -28.81
N LEU A 1027 -0.69 16.46 -27.60
CA LEU A 1027 -0.46 15.78 -26.32
C LEU A 1027 -1.72 15.02 -25.85
N LYS A 1028 -1.99 13.88 -26.47
CA LYS A 1028 -3.24 13.12 -26.23
C LYS A 1028 -3.42 12.60 -24.79
N TYR A 1029 -2.34 12.49 -24.01
CA TYR A 1029 -2.36 11.96 -22.64
C TYR A 1029 -2.38 13.05 -21.55
N LEU A 1030 -2.48 14.33 -21.94
CA LEU A 1030 -2.46 15.45 -21.02
C LEU A 1030 -3.73 15.46 -20.16
N LYS A 1031 -3.55 15.49 -18.84
CA LYS A 1031 -4.61 15.53 -17.82
C LYS A 1031 -4.71 16.88 -17.12
N GLU A 1032 -3.57 17.51 -16.86
CA GLU A 1032 -3.54 18.81 -16.20
C GLU A 1032 -2.78 19.82 -17.05
N LEU A 1033 -3.47 20.91 -17.39
CA LEU A 1033 -2.91 22.02 -18.13
C LEU A 1033 -3.09 23.30 -17.32
N TYR A 1034 -1.97 23.94 -17.01
CA TYR A 1034 -1.94 25.21 -16.28
C TYR A 1034 -1.31 26.28 -17.17
N PHE A 1035 -2.06 27.36 -17.40
CA PHE A 1035 -1.57 28.62 -17.99
C PHE A 1035 -1.86 29.75 -17.01
N TRP A 1036 -0.81 30.22 -16.33
CA TRP A 1036 -0.90 31.28 -15.32
C TRP A 1036 -0.31 32.59 -15.85
N TYR A 1037 -0.96 33.72 -15.58
CA TYR A 1037 -0.42 35.06 -15.88
C TYR A 1037 0.15 35.22 -17.31
N SER A 1038 -0.39 34.50 -18.30
CA SER A 1038 0.06 34.60 -19.68
C SER A 1038 -0.98 35.41 -20.45
N THR A 1039 -0.58 36.48 -21.13
CA THR A 1039 -1.48 37.29 -21.96
C THR A 1039 -1.85 36.52 -23.22
N ILE A 1040 -2.87 35.67 -23.15
CA ILE A 1040 -3.39 34.97 -24.33
C ILE A 1040 -4.01 36.02 -25.26
N THR A 1041 -3.59 36.06 -26.52
CA THR A 1041 -4.16 36.96 -27.53
C THR A 1041 -5.44 36.37 -28.12
N GLN A 1042 -6.22 37.18 -28.85
CA GLN A 1042 -7.47 36.71 -29.46
C GLN A 1042 -7.23 35.53 -30.43
N THR A 1043 -6.18 35.61 -31.24
CA THR A 1043 -5.80 34.55 -32.21
C THR A 1043 -5.34 33.27 -31.49
N GLY A 1044 -4.60 33.41 -30.38
CA GLY A 1044 -4.23 32.30 -29.52
C GLY A 1044 -5.44 31.64 -28.87
N ALA A 1045 -6.42 32.40 -28.42
CA ALA A 1045 -7.66 31.89 -27.84
C ALA A 1045 -8.48 31.05 -28.82
N VAL A 1046 -8.60 31.51 -30.07
CA VAL A 1046 -9.25 30.77 -31.16
C VAL A 1046 -8.51 29.46 -31.42
N THR A 1047 -7.18 29.50 -31.51
CA THR A 1047 -6.37 28.30 -31.73
C THR A 1047 -6.50 27.31 -30.56
N LEU A 1048 -6.50 27.81 -29.33
CA LEU A 1048 -6.74 27.00 -28.14
C LEU A 1048 -8.14 26.37 -28.20
N ALA A 1049 -9.17 27.10 -28.61
CA ALA A 1049 -10.53 26.59 -28.78
C ALA A 1049 -10.62 25.50 -29.87
N GLU A 1050 -9.87 25.61 -30.96
CA GLU A 1050 -9.78 24.57 -31.99
C GLU A 1050 -9.10 23.29 -31.46
N VAL A 1051 -8.13 23.46 -30.56
CA VAL A 1051 -7.27 22.40 -30.04
C VAL A 1051 -7.88 21.68 -28.83
N LEU A 1052 -8.51 22.38 -27.88
CA LEU A 1052 -9.05 21.79 -26.65
C LEU A 1052 -9.87 20.50 -26.90
N PRO A 1053 -10.72 20.39 -27.96
CA PRO A 1053 -11.45 19.17 -28.25
C PRO A 1053 -10.57 17.94 -28.56
N SER A 1054 -9.28 18.08 -28.87
CA SER A 1054 -8.37 16.95 -29.03
C SER A 1054 -7.90 16.37 -27.69
N LEU A 1055 -7.94 17.16 -26.61
CA LEU A 1055 -7.47 16.81 -25.26
C LEU A 1055 -8.55 16.10 -24.44
N GLN A 1056 -9.01 14.95 -24.94
CA GLN A 1056 -10.14 14.22 -24.36
C GLN A 1056 -9.89 13.70 -22.93
N LEU A 1057 -8.63 13.61 -22.48
CA LEU A 1057 -8.28 13.13 -21.14
C LEU A 1057 -8.03 14.26 -20.12
N LEU A 1058 -8.29 15.52 -20.49
CA LEU A 1058 -8.05 16.67 -19.62
C LEU A 1058 -9.00 16.67 -18.41
N GLU A 1059 -8.43 16.57 -17.22
CA GLU A 1059 -9.14 16.59 -15.93
C GLU A 1059 -9.09 17.98 -15.29
N LYS A 1060 -8.03 18.76 -15.54
CA LYS A 1060 -7.85 20.09 -14.96
C LYS A 1060 -7.37 21.08 -15.99
N LEU A 1061 -8.09 22.19 -16.09
CA LEU A 1061 -7.77 23.32 -16.96
C LEU A 1061 -7.73 24.59 -16.12
N VAL A 1062 -6.57 25.23 -16.07
CA VAL A 1062 -6.40 26.54 -15.43
C VAL A 1062 -5.98 27.56 -16.48
N LEU A 1063 -6.80 28.59 -16.67
CA LEU A 1063 -6.57 29.69 -17.61
C LEU A 1063 -6.77 31.01 -16.85
N ASN A 1064 -5.69 31.76 -16.60
CA ASN A 1064 -5.76 32.98 -15.80
C ASN A 1064 -5.37 34.20 -16.64
N VAL A 1065 -5.97 35.37 -16.35
CA VAL A 1065 -5.67 36.65 -17.02
C VAL A 1065 -6.07 36.65 -18.50
N ILE A 1066 -7.38 36.49 -18.74
CA ILE A 1066 -7.98 36.50 -20.08
C ILE A 1066 -8.72 37.84 -20.31
N GLU A 1067 -8.31 38.59 -21.34
CA GLU A 1067 -9.10 39.68 -21.94
C GLU A 1067 -9.46 39.30 -23.39
N PHE A 1068 -10.53 38.53 -23.58
CA PHE A 1068 -11.02 38.12 -24.90
C PHE A 1068 -12.26 38.92 -25.32
N ASP A 1069 -12.45 39.09 -26.62
CA ASP A 1069 -13.72 39.58 -27.17
C ASP A 1069 -14.82 38.51 -27.12
N ASP A 1070 -16.05 38.93 -27.40
CA ASP A 1070 -17.25 38.09 -27.31
C ASP A 1070 -17.18 36.82 -28.17
N GLU A 1071 -16.65 36.92 -29.39
CA GLU A 1071 -16.56 35.78 -30.31
C GLU A 1071 -15.49 34.77 -29.87
N CYS A 1072 -14.34 35.24 -29.36
CA CYS A 1072 -13.30 34.35 -28.81
C CYS A 1072 -13.79 33.62 -27.56
N GLN A 1073 -14.48 34.30 -26.64
CA GLN A 1073 -15.05 33.67 -25.44
C GLN A 1073 -16.08 32.61 -25.81
N LYS A 1074 -16.94 32.92 -26.78
CA LYS A 1074 -17.94 31.98 -27.29
C LYS A 1074 -17.30 30.72 -27.88
N HIS A 1075 -16.27 30.87 -28.71
CA HIS A 1075 -15.54 29.73 -29.28
C HIS A 1075 -14.83 28.91 -28.20
N LEU A 1076 -14.13 29.56 -27.26
CA LEU A 1076 -13.40 28.89 -26.20
C LEU A 1076 -14.33 28.11 -25.28
N PHE A 1077 -15.41 28.72 -24.78
CA PHE A 1077 -16.32 28.04 -23.87
C PHE A 1077 -17.07 26.89 -24.56
N HIS A 1078 -17.48 27.06 -25.82
CA HIS A 1078 -18.06 25.94 -26.59
C HIS A 1078 -17.06 24.78 -26.77
N ALA A 1079 -15.77 25.08 -26.92
CA ALA A 1079 -14.72 24.06 -26.96
C ALA A 1079 -14.51 23.38 -25.59
N VAL A 1080 -14.48 24.15 -24.50
CA VAL A 1080 -14.43 23.62 -23.12
C VAL A 1080 -15.59 22.67 -22.87
N GLY A 1081 -16.79 22.96 -23.40
CA GLY A 1081 -17.96 22.10 -23.30
C GLY A 1081 -17.82 20.70 -23.90
N LYS A 1082 -16.83 20.48 -24.76
CA LYS A 1082 -16.52 19.18 -25.34
C LYS A 1082 -15.60 18.34 -24.44
N LEU A 1083 -15.03 18.90 -23.36
CA LEU A 1083 -14.14 18.24 -22.41
C LEU A 1083 -14.93 17.45 -21.35
N LYS A 1084 -15.39 16.25 -21.72
CA LYS A 1084 -16.30 15.44 -20.87
C LYS A 1084 -15.69 14.97 -19.55
N TYR A 1085 -14.36 14.96 -19.41
CA TYR A 1085 -13.64 14.46 -18.24
C TYR A 1085 -13.11 15.57 -17.33
N LEU A 1086 -13.43 16.83 -17.62
CA LEU A 1086 -12.97 17.98 -16.85
C LEU A 1086 -13.60 17.97 -15.45
N LYS A 1087 -12.75 18.01 -14.42
CA LYS A 1087 -13.10 18.06 -13.00
C LYS A 1087 -12.84 19.42 -12.38
N GLU A 1088 -11.79 20.12 -12.81
CA GLU A 1088 -11.45 21.44 -12.30
C GLU A 1088 -11.28 22.44 -13.45
N LEU A 1089 -12.07 23.52 -13.38
CA LEU A 1089 -11.98 24.67 -14.26
C LEU A 1089 -11.68 25.91 -13.40
N ASP A 1090 -10.54 26.54 -13.65
CA ASP A 1090 -10.11 27.74 -12.95
C ASP A 1090 -9.89 28.87 -13.98
N LEU A 1091 -10.67 29.94 -13.84
CA LEU A 1091 -10.66 31.11 -14.72
C LEU A 1091 -10.34 32.40 -13.97
N ARG A 1092 -9.60 32.34 -12.85
CA ARG A 1092 -9.31 33.51 -12.01
C ARG A 1092 -8.65 34.66 -12.80
N TRP A 1093 -8.96 35.89 -12.41
CA TRP A 1093 -8.46 37.13 -13.03
C TRP A 1093 -8.82 37.28 -14.51
N SER A 1094 -9.88 36.64 -14.98
CA SER A 1094 -10.36 36.76 -16.36
C SER A 1094 -11.51 37.77 -16.46
N LYS A 1095 -11.56 38.55 -17.55
CA LYS A 1095 -12.70 39.40 -17.87
C LYS A 1095 -13.69 38.62 -18.75
N ILE A 1096 -14.82 38.21 -18.18
CA ILE A 1096 -15.85 37.46 -18.90
C ILE A 1096 -16.90 38.45 -19.41
N THR A 1097 -17.16 38.47 -20.72
CA THR A 1097 -18.18 39.35 -21.31
C THR A 1097 -19.57 38.72 -21.20
N GLN A 1098 -20.62 39.50 -21.47
CA GLN A 1098 -22.01 39.01 -21.43
C GLN A 1098 -22.24 37.80 -22.34
N THR A 1099 -21.75 37.87 -23.56
CA THR A 1099 -21.82 36.78 -24.53
C THR A 1099 -21.03 35.55 -24.06
N GLY A 1100 -19.88 35.76 -23.42
CA GLY A 1100 -19.08 34.70 -22.80
C GLY A 1100 -19.78 34.02 -21.62
N ALA A 1101 -20.38 34.78 -20.71
CA ALA A 1101 -21.12 34.26 -19.55
C ALA A 1101 -22.34 33.43 -19.96
N VAL A 1102 -23.09 33.90 -20.97
CA VAL A 1102 -24.22 33.13 -21.55
C VAL A 1102 -23.72 31.83 -22.16
N THR A 1103 -22.66 31.87 -22.97
CA THR A 1103 -22.11 30.65 -23.59
C THR A 1103 -21.58 29.68 -22.55
N LEU A 1104 -20.88 30.17 -21.52
CA LEU A 1104 -20.41 29.36 -20.41
C LEU A 1104 -21.61 28.71 -19.69
N ALA A 1105 -22.66 29.47 -19.38
CA ALA A 1105 -23.88 28.95 -18.76
C ALA A 1105 -24.60 27.88 -19.59
N GLU A 1106 -24.62 28.01 -20.91
CA GLU A 1106 -25.15 27.01 -21.84
C GLU A 1106 -24.31 25.72 -21.85
N VAL A 1107 -23.01 25.86 -21.64
CA VAL A 1107 -22.02 24.78 -21.71
C VAL A 1107 -21.83 24.05 -20.38
N LEU A 1108 -21.91 24.74 -19.22
CA LEU A 1108 -21.76 24.12 -17.90
C LEU A 1108 -22.56 22.79 -17.74
N PRO A 1109 -23.78 22.64 -18.27
CA PRO A 1109 -24.52 21.37 -18.23
C PRO A 1109 -23.86 20.21 -18.97
N SER A 1110 -22.94 20.42 -19.91
CA SER A 1110 -22.19 19.32 -20.55
C SER A 1110 -21.05 18.81 -19.69
N LEU A 1111 -20.56 19.61 -18.73
CA LEU A 1111 -19.45 19.30 -17.81
C LEU A 1111 -19.94 18.56 -16.56
N GLN A 1112 -20.57 17.40 -16.75
CA GLN A 1112 -21.21 16.64 -15.67
C GLN A 1112 -20.24 16.10 -14.60
N LEU A 1113 -18.92 16.09 -14.85
CA LEU A 1113 -17.90 15.63 -13.92
C LEU A 1113 -17.16 16.78 -13.20
N LEU A 1114 -17.59 18.03 -13.38
CA LEU A 1114 -16.95 19.19 -12.78
C LEU A 1114 -17.16 19.20 -11.26
N GLU A 1115 -16.05 19.09 -10.52
CA GLU A 1115 -15.97 19.08 -9.06
C GLU A 1115 -15.56 20.45 -8.50
N LYS A 1116 -14.81 21.24 -9.26
CA LYS A 1116 -14.29 22.54 -8.82
C LYS A 1116 -14.41 23.60 -9.91
N LEU A 1117 -15.03 24.73 -9.55
CA LEU A 1117 -15.16 25.91 -10.40
C LEU A 1117 -14.62 27.14 -9.66
N VAL A 1118 -13.57 27.75 -10.20
CA VAL A 1118 -12.93 28.94 -9.62
C VAL A 1118 -13.11 30.12 -10.56
N LEU A 1119 -13.83 31.14 -10.10
CA LEU A 1119 -14.18 32.38 -10.79
C LEU A 1119 -13.81 33.58 -9.91
N LYS A 1120 -12.54 33.66 -9.54
CA LYS A 1120 -11.99 34.66 -8.62
C LYS A 1120 -11.59 35.95 -9.33
N LYS A 1121 -12.02 37.11 -8.82
CA LYS A 1121 -11.76 38.46 -9.36
C LYS A 1121 -12.11 38.57 -10.84
N ILE A 1122 -13.38 38.32 -11.12
CA ILE A 1122 -14.01 38.51 -12.43
C ILE A 1122 -15.02 39.67 -12.32
N GLU A 1123 -15.00 40.58 -13.29
CA GLU A 1123 -16.03 41.62 -13.47
C GLU A 1123 -17.27 40.97 -14.11
N PHE A 1124 -18.44 41.09 -13.48
CA PHE A 1124 -19.69 40.57 -14.02
C PHE A 1124 -20.77 41.65 -14.01
N ASP A 1125 -21.56 41.76 -15.09
CA ASP A 1125 -22.83 42.51 -15.05
C ASP A 1125 -23.99 41.68 -14.45
N ASP A 1126 -25.09 42.32 -14.08
CA ASP A 1126 -26.25 41.67 -13.44
C ASP A 1126 -26.83 40.50 -14.26
N GLU A 1127 -26.87 40.64 -15.59
CA GLU A 1127 -27.44 39.62 -16.46
C GLU A 1127 -26.46 38.44 -16.65
N CYS A 1128 -25.15 38.69 -16.70
CA CYS A 1128 -24.09 37.67 -16.67
C CYS A 1128 -24.24 36.76 -15.46
N GLN A 1129 -24.40 37.36 -14.27
CA GLN A 1129 -24.48 36.64 -13.01
C GLN A 1129 -25.72 35.73 -12.98
N LYS A 1130 -26.88 36.24 -13.43
CA LYS A 1130 -28.11 35.44 -13.53
C LYS A 1130 -27.94 34.22 -14.43
N HIS A 1131 -27.42 34.42 -15.63
CA HIS A 1131 -27.20 33.34 -16.59
C HIS A 1131 -26.21 32.31 -16.05
N LEU A 1132 -25.06 32.76 -15.53
CA LEU A 1132 -24.03 31.90 -14.98
C LEU A 1132 -24.55 31.05 -13.82
N PHE A 1133 -25.22 31.65 -12.82
CA PHE A 1133 -25.76 30.92 -11.67
C PHE A 1133 -26.85 29.92 -12.09
N HIS A 1134 -27.71 30.27 -13.05
CA HIS A 1134 -28.66 29.31 -13.62
C HIS A 1134 -27.98 28.14 -14.33
N GLY A 1135 -26.84 28.36 -14.98
CA GLY A 1135 -25.99 27.30 -15.53
C GLY A 1135 -25.38 26.41 -14.43
N VAL A 1136 -24.83 27.03 -13.38
CA VAL A 1136 -24.23 26.33 -12.21
C VAL A 1136 -25.25 25.43 -11.50
N ARG A 1137 -26.54 25.80 -11.46
CA ARG A 1137 -27.63 24.97 -10.92
C ARG A 1137 -27.67 23.53 -11.46
N LYS A 1138 -27.17 23.31 -12.68
CA LYS A 1138 -27.16 21.99 -13.34
C LYS A 1138 -25.92 21.14 -13.01
N LEU A 1139 -24.93 21.68 -12.30
CA LEU A 1139 -23.70 21.00 -11.88
C LEU A 1139 -23.92 20.23 -10.58
N LYS A 1140 -24.38 18.99 -10.68
CA LYS A 1140 -24.75 18.18 -9.50
C LYS A 1140 -23.57 17.63 -8.70
N TYR A 1141 -22.37 17.64 -9.28
CA TYR A 1141 -21.14 17.06 -8.69
C TYR A 1141 -20.14 18.11 -8.20
N LEU A 1142 -20.55 19.37 -8.15
CA LEU A 1142 -19.68 20.48 -7.74
C LEU A 1142 -19.44 20.44 -6.22
N ASN A 1143 -18.18 20.37 -5.84
CA ASN A 1143 -17.70 20.31 -4.45
C ASN A 1143 -17.10 21.65 -3.99
N GLU A 1144 -16.40 22.38 -4.86
CA GLU A 1144 -15.80 23.68 -4.52
C GLU A 1144 -16.24 24.76 -5.53
N LEU A 1145 -16.80 25.84 -5.00
CA LEU A 1145 -17.19 27.03 -5.75
C LEU A 1145 -16.51 28.26 -5.14
N ASP A 1146 -15.65 28.90 -5.92
CA ASP A 1146 -14.85 30.04 -5.47
C ASP A 1146 -15.11 31.29 -6.32
N PHE A 1147 -15.68 32.32 -5.71
CA PHE A 1147 -15.94 33.64 -6.28
C PHE A 1147 -15.18 34.75 -5.56
N ALA A 1148 -14.09 34.44 -4.84
CA ALA A 1148 -13.33 35.45 -4.10
C ALA A 1148 -13.01 36.69 -4.97
N LEU A 1149 -13.07 37.90 -4.41
CA LEU A 1149 -12.70 39.16 -5.05
C LEU A 1149 -13.48 39.51 -6.33
N SER A 1150 -14.57 38.81 -6.64
CA SER A 1150 -15.45 39.10 -7.79
C SER A 1150 -16.59 40.04 -7.37
N GLU A 1151 -16.97 40.98 -8.24
CA GLU A 1151 -18.09 41.90 -7.99
C GLU A 1151 -19.43 41.18 -8.20
N ILE A 1152 -19.95 40.51 -7.16
CA ILE A 1152 -21.31 39.97 -7.18
C ILE A 1152 -22.28 41.10 -6.80
N THR A 1153 -23.24 41.41 -7.67
CA THR A 1153 -24.24 42.44 -7.39
C THR A 1153 -25.33 41.89 -6.48
N GLN A 1154 -26.15 42.77 -5.87
CA GLN A 1154 -27.23 42.34 -4.98
C GLN A 1154 -28.22 41.40 -5.68
N THR A 1155 -28.55 41.67 -6.95
CA THR A 1155 -29.43 40.83 -7.77
C THR A 1155 -28.80 39.46 -8.08
N GLY A 1156 -27.48 39.42 -8.30
CA GLY A 1156 -26.71 38.19 -8.42
C GLY A 1156 -26.65 37.39 -7.12
N ALA A 1157 -26.49 38.04 -5.97
CA ALA A 1157 -26.46 37.38 -4.65
C ALA A 1157 -27.78 36.67 -4.33
N VAL A 1158 -28.92 37.29 -4.65
CA VAL A 1158 -30.24 36.66 -4.53
C VAL A 1158 -30.36 35.46 -5.46
N THR A 1159 -29.92 35.59 -6.70
CA THR A 1159 -29.95 34.47 -7.67
C THR A 1159 -29.04 33.32 -7.24
N LEU A 1160 -27.87 33.62 -6.68
CA LEU A 1160 -26.99 32.63 -6.09
C LEU A 1160 -27.68 31.92 -4.91
N ALA A 1161 -28.35 32.66 -4.03
CA ALA A 1161 -29.11 32.08 -2.92
C ALA A 1161 -30.26 31.15 -3.39
N GLU A 1162 -30.88 31.43 -4.53
CA GLU A 1162 -31.87 30.52 -5.14
C GLU A 1162 -31.24 29.23 -5.70
N VAL A 1163 -30.00 29.33 -6.18
CA VAL A 1163 -29.28 28.21 -6.81
C VAL A 1163 -28.58 27.31 -5.80
N LEU A 1164 -28.00 27.86 -4.72
CA LEU A 1164 -27.25 27.12 -3.70
C LEU A 1164 -27.97 25.84 -3.21
N PRO A 1165 -29.28 25.83 -2.90
CA PRO A 1165 -29.98 24.63 -2.45
C PRO A 1165 -29.97 23.47 -3.46
N SER A 1166 -29.68 23.71 -4.74
CA SER A 1166 -29.54 22.64 -5.74
C SER A 1166 -28.17 21.94 -5.72
N LEU A 1167 -27.14 22.59 -5.14
CA LEU A 1167 -25.75 22.11 -5.08
C LEU A 1167 -25.51 21.27 -3.83
N GLN A 1168 -26.22 20.14 -3.72
CA GLN A 1168 -26.24 19.33 -2.50
C GLN A 1168 -24.89 18.70 -2.12
N LEU A 1169 -23.91 18.63 -3.03
CA LEU A 1169 -22.57 18.08 -2.77
C LEU A 1169 -21.51 19.14 -2.49
N LEU A 1170 -21.88 20.43 -2.41
CA LEU A 1170 -20.93 21.51 -2.19
C LEU A 1170 -20.30 21.42 -0.80
N GLU A 1171 -18.98 21.25 -0.77
CA GLU A 1171 -18.16 21.15 0.43
C GLU A 1171 -17.48 22.48 0.78
N LYS A 1172 -17.20 23.32 -0.22
CA LYS A 1172 -16.51 24.60 0.00
C LYS A 1172 -17.12 25.72 -0.83
N LEU A 1173 -17.47 26.81 -0.14
CA LEU A 1173 -17.99 28.03 -0.75
C LEU A 1173 -17.11 29.21 -0.32
N VAL A 1174 -16.51 29.91 -1.30
CA VAL A 1174 -15.64 31.07 -1.05
C VAL A 1174 -16.29 32.31 -1.66
N LEU A 1175 -16.67 33.27 -0.80
CA LEU A 1175 -17.27 34.57 -1.09
C LEU A 1175 -16.47 35.68 -0.38
N LYS A 1176 -15.15 35.65 -0.58
CA LYS A 1176 -14.17 36.51 0.07
C LYS A 1176 -14.10 37.89 -0.60
N ASN A 1177 -14.10 38.99 0.16
CA ASN A 1177 -14.02 40.37 -0.33
C ASN A 1177 -15.11 40.75 -1.35
N ILE A 1178 -16.37 40.58 -0.96
CA ILE A 1178 -17.57 40.96 -1.73
C ILE A 1178 -18.49 41.76 -0.82
N GLU A 1179 -19.08 42.84 -1.32
CA GLU A 1179 -20.02 43.68 -0.56
C GLU A 1179 -21.47 43.20 -0.74
N PHE A 1180 -22.12 42.84 0.36
CA PHE A 1180 -23.52 42.42 0.38
C PHE A 1180 -24.32 43.30 1.36
N ASP A 1181 -25.56 43.66 0.99
CA ASP A 1181 -26.48 44.34 1.89
C ASP A 1181 -27.15 43.39 2.91
N ASP A 1182 -27.90 43.95 3.85
CA ASP A 1182 -28.56 43.20 4.92
C ASP A 1182 -29.51 42.10 4.41
N GLU A 1183 -30.30 42.39 3.38
CA GLU A 1183 -31.29 41.46 2.85
C GLU A 1183 -30.62 40.32 2.05
N CYS A 1184 -29.58 40.64 1.29
CA CYS A 1184 -28.80 39.65 0.54
C CYS A 1184 -28.05 38.70 1.48
N GLN A 1185 -27.44 39.20 2.56
CA GLN A 1185 -26.78 38.34 3.55
C GLN A 1185 -27.77 37.39 4.23
N LYS A 1186 -28.98 37.86 4.58
CA LYS A 1186 -30.05 37.00 5.12
C LYS A 1186 -30.44 35.90 4.14
N HIS A 1187 -30.71 36.26 2.89
CA HIS A 1187 -31.10 35.29 1.85
C HIS A 1187 -30.01 34.26 1.60
N LEU A 1188 -28.75 34.71 1.52
CA LEU A 1188 -27.60 33.85 1.25
C LEU A 1188 -27.32 32.90 2.42
N PHE A 1189 -27.27 33.36 3.67
CA PHE A 1189 -27.05 32.48 4.82
C PHE A 1189 -28.20 31.50 5.04
N HIS A 1190 -29.46 31.91 4.83
CA HIS A 1190 -30.59 30.99 4.88
C HIS A 1190 -30.53 29.91 3.78
N ALA A 1191 -30.05 30.26 2.58
CA ALA A 1191 -29.81 29.30 1.52
C ALA A 1191 -28.63 28.36 1.83
N VAL A 1192 -27.54 28.89 2.41
CA VAL A 1192 -26.39 28.12 2.88
C VAL A 1192 -26.83 27.06 3.89
N GLY A 1193 -27.78 27.36 4.78
CA GLY A 1193 -28.35 26.39 5.73
C GLY A 1193 -28.94 25.11 5.12
N LYS A 1194 -29.25 25.13 3.83
CA LYS A 1194 -29.77 23.97 3.10
C LYS A 1194 -28.65 23.09 2.52
N LEU A 1195 -27.38 23.49 2.65
CA LEU A 1195 -26.20 22.77 2.18
C LEU A 1195 -25.69 21.82 3.26
N LYS A 1196 -26.12 20.56 3.18
CA LYS A 1196 -25.83 19.56 4.21
C LYS A 1196 -24.36 19.12 4.28
N TYR A 1197 -23.59 19.30 3.20
CA TYR A 1197 -22.22 18.79 3.08
C TYR A 1197 -21.15 19.90 3.12
N LEU A 1198 -21.55 21.15 3.38
CA LEU A 1198 -20.62 22.27 3.44
C LEU A 1198 -19.65 22.10 4.62
N ASN A 1199 -18.36 22.03 4.32
CA ASN A 1199 -17.25 21.89 5.25
C ASN A 1199 -16.55 23.24 5.52
N GLU A 1200 -16.49 24.12 4.52
CA GLU A 1200 -15.78 25.40 4.60
C GLU A 1200 -16.60 26.53 3.95
N LEU A 1201 -16.84 27.59 4.73
CA LEU A 1201 -17.45 28.84 4.27
C LEU A 1201 -16.43 29.97 4.50
N ASP A 1202 -15.87 30.50 3.41
CA ASP A 1202 -14.94 31.63 3.47
C ASP A 1202 -15.64 32.91 3.04
N PHE A 1203 -15.98 33.74 4.02
CA PHE A 1203 -16.53 35.09 3.86
C PHE A 1203 -15.51 36.15 4.32
N GLY A 1204 -14.22 35.79 4.38
CA GLY A 1204 -13.17 36.68 4.88
C GLY A 1204 -13.01 37.94 4.03
N LEU A 1205 -12.56 39.03 4.62
CA LEU A 1205 -12.47 40.37 3.99
C LEU A 1205 -13.79 40.94 3.43
N SER A 1206 -14.92 40.24 3.55
CA SER A 1206 -16.26 40.76 3.25
C SER A 1206 -16.88 41.35 4.52
N GLU A 1207 -17.53 42.52 4.43
CA GLU A 1207 -18.23 43.09 5.57
C GLU A 1207 -19.50 42.27 5.90
N ILE A 1208 -19.57 41.70 7.10
CA ILE A 1208 -20.80 41.02 7.57
C ILE A 1208 -21.62 42.02 8.40
N THR A 1209 -22.92 42.12 8.14
CA THR A 1209 -23.78 43.04 8.90
C THR A 1209 -24.34 42.35 10.15
N LEU A 1210 -24.86 43.13 11.11
CA LEU A 1210 -25.50 42.56 12.31
C LEU A 1210 -26.67 41.62 11.95
N ALA A 1211 -27.41 41.96 10.89
CA ALA A 1211 -28.49 41.13 10.36
C ALA A 1211 -27.97 39.83 9.71
N GLY A 1212 -26.84 39.89 9.00
CA GLY A 1212 -26.16 38.71 8.45
C GLY A 1212 -25.64 37.76 9.54
N VAL A 1213 -25.03 38.31 10.60
CA VAL A 1213 -24.57 37.52 11.77
C VAL A 1213 -25.75 36.81 12.45
N ALA A 1214 -26.90 37.48 12.59
CA ALA A 1214 -28.10 36.85 13.15
C ALA A 1214 -28.59 35.68 12.28
N ALA A 1215 -28.71 35.89 10.96
CA ALA A 1215 -29.11 34.84 10.04
C ALA A 1215 -28.13 33.66 10.03
N LEU A 1216 -26.82 33.92 10.09
CA LEU A 1216 -25.81 32.86 10.20
C LEU A 1216 -25.91 32.11 11.53
N THR A 1217 -26.17 32.82 12.64
CA THR A 1217 -26.37 32.24 13.99
C THR A 1217 -27.57 31.28 14.01
N ASP A 1218 -28.67 31.65 13.37
CA ASP A 1218 -29.89 30.83 13.31
C ASP A 1218 -29.69 29.56 12.46
N VAL A 1219 -28.86 29.67 11.43
CA VAL A 1219 -28.63 28.60 10.45
C VAL A 1219 -27.53 27.64 10.87
N LEU A 1220 -26.54 28.10 11.64
CA LEU A 1220 -25.39 27.32 12.11
C LEU A 1220 -25.74 25.91 12.64
N PRO A 1221 -26.77 25.72 13.48
CA PRO A 1221 -27.15 24.39 13.98
C PRO A 1221 -27.55 23.39 12.88
N SER A 1222 -27.98 23.86 11.71
CA SER A 1222 -28.35 23.01 10.57
C SER A 1222 -27.14 22.56 9.72
N LEU A 1223 -25.99 23.22 9.88
CA LEU A 1223 -24.74 22.99 9.13
C LEU A 1223 -23.80 22.04 9.87
N CYS A 1224 -24.27 20.82 10.13
CA CYS A 1224 -23.57 19.85 10.99
C CYS A 1224 -22.18 19.39 10.51
N ASN A 1225 -21.86 19.56 9.22
CA ASN A 1225 -20.57 19.19 8.64
C ASN A 1225 -19.56 20.35 8.54
N LEU A 1226 -19.98 21.58 8.86
CA LEU A 1226 -19.15 22.78 8.71
C LEU A 1226 -18.02 22.76 9.74
N ARG A 1227 -16.78 22.93 9.27
CA ARG A 1227 -15.56 22.87 10.09
C ARG A 1227 -14.82 24.19 10.15
N TRP A 1228 -14.92 25.00 9.11
CA TRP A 1228 -14.23 26.28 9.03
C TRP A 1228 -15.19 27.37 8.55
N ILE A 1229 -15.27 28.43 9.32
CA ILE A 1229 -15.85 29.70 8.90
C ILE A 1229 -14.75 30.75 8.98
N PHE A 1230 -14.51 31.46 7.88
CA PHE A 1230 -13.64 32.64 7.86
C PHE A 1230 -14.52 33.90 7.76
N LEU A 1231 -14.38 34.79 8.73
CA LEU A 1231 -15.10 36.08 8.80
C LEU A 1231 -14.08 37.21 8.99
N SER A 1232 -14.47 38.43 8.62
CA SER A 1232 -13.67 39.65 8.87
C SER A 1232 -14.43 40.64 9.75
N LYS A 1233 -14.52 41.92 9.42
CA LYS A 1233 -15.14 42.94 10.28
C LYS A 1233 -16.67 42.90 10.18
N ILE A 1234 -17.33 43.16 11.32
CA ILE A 1234 -18.78 43.42 11.38
C ILE A 1234 -19.00 44.90 11.07
N LYS A 1235 -19.88 45.21 10.12
CA LYS A 1235 -20.21 46.58 9.72
C LYS A 1235 -20.91 47.32 10.87
N SER A 1236 -20.44 48.51 11.24
CA SER A 1236 -21.05 49.38 12.24
C SER A 1236 -21.78 50.55 11.57
N ASP A 1237 -23.04 50.80 11.93
CA ASP A 1237 -23.87 51.89 11.39
C ASP A 1237 -23.48 53.30 11.90
N GLU A 1238 -22.23 53.54 12.28
CA GLU A 1238 -21.79 54.87 12.71
C GLU A 1238 -21.22 55.67 11.53
N THR A 1239 -22.05 56.63 11.08
CA THR A 1239 -21.71 57.75 10.21
C THR A 1239 -20.50 58.53 10.73
N GLU A 1240 -19.53 58.79 9.84
CA GLU A 1240 -18.54 59.87 9.89
C GLU A 1240 -18.11 60.39 11.27
N ILE A 1241 -17.01 59.86 11.82
CA ILE A 1241 -16.11 60.69 12.65
C ILE A 1241 -14.69 60.56 12.10
N SER A 1242 -14.21 61.70 11.64
CA SER A 1242 -12.90 62.00 11.11
C SER A 1242 -11.75 61.57 12.05
N SER A 1243 -10.68 61.05 11.41
CA SER A 1243 -9.27 61.22 11.78
C SER A 1243 -8.88 61.00 13.24
N ASN A 1244 -8.29 59.83 13.54
CA ASN A 1244 -6.88 59.70 13.95
C ASN A 1244 -6.62 58.34 14.63
N GLU A 1245 -5.48 57.78 14.26
CA GLU A 1245 -4.59 56.83 14.94
C GLU A 1245 -5.10 56.01 16.15
N GLU A 1246 -4.88 54.69 16.03
CA GLU A 1246 -4.59 53.73 17.09
C GLU A 1246 -5.62 53.54 18.22
N SER A 1247 -6.47 52.51 18.09
CA SER A 1247 -6.76 51.54 19.18
C SER A 1247 -7.75 50.45 18.75
N GLU A 1248 -7.39 49.19 18.97
CA GLU A 1248 -8.25 48.00 18.84
C GLU A 1248 -9.32 47.89 19.96
N GLU A 1249 -9.55 48.93 20.77
CA GLU A 1249 -10.38 48.82 21.99
C GLU A 1249 -11.83 49.34 21.90
N ASN A 1250 -12.22 50.03 20.82
CA ASN A 1250 -13.58 50.57 20.67
C ASN A 1250 -14.48 49.73 19.72
N GLU A 1251 -14.57 48.40 19.91
CA GLU A 1251 -15.68 47.64 19.33
C GLU A 1251 -16.97 47.88 20.13
N SER A 1252 -18.04 48.35 19.45
CA SER A 1252 -19.35 48.61 20.06
C SER A 1252 -19.91 47.37 20.81
N VAL A 1253 -20.65 47.60 21.89
CA VAL A 1253 -21.20 46.53 22.75
C VAL A 1253 -22.07 45.55 21.95
N GLU A 1254 -22.77 46.05 20.92
CA GLU A 1254 -23.60 45.23 20.02
C GLU A 1254 -22.76 44.25 19.19
N ILE A 1255 -21.61 44.69 18.67
CA ILE A 1255 -20.67 43.84 17.91
C ILE A 1255 -20.10 42.74 18.79
N LYS A 1256 -19.64 43.06 20.02
CA LYS A 1256 -19.15 42.06 20.97
C LYS A 1256 -20.23 41.04 21.35
N THR A 1257 -21.47 41.51 21.49
CA THR A 1257 -22.63 40.65 21.79
C THR A 1257 -22.98 39.72 20.63
N ALA A 1258 -22.94 40.23 19.39
CA ALA A 1258 -23.20 39.46 18.18
C ALA A 1258 -22.13 38.37 17.96
N LYS A 1259 -20.84 38.71 18.11
CA LYS A 1259 -19.72 37.75 18.06
C LYS A 1259 -19.87 36.65 19.10
N SER A 1260 -20.18 37.02 20.34
CA SER A 1260 -20.40 36.06 21.43
C SER A 1260 -21.55 35.10 21.14
N LYS A 1261 -22.70 35.60 20.64
CA LYS A 1261 -23.82 34.75 20.23
C LYS A 1261 -23.45 33.79 19.10
N LEU A 1262 -22.71 34.28 18.10
CA LEU A 1262 -22.22 33.45 16.99
C LEU A 1262 -21.26 32.36 17.48
N GLU A 1263 -20.33 32.69 18.36
CA GLU A 1263 -19.40 31.71 18.96
C GLU A 1263 -20.14 30.66 19.82
N VAL A 1264 -21.18 31.07 20.55
CA VAL A 1264 -22.04 30.14 21.31
C VAL A 1264 -22.80 29.20 20.38
N ALA A 1265 -23.38 29.72 19.28
CA ALA A 1265 -24.02 28.88 18.27
C ALA A 1265 -23.01 27.96 17.56
N ALA A 1266 -21.79 28.44 17.32
CA ALA A 1266 -20.73 27.64 16.73
C ALA A 1266 -20.26 26.48 17.63
N ARG A 1267 -20.30 26.64 18.97
CA ARG A 1267 -20.02 25.55 19.93
C ARG A 1267 -21.03 24.40 19.84
N LEU A 1268 -22.24 24.65 19.33
CA LEU A 1268 -23.25 23.63 19.10
C LEU A 1268 -22.96 22.80 17.83
N VAL A 1269 -22.06 23.28 16.95
CA VAL A 1269 -21.63 22.58 15.73
C VAL A 1269 -20.30 21.84 15.99
N PRO A 1270 -20.25 20.49 15.96
CA PRO A 1270 -19.09 19.74 16.41
C PRO A 1270 -17.83 19.96 15.55
N GLY A 1271 -16.80 20.57 16.14
CA GLY A 1271 -15.49 20.75 15.50
C GLY A 1271 -15.37 21.96 14.57
N LEU A 1272 -16.37 22.85 14.57
CA LEU A 1272 -16.36 24.12 13.86
C LEU A 1272 -15.36 25.11 14.49
N GLN A 1273 -14.45 25.65 13.69
CA GLN A 1273 -13.58 26.76 14.05
C GLN A 1273 -13.97 28.01 13.26
N ILE A 1274 -14.28 29.10 13.97
CA ILE A 1274 -14.42 30.44 13.40
C ILE A 1274 -13.06 31.12 13.47
N ARG A 1275 -12.56 31.60 12.33
CA ARG A 1275 -11.38 32.46 12.26
C ARG A 1275 -11.80 33.85 11.81
N TRP A 1276 -11.62 34.81 12.73
CA TRP A 1276 -11.69 36.22 12.43
C TRP A 1276 -10.36 36.65 11.81
N ASN A 1277 -10.42 37.27 10.64
CA ASN A 1277 -9.26 37.74 9.86
C ASN A 1277 -8.99 39.22 10.08
#